data_AF-A0AAV9UJN0-F1
#
_entry.id   AF-A0AAV9UJN0-F1
#
_cell.length_a   1.000
_cell.length_b   1.000
_cell.length_c   1.000
_cell.angle_alpha   90.00
_cell.angle_beta   90.00
_cell.angle_gamma   90.00
#
_symmetry.space_group_name_H-M   'P 1'
#
loop_
_entity.id
_entity.type
_entity.pdbx_description
1 polymer ?
#
loop_
_entity_poly.entity_id
_entity_poly.type
_entity_poly.pdbx_seq_one_letter_code
_entity_poly.pdbx_strand_id
1 'polypeptide(L)'
;MSGLTAQSFQASLDKFQKRLSKENKRRFPQTSLEGVKLEMKEIQKRLGPEKNLRNFNRLKKFLEGMKQVEQLVQVFLNCSEVVAYVWGPIKLALMMVSTKVENLDRLLGVYEEIGEVIHGVGKYDRLFRNYPDIRRILEMYFYDILEFHHEVLELFSKSNWTRMLSYAWPTFKTRFDPIIDSLKRHRDLLSDEKITAILEESQQNNRVIETIPTGFQEIITKLDQLQKDIDDKKLQAHEHKIKRKEILKTKLHPPNYHQHQLLASKKRSAPSSGNWVFQDPKFKAWLGGDLIMDSILYINGIPGSGKTTLLSKIITSLLSDSATNGSIVLYFYFKHDDKFGKTKDAMLLAILMQLAEQDDVLLEYIYQKCAGLAESEILQELFLQGMLTHCFEKCGKVRIVLDALDEAEEAEKDIEDMRPVIAWLKEQASPAVSRGYQLRLLVSGQRDGHIDEALSEYPAINLDKAARHKTDIMDYAYSRALNIQARFKLGPDEYSDIICKVAEFANGMFLYVKVVLDNLLEQRSVAKFRKELNQENFPKGLNQAYERVALRIFDEAHESKSSAAVNILGWIVTSGRPLRWREIQARFCIDPEDAICDPEERLEDSCKILCSSLVDFEPCCDHKDTESEQVVSIVHPTASSYLIQTGRLKVFKEHAQAAIYFSQYLLSHPFESHLVDTEIRDQAVGGYYALHDYACAFWYHHFRSALSTPSDISNNLIDSVIRYAEPLISLFQPASQLPSIEGQDRIGTFAQNDVLSKVNECWELGVQESKLAQQVTRIRAIIESIVQNDLDNAQDEVFYGLHGVLRYKCPNPKCILFANGFSSSEKRDHHIREHERPFKCPTPGCYAQTVGFSSSKILDHHIRRLHSRSDRVSLFPKGREPGPYDIYKAAMRGDIEAVKRFRRKGVPLERVKNNNKNTPLLLAARHNHLLVCEYLVREGSNPYYSMDCFPIGEAIKNNDIPLFDLLRSLSTHKCPPYSESRMMEIAIAYDAEDMVQEISKHWGPFEVRNIEGAALHTFSRKAQLQRLDTDIFARQKRALHKLIAKSNPYFYESDQETLKKSFPSDMSLFIETITKDWDRLSQYSAGKEVSYAITDVLLDITDTLRNCGCNTVSLVNRALARLAATCEKSNEKMKAYKRNLVFRAIPNANANEMVGSSLLIYLAARSGELILVEPLIPLTQDIDQKDHNSPFTPLSAAAGQLHIEVVKILVESGRVNLEQESSRDTTVLLFKNGKIYINPAVVRSDRRKDIKDEPICDDPRKLSL
;
A
#
# COMPACT_ATOMS: atom_id res chain seq x y z
N MET A 1 -9.52 -42.06 -6.12
CA MET A 1 -9.04 -40.65 -6.06
C MET A 1 -9.90 -39.66 -6.88
N SER A 2 -11.06 -40.06 -7.43
CA SER A 2 -11.99 -39.17 -8.17
C SER A 2 -12.77 -38.16 -7.32
N GLY A 3 -12.73 -38.27 -5.98
CA GLY A 3 -13.53 -37.44 -5.06
C GLY A 3 -12.93 -36.09 -4.66
N LEU A 4 -11.60 -35.90 -4.75
CA LEU A 4 -10.93 -34.63 -4.36
C LEU A 4 -10.99 -33.55 -5.45
N THR A 5 -11.13 -33.94 -6.72
CA THR A 5 -11.09 -33.01 -7.87
C THR A 5 -12.44 -32.39 -8.23
N ALA A 6 -13.57 -33.04 -7.91
CA ALA A 6 -14.89 -32.44 -8.08
C ALA A 6 -15.13 -31.27 -7.09
N GLN A 7 -14.41 -31.24 -5.97
CA GLN A 7 -14.56 -30.21 -4.93
C GLN A 7 -14.05 -28.82 -5.35
N SER A 8 -13.02 -28.71 -6.21
CA SER A 8 -12.43 -27.42 -6.60
C SER A 8 -13.34 -26.62 -7.55
N PHE A 9 -13.82 -27.26 -8.61
CA PHE A 9 -14.81 -26.67 -9.51
C PHE A 9 -16.10 -26.30 -8.77
N GLN A 10 -16.58 -27.20 -7.88
CA GLN A 10 -17.75 -26.94 -7.06
C GLN A 10 -17.50 -25.78 -6.08
N ALA A 11 -16.33 -25.68 -5.46
CA ALA A 11 -15.98 -24.57 -4.57
C ALA A 11 -15.97 -23.22 -5.31
N SER A 12 -15.47 -23.19 -6.55
CA SER A 12 -15.50 -21.98 -7.39
C SER A 12 -16.93 -21.57 -7.73
N LEU A 13 -17.78 -22.55 -8.08
CA LEU A 13 -19.20 -22.33 -8.32
C LEU A 13 -19.93 -21.86 -7.05
N ASP A 14 -19.71 -22.51 -5.92
CA ASP A 14 -20.32 -22.16 -4.63
C ASP A 14 -19.91 -20.75 -4.20
N LYS A 15 -18.64 -20.38 -4.41
CA LYS A 15 -18.13 -19.03 -4.15
C LYS A 15 -18.83 -17.99 -5.03
N PHE A 16 -18.98 -18.27 -6.32
CA PHE A 16 -19.72 -17.41 -7.25
C PHE A 16 -21.19 -17.29 -6.85
N GLN A 17 -21.86 -18.42 -6.59
CA GLN A 17 -23.25 -18.47 -6.17
C GLN A 17 -23.46 -17.69 -4.86
N LYS A 18 -22.62 -17.84 -3.84
CA LYS A 18 -22.74 -17.07 -2.58
C LYS A 18 -22.79 -15.56 -2.82
N ARG A 19 -22.12 -15.06 -3.87
CA ARG A 19 -22.05 -13.65 -4.24
C ARG A 19 -23.20 -13.16 -5.14
N LEU A 20 -24.06 -14.05 -5.65
CA LEU A 20 -25.22 -13.67 -6.48
C LEU A 20 -26.43 -13.23 -5.65
N SER A 21 -27.19 -12.27 -6.19
CA SER A 21 -28.49 -11.87 -5.63
C SER A 21 -29.48 -13.05 -5.62
N LYS A 22 -30.47 -13.02 -4.71
CA LYS A 22 -31.52 -14.05 -4.63
C LYS A 22 -32.30 -14.19 -5.93
N GLU A 23 -32.48 -13.11 -6.68
CA GLU A 23 -33.15 -13.11 -7.99
C GLU A 23 -32.30 -13.77 -9.07
N ASN A 24 -31.00 -13.44 -9.15
CA ASN A 24 -30.09 -14.04 -10.12
C ASN A 24 -29.94 -15.55 -9.89
N LYS A 25 -29.91 -16.00 -8.63
CA LYS A 25 -29.90 -17.43 -8.28
C LYS A 25 -31.11 -18.19 -8.80
N ARG A 26 -32.29 -17.54 -8.89
CA ARG A 26 -33.53 -18.16 -9.41
C ARG A 26 -33.58 -18.14 -10.94
N ARG A 27 -33.05 -17.09 -11.58
CA ARG A 27 -33.11 -16.89 -13.03
C ARG A 27 -32.07 -17.73 -13.80
N PHE A 28 -30.86 -17.86 -13.26
CA PHE A 28 -29.76 -18.48 -14.00
C PHE A 28 -29.96 -19.97 -14.33
N PRO A 29 -30.54 -20.82 -13.45
CA PRO A 29 -30.80 -22.25 -13.72
C PRO A 29 -31.56 -22.55 -15.02
N GLN A 30 -32.30 -21.59 -15.58
CA GLN A 30 -33.10 -21.76 -16.80
C GLN A 30 -32.39 -21.26 -18.07
N THR A 31 -31.14 -20.77 -17.96
CA THR A 31 -30.43 -20.13 -19.09
C THR A 31 -29.58 -21.13 -19.87
N SER A 32 -29.58 -21.00 -21.19
CA SER A 32 -28.78 -21.82 -22.12
C SER A 32 -28.13 -20.94 -23.19
N LEU A 33 -27.18 -21.51 -23.95
CA LEU A 33 -26.57 -20.86 -25.10
C LEU A 33 -27.61 -20.36 -26.12
N GLU A 34 -28.65 -21.15 -26.40
CA GLU A 34 -29.73 -20.72 -27.30
C GLU A 34 -30.52 -19.53 -26.73
N GLY A 35 -30.68 -19.48 -25.39
CA GLY A 35 -31.25 -18.33 -24.70
C GLY A 35 -30.41 -17.05 -24.85
N VAL A 36 -29.07 -17.16 -24.85
CA VAL A 36 -28.17 -16.02 -25.10
C VAL A 36 -28.28 -15.56 -26.55
N LYS A 37 -28.27 -16.49 -27.52
CA LYS A 37 -28.41 -16.17 -28.95
C LYS A 37 -29.74 -15.50 -29.27
N LEU A 38 -30.82 -15.95 -28.65
CA LEU A 38 -32.14 -15.32 -28.78
C LEU A 38 -32.11 -13.88 -28.26
N GLU A 39 -31.53 -13.66 -27.08
CA GLU A 39 -31.38 -12.32 -26.50
C GLU A 39 -30.57 -11.39 -27.40
N MET A 40 -29.47 -11.88 -28.00
CA MET A 40 -28.68 -11.10 -28.97
C MET A 40 -29.53 -10.66 -30.17
N LYS A 41 -30.39 -11.55 -30.69
CA LYS A 41 -31.32 -11.21 -31.79
C LYS A 41 -32.35 -10.16 -31.36
N GLU A 42 -32.92 -10.30 -30.17
CA GLU A 42 -33.89 -9.33 -29.63
C GLU A 42 -33.25 -7.94 -29.39
N ILE A 43 -32.00 -7.88 -28.89
CA ILE A 43 -31.26 -6.63 -28.77
C ILE A 43 -31.03 -5.98 -30.14
N GLN A 44 -30.59 -6.75 -31.15
CA GLN A 44 -30.41 -6.23 -32.51
C GLN A 44 -31.72 -5.73 -33.13
N LYS A 45 -32.83 -6.45 -32.91
CA LYS A 45 -34.16 -6.04 -33.37
C LYS A 45 -34.60 -4.71 -32.74
N ARG A 46 -34.26 -4.48 -31.46
CA ARG A 46 -34.54 -3.24 -30.73
C ARG A 46 -33.67 -2.06 -31.21
N LEU A 47 -32.40 -2.31 -31.49
CA LEU A 47 -31.44 -1.28 -31.93
C LEU A 47 -31.55 -0.92 -33.43
N GLY A 48 -32.17 -1.79 -34.23
CA GLY A 48 -32.33 -1.60 -35.67
C GLY A 48 -33.06 -0.31 -36.08
N PRO A 49 -34.27 -0.03 -35.54
CA PRO A 49 -35.02 1.20 -35.83
C PRO A 49 -34.23 2.49 -35.55
N GLU A 50 -33.35 2.47 -34.54
CA GLU A 50 -32.53 3.62 -34.14
C GLU A 50 -31.21 3.74 -34.93
N LYS A 51 -30.98 2.89 -35.94
CA LYS A 51 -29.71 2.78 -36.70
C LYS A 51 -28.48 2.52 -35.80
N ASN A 52 -28.70 1.87 -34.65
CA ASN A 52 -27.69 1.65 -33.60
C ASN A 52 -27.22 0.19 -33.50
N LEU A 53 -27.32 -0.59 -34.58
CA LEU A 53 -26.88 -1.99 -34.61
C LEU A 53 -25.41 -2.13 -34.15
N ARG A 54 -25.09 -3.27 -33.53
CA ARG A 54 -23.73 -3.60 -33.08
C ARG A 54 -23.26 -4.92 -33.63
N ASN A 55 -21.95 -5.06 -33.78
CA ASN A 55 -21.36 -6.28 -34.32
C ASN A 55 -21.32 -7.39 -33.26
N PHE A 56 -22.45 -8.07 -33.06
CA PHE A 56 -22.53 -9.22 -32.14
C PHE A 56 -21.70 -10.44 -32.61
N ASN A 57 -21.17 -10.44 -33.85
CA ASN A 57 -20.24 -11.51 -34.27
C ASN A 57 -18.92 -11.48 -33.47
N ARG A 58 -18.60 -10.36 -32.81
CA ARG A 58 -17.47 -10.24 -31.87
C ARG A 58 -17.54 -11.25 -30.73
N LEU A 59 -18.74 -11.68 -30.34
CA LEU A 59 -18.95 -12.72 -29.30
C LEU A 59 -18.75 -14.14 -29.81
N LYS A 60 -18.62 -14.38 -31.12
CA LYS A 60 -18.64 -15.73 -31.69
C LYS A 60 -17.58 -16.65 -31.07
N LYS A 61 -16.32 -16.20 -31.05
CA LYS A 61 -15.19 -16.97 -30.46
C LYS A 61 -15.39 -17.23 -28.97
N PHE A 62 -15.91 -16.24 -28.25
CA PHE A 62 -16.22 -16.37 -26.82
C PHE A 62 -17.30 -17.42 -26.56
N LEU A 63 -18.43 -17.36 -27.28
CA LEU A 63 -19.52 -18.34 -27.13
C LEU A 63 -19.06 -19.75 -27.51
N GLU A 64 -18.23 -19.90 -28.55
CA GLU A 64 -17.66 -21.20 -28.93
C GLU A 64 -16.69 -21.73 -27.87
N GLY A 65 -15.79 -20.88 -27.36
CA GLY A 65 -14.86 -21.25 -26.29
C GLY A 65 -15.57 -21.61 -24.98
N MET A 66 -16.60 -20.85 -24.60
CA MET A 66 -17.41 -21.14 -23.41
C MET A 66 -18.16 -22.46 -23.53
N LYS A 67 -18.65 -22.80 -24.72
CA LYS A 67 -19.27 -24.11 -24.97
C LYS A 67 -18.27 -25.26 -24.80
N GLN A 68 -17.02 -25.06 -25.20
CA GLN A 68 -15.95 -26.05 -24.97
C GLN A 68 -15.65 -26.19 -23.47
N VAL A 69 -15.48 -25.07 -22.74
CA VAL A 69 -15.27 -25.07 -21.28
C VAL A 69 -16.41 -25.77 -20.56
N GLU A 70 -17.66 -25.46 -20.92
CA GLU A 70 -18.87 -26.12 -20.39
C GLU A 70 -18.79 -27.65 -20.54
N GLN A 71 -18.52 -28.13 -21.76
CA GLN A 71 -18.43 -29.57 -22.04
C GLN A 71 -17.33 -30.26 -21.23
N LEU A 72 -16.17 -29.61 -21.08
CA LEU A 72 -15.05 -30.16 -20.31
C LEU A 72 -15.34 -30.21 -18.81
N VAL A 73 -15.94 -29.14 -18.27
CA VAL A 73 -16.25 -29.04 -16.83
C VAL A 73 -17.39 -29.99 -16.45
N GLN A 74 -18.39 -30.18 -17.32
CA GLN A 74 -19.52 -31.08 -17.08
C GLN A 74 -19.09 -32.54 -16.89
N VAL A 75 -18.02 -32.97 -17.56
CA VAL A 75 -17.42 -34.31 -17.41
C VAL A 75 -16.93 -34.56 -15.97
N PHE A 76 -16.54 -33.51 -15.25
CA PHE A 76 -16.00 -33.61 -13.89
C PHE A 76 -17.01 -33.29 -12.79
N LEU A 77 -18.02 -32.45 -13.07
CA LEU A 77 -18.95 -31.97 -12.05
C LEU A 77 -20.24 -32.80 -11.90
N ASN A 78 -20.57 -33.71 -12.82
CA ASN A 78 -21.79 -34.54 -12.77
C ASN A 78 -23.11 -33.76 -12.49
N CYS A 79 -23.10 -32.44 -12.67
CA CYS A 79 -24.20 -31.52 -12.36
C CYS A 79 -24.59 -30.75 -13.62
N SER A 80 -25.85 -30.88 -14.04
CA SER A 80 -26.42 -30.13 -15.17
C SER A 80 -26.60 -28.64 -14.86
N GLU A 81 -26.62 -28.23 -13.59
CA GLU A 81 -26.83 -26.84 -13.18
C GLU A 81 -25.67 -25.90 -13.55
N VAL A 82 -24.46 -26.42 -13.73
CA VAL A 82 -23.25 -25.64 -14.06
C VAL A 82 -23.41 -24.88 -15.37
N VAL A 83 -24.09 -25.50 -16.35
CA VAL A 83 -24.42 -24.92 -17.66
C VAL A 83 -25.12 -23.58 -17.49
N ALA A 84 -26.05 -23.51 -16.55
CA ALA A 84 -26.92 -22.38 -16.38
C ALA A 84 -26.20 -21.16 -15.77
N TYR A 85 -25.24 -21.41 -14.88
CA TYR A 85 -24.40 -20.36 -14.26
C TYR A 85 -23.27 -19.87 -15.15
N VAL A 86 -22.99 -20.56 -16.26
CA VAL A 86 -22.11 -20.07 -17.34
C VAL A 86 -22.85 -19.10 -18.26
N TRP A 87 -24.05 -19.48 -18.72
CA TRP A 87 -24.79 -18.69 -19.71
C TRP A 87 -25.63 -17.56 -19.12
N GLY A 88 -26.14 -17.74 -17.89
CA GLY A 88 -26.95 -16.76 -17.16
C GLY A 88 -26.31 -15.38 -17.03
N PRO A 89 -25.07 -15.27 -16.54
CA PRO A 89 -24.35 -14.00 -16.43
C PRO A 89 -24.17 -13.28 -17.76
N ILE A 90 -23.84 -14.00 -18.84
CA ILE A 90 -23.64 -13.42 -20.18
C ILE A 90 -24.94 -12.80 -20.68
N LYS A 91 -26.04 -13.55 -20.59
CA LYS A 91 -27.37 -13.06 -20.98
C LYS A 91 -27.72 -11.80 -20.20
N LEU A 92 -27.59 -11.84 -18.86
CA LEU A 92 -27.92 -10.70 -18.01
C LEU A 92 -27.03 -9.49 -18.30
N ALA A 93 -25.73 -9.68 -18.46
CA ALA A 93 -24.80 -8.59 -18.77
C ALA A 93 -25.18 -7.89 -20.08
N LEU A 94 -25.47 -8.66 -21.14
CA LEU A 94 -25.91 -8.12 -22.43
C LEU A 94 -27.26 -7.39 -22.33
N MET A 95 -28.22 -7.95 -21.60
CA MET A 95 -29.50 -7.30 -21.33
C MET A 95 -29.30 -5.94 -20.64
N MET A 96 -28.46 -5.89 -19.61
CA MET A 96 -28.20 -4.68 -18.84
C MET A 96 -27.55 -3.59 -19.71
N VAL A 97 -26.50 -3.91 -20.46
CA VAL A 97 -25.80 -2.92 -21.31
C VAL A 97 -26.53 -2.55 -22.60
N SER A 98 -27.54 -3.32 -23.02
CA SER A 98 -28.29 -3.07 -24.25
C SER A 98 -28.99 -1.70 -24.30
N THR A 99 -29.17 -1.04 -23.15
CA THR A 99 -29.78 0.29 -23.01
C THR A 99 -28.87 1.44 -23.44
N LYS A 100 -27.54 1.24 -23.53
CA LYS A 100 -26.56 2.26 -23.95
C LYS A 100 -25.53 1.68 -24.90
N VAL A 101 -25.56 2.14 -26.14
CA VAL A 101 -24.85 1.49 -27.25
C VAL A 101 -23.32 1.57 -27.13
N GLU A 102 -22.78 2.63 -26.51
CA GLU A 102 -21.34 2.76 -26.19
C GLU A 102 -20.88 1.71 -25.17
N ASN A 103 -21.72 1.44 -24.17
CA ASN A 103 -21.43 0.50 -23.10
C ASN A 103 -21.49 -0.93 -23.60
N LEU A 104 -22.48 -1.22 -24.45
CA LEU A 104 -22.57 -2.47 -25.18
C LEU A 104 -21.31 -2.72 -26.00
N ASP A 105 -20.81 -1.73 -26.75
CA ASP A 105 -19.63 -1.90 -27.59
C ASP A 105 -18.34 -2.14 -26.78
N ARG A 106 -18.21 -1.46 -25.63
CA ARG A 106 -17.14 -1.69 -24.66
C ARG A 106 -17.18 -3.10 -24.07
N LEU A 107 -18.35 -3.57 -23.62
CA LEU A 107 -18.51 -4.93 -23.08
C LEU A 107 -18.24 -6.00 -24.15
N LEU A 108 -18.72 -5.78 -25.39
CA LEU A 108 -18.44 -6.66 -26.52
C LEU A 108 -16.94 -6.77 -26.80
N GLY A 109 -16.18 -5.67 -26.65
CA GLY A 109 -14.73 -5.70 -26.79
C GLY A 109 -14.02 -6.52 -25.73
N VAL A 110 -14.49 -6.48 -24.48
CA VAL A 110 -13.92 -7.32 -23.43
C VAL A 110 -14.23 -8.79 -23.66
N TYR A 111 -15.47 -9.12 -24.06
CA TYR A 111 -15.83 -10.49 -24.44
C TYR A 111 -15.06 -11.00 -25.66
N GLU A 112 -14.81 -10.15 -26.65
CA GLU A 112 -13.98 -10.48 -27.82
C GLU A 112 -12.56 -10.82 -27.39
N GLU A 113 -11.94 -10.00 -26.53
CA GLU A 113 -10.59 -10.24 -26.02
C GLU A 113 -10.50 -11.55 -25.21
N ILE A 114 -11.48 -11.82 -24.33
CA ILE A 114 -11.54 -13.10 -23.61
C ILE A 114 -11.76 -14.25 -24.60
N GLY A 115 -12.62 -14.06 -25.59
CA GLY A 115 -12.91 -15.04 -26.64
C GLY A 115 -11.69 -15.50 -27.42
N GLU A 116 -10.77 -14.58 -27.77
CA GLU A 116 -9.50 -14.90 -28.41
C GLU A 116 -8.57 -15.76 -27.53
N VAL A 117 -8.74 -15.71 -26.21
CA VAL A 117 -7.88 -16.42 -25.25
C VAL A 117 -8.43 -17.80 -24.91
N ILE A 118 -9.75 -17.94 -24.78
CA ILE A 118 -10.39 -19.21 -24.38
C ILE A 118 -10.69 -20.13 -25.57
N HIS A 119 -10.75 -19.59 -26.79
CA HIS A 119 -11.09 -20.37 -27.97
C HIS A 119 -10.02 -21.44 -28.25
N GLY A 120 -10.47 -22.69 -28.47
CA GLY A 120 -9.58 -23.81 -28.78
C GLY A 120 -9.10 -24.60 -27.57
N VAL A 121 -9.55 -24.27 -26.35
CA VAL A 121 -9.21 -25.04 -25.13
C VAL A 121 -9.71 -26.50 -25.21
N GLY A 122 -10.74 -26.77 -26.00
CA GLY A 122 -11.29 -28.11 -26.22
C GLY A 122 -10.29 -29.12 -26.81
N LYS A 123 -9.23 -28.67 -27.50
CA LYS A 123 -8.20 -29.57 -28.05
C LYS A 123 -7.41 -30.33 -26.97
N TYR A 124 -7.46 -29.85 -25.73
CA TYR A 124 -6.74 -30.43 -24.59
C TYR A 124 -7.61 -31.42 -23.74
N ASP A 125 -8.82 -31.79 -24.19
CA ASP A 125 -9.75 -32.67 -23.43
C ASP A 125 -9.09 -33.93 -22.87
N ARG A 126 -8.35 -34.67 -23.70
CA ARG A 126 -7.67 -35.91 -23.29
C ARG A 126 -6.64 -35.66 -22.18
N LEU A 127 -5.93 -34.54 -22.23
CA LEU A 127 -4.93 -34.19 -21.23
C LEU A 127 -5.58 -33.84 -19.89
N PHE A 128 -6.67 -33.06 -19.90
CA PHE A 128 -7.40 -32.73 -18.67
C PHE A 128 -8.01 -33.97 -18.01
N ARG A 129 -8.41 -34.99 -18.79
CA ARG A 129 -8.93 -36.25 -18.25
C ARG A 129 -7.85 -37.11 -17.62
N ASN A 130 -6.69 -37.20 -18.26
CA ASN A 130 -5.64 -38.15 -17.90
C ASN A 130 -4.64 -37.61 -16.87
N TYR A 131 -4.48 -36.28 -16.77
CA TYR A 131 -3.45 -35.65 -15.92
C TYR A 131 -4.08 -34.62 -14.95
N PRO A 132 -4.21 -34.96 -13.65
CA PRO A 132 -4.81 -34.08 -12.64
C PRO A 132 -4.11 -32.72 -12.48
N ASP A 133 -2.78 -32.67 -12.64
CA ASP A 133 -2.02 -31.42 -12.47
C ASP A 133 -2.29 -30.41 -13.59
N ILE A 134 -2.52 -30.88 -14.82
CA ILE A 134 -2.93 -30.02 -15.94
C ILE A 134 -4.39 -29.57 -15.77
N ARG A 135 -5.24 -30.42 -15.17
CA ARG A 135 -6.64 -30.08 -14.90
C ARG A 135 -6.76 -28.83 -14.02
N ARG A 136 -5.80 -28.55 -13.13
CA ARG A 136 -5.74 -27.29 -12.37
C ARG A 136 -5.80 -26.05 -13.28
N ILE A 137 -5.24 -26.11 -14.49
CA ILE A 137 -5.31 -25.01 -15.45
C ILE A 137 -6.75 -24.78 -15.93
N LEU A 138 -7.52 -25.85 -16.19
CA LEU A 138 -8.94 -25.76 -16.53
C LEU A 138 -9.77 -25.22 -15.36
N GLU A 139 -9.44 -25.60 -14.12
CA GLU A 139 -10.04 -25.05 -12.90
C GLU A 139 -9.80 -23.54 -12.80
N MET A 140 -8.58 -23.08 -13.09
CA MET A 140 -8.23 -21.66 -13.07
C MET A 140 -8.92 -20.88 -14.19
N TYR A 141 -9.06 -21.44 -15.40
CA TYR A 141 -9.90 -20.86 -16.45
C TYR A 141 -11.33 -20.65 -15.99
N PHE A 142 -11.93 -21.68 -15.40
CA PHE A 142 -13.30 -21.62 -14.90
C PHE A 142 -13.45 -20.59 -13.78
N TYR A 143 -12.50 -20.54 -12.85
CA TYR A 143 -12.44 -19.52 -11.81
C TYR A 143 -12.37 -18.10 -12.39
N ASP A 144 -11.42 -17.82 -13.29
CA ASP A 144 -11.21 -16.50 -13.88
C ASP A 144 -12.44 -16.01 -14.66
N ILE A 145 -13.11 -16.92 -15.37
CA ILE A 145 -14.35 -16.61 -16.09
C ILE A 145 -15.49 -16.27 -15.10
N LEU A 146 -15.64 -17.03 -14.01
CA LEU A 146 -16.65 -16.73 -13.00
C LEU A 146 -16.34 -15.44 -12.24
N GLU A 147 -15.07 -15.16 -11.93
CA GLU A 147 -14.62 -13.92 -11.30
C GLU A 147 -14.87 -12.73 -12.24
N PHE A 148 -14.59 -12.86 -13.54
CA PHE A 148 -14.95 -11.87 -14.57
C PHE A 148 -16.45 -11.56 -14.53
N HIS A 149 -17.30 -12.59 -14.61
CA HIS A 149 -18.74 -12.39 -14.58
C HIS A 149 -19.22 -11.81 -13.25
N HIS A 150 -18.56 -12.14 -12.14
CA HIS A 150 -18.88 -11.55 -10.85
C HIS A 150 -18.66 -10.05 -10.84
N GLU A 151 -17.48 -9.58 -11.25
CA GLU A 151 -17.16 -8.14 -11.30
C GLU A 151 -18.10 -7.39 -12.25
N VAL A 152 -18.42 -7.99 -13.40
CA VAL A 152 -19.40 -7.44 -14.36
C VAL A 152 -20.79 -7.30 -13.71
N LEU A 153 -21.28 -8.37 -13.09
CA LEU A 153 -22.59 -8.37 -12.44
C LEU A 153 -22.64 -7.47 -11.21
N GLU A 154 -21.57 -7.38 -10.44
CA GLU A 154 -21.45 -6.49 -9.28
C GLU A 154 -21.57 -5.03 -9.73
N LEU A 155 -20.80 -4.63 -10.75
CA LEU A 155 -20.89 -3.29 -11.33
C LEU A 155 -22.32 -2.98 -11.78
N PHE A 156 -22.96 -3.91 -12.50
CA PHE A 156 -24.32 -3.71 -13.03
C PHE A 156 -25.41 -3.86 -11.98
N SER A 157 -25.12 -4.45 -10.83
CA SER A 157 -26.06 -4.53 -9.71
C SER A 157 -26.21 -3.20 -8.95
N LYS A 158 -25.26 -2.27 -9.12
CA LYS A 158 -25.36 -0.93 -8.54
C LYS A 158 -26.48 -0.16 -9.25
N SER A 159 -27.43 0.40 -8.49
CA SER A 159 -28.67 0.96 -9.04
C SER A 159 -28.50 2.09 -10.07
N ASN A 160 -27.34 2.74 -10.13
CA ASN A 160 -27.02 3.84 -11.05
C ASN A 160 -25.81 3.56 -11.96
N TRP A 161 -25.47 2.28 -12.18
CA TRP A 161 -24.31 1.87 -12.98
C TRP A 161 -24.32 2.49 -14.40
N THR A 162 -25.49 2.66 -15.01
CA THR A 162 -25.65 3.26 -16.36
C THR A 162 -25.13 4.70 -16.43
N ARG A 163 -25.18 5.44 -15.31
CA ARG A 163 -24.78 6.85 -15.20
C ARG A 163 -23.33 7.02 -14.76
N MET A 164 -22.78 6.05 -14.06
CA MET A 164 -21.39 6.06 -13.59
C MET A 164 -20.43 5.37 -14.54
N LEU A 165 -20.91 4.60 -15.52
CA LEU A 165 -20.05 3.71 -16.30
C LEU A 165 -18.88 4.44 -16.97
N SER A 166 -19.03 5.67 -17.45
CA SER A 166 -17.92 6.41 -18.06
C SER A 166 -16.72 6.60 -17.12
N TYR A 167 -16.98 6.83 -15.83
CA TYR A 167 -15.97 7.02 -14.77
C TYR A 167 -15.58 5.71 -14.09
N ALA A 168 -16.54 4.80 -13.95
CA ALA A 168 -16.29 3.47 -13.42
C ALA A 168 -15.48 2.64 -14.41
N TRP A 169 -15.59 2.85 -15.72
CA TRP A 169 -14.98 1.98 -16.75
C TRP A 169 -13.45 1.91 -16.67
N PRO A 170 -12.69 3.01 -16.48
CA PRO A 170 -11.25 2.91 -16.25
C PRO A 170 -10.90 2.09 -15.01
N THR A 171 -11.57 2.34 -13.88
CA THR A 171 -11.37 1.59 -12.62
C THR A 171 -11.79 0.13 -12.77
N PHE A 172 -12.91 -0.12 -13.42
CA PHE A 172 -13.42 -1.41 -13.80
C PHE A 172 -12.38 -2.15 -14.64
N LYS A 173 -11.87 -1.53 -15.72
CA LYS A 173 -10.81 -2.07 -16.58
C LYS A 173 -9.55 -2.46 -15.80
N THR A 174 -9.12 -1.65 -14.81
CA THR A 174 -7.98 -2.04 -13.94
C THR A 174 -8.22 -3.31 -13.12
N ARG A 175 -9.47 -3.72 -12.90
CA ARG A 175 -9.82 -5.01 -12.27
C ARG A 175 -9.86 -6.17 -13.27
N PHE A 176 -10.17 -5.92 -14.55
CA PHE A 176 -10.23 -6.96 -15.59
C PHE A 176 -8.93 -7.25 -16.29
N ASP A 177 -8.09 -6.24 -16.53
CA ASP A 177 -6.80 -6.44 -17.18
C ASP A 177 -5.99 -7.56 -16.48
N PRO A 178 -5.95 -7.67 -15.13
CA PRO A 178 -5.35 -8.82 -14.44
C PRO A 178 -6.02 -10.17 -14.73
N ILE A 179 -7.34 -10.22 -14.87
CA ILE A 179 -8.08 -11.47 -15.17
C ILE A 179 -7.80 -11.91 -16.61
N ILE A 180 -7.80 -10.97 -17.55
CA ILE A 180 -7.46 -11.23 -18.96
C ILE A 180 -6.00 -11.67 -19.08
N ASP A 181 -5.07 -11.01 -18.37
CA ASP A 181 -3.67 -11.41 -18.28
C ASP A 181 -3.54 -12.82 -17.66
N SER A 182 -4.34 -13.14 -16.65
CA SER A 182 -4.40 -14.49 -16.06
C SER A 182 -4.81 -15.54 -17.08
N LEU A 183 -5.93 -15.31 -17.79
CA LEU A 183 -6.41 -16.19 -18.86
C LEU A 183 -5.36 -16.36 -19.98
N LYS A 184 -4.67 -15.28 -20.38
CA LYS A 184 -3.58 -15.33 -21.38
C LYS A 184 -2.44 -16.22 -20.89
N ARG A 185 -2.03 -16.07 -19.62
CA ARG A 185 -0.97 -16.89 -19.02
C ARG A 185 -1.37 -18.36 -18.94
N HIS A 186 -2.63 -18.68 -18.61
CA HIS A 186 -3.14 -20.05 -18.65
C HIS A 186 -3.12 -20.64 -20.06
N ARG A 187 -3.45 -19.85 -21.08
CA ARG A 187 -3.36 -20.26 -22.48
C ARG A 187 -1.93 -20.58 -22.86
N ASP A 188 -1.01 -19.67 -22.53
CA ASP A 188 0.39 -19.77 -22.90
C ASP A 188 1.04 -21.02 -22.25
N LEU A 189 0.61 -21.38 -21.03
CA LEU A 189 0.98 -22.65 -20.39
C LEU A 189 0.47 -23.88 -21.14
N LEU A 190 -0.77 -23.87 -21.67
CA LEU A 190 -1.31 -24.99 -22.45
C LEU A 190 -0.67 -25.08 -23.85
N SER A 191 -0.22 -23.98 -24.41
CA SER A 191 0.53 -23.95 -25.67
C SER A 191 2.05 -24.14 -25.50
N ASP A 192 2.51 -24.45 -24.29
CA ASP A 192 3.92 -24.79 -24.04
C ASP A 192 4.31 -25.98 -24.94
N GLU A 193 5.49 -25.89 -25.56
CA GLU A 193 5.98 -26.88 -26.53
C GLU A 193 5.96 -28.30 -25.95
N LYS A 194 6.18 -28.43 -24.63
CA LYS A 194 6.14 -29.72 -23.93
C LYS A 194 4.74 -30.32 -23.85
N ILE A 195 3.72 -29.51 -23.54
CA ILE A 195 2.32 -29.97 -23.54
C ILE A 195 1.87 -30.32 -24.96
N THR A 196 2.33 -29.56 -25.94
CA THR A 196 2.03 -29.80 -27.37
C THR A 196 2.68 -31.09 -27.85
N ALA A 197 3.93 -31.36 -27.46
CA ALA A 197 4.62 -32.62 -27.71
C ALA A 197 3.91 -33.82 -27.03
N ILE A 198 3.48 -33.68 -25.78
CA ILE A 198 2.68 -34.73 -25.10
C ILE A 198 1.35 -34.97 -25.81
N LEU A 199 0.72 -33.93 -26.36
CA LEU A 199 -0.52 -34.02 -27.15
C LEU A 199 -0.33 -34.76 -28.47
N GLU A 200 0.76 -34.47 -29.20
CA GLU A 200 1.12 -35.13 -30.45
C GLU A 200 1.51 -36.60 -30.20
N GLU A 201 2.32 -36.86 -29.18
CA GLU A 201 2.80 -38.20 -28.84
C GLU A 201 1.69 -39.10 -28.25
N SER A 202 0.77 -38.53 -27.45
CA SER A 202 -0.46 -39.19 -26.99
C SER A 202 -1.43 -39.55 -28.13
N GLN A 203 -1.33 -38.91 -29.30
CA GLN A 203 -2.12 -39.27 -30.47
C GLN A 203 -1.51 -40.44 -31.25
N GLN A 204 -0.20 -40.70 -31.10
CA GLN A 204 0.53 -41.71 -31.84
C GLN A 204 0.86 -43.01 -31.08
N ASN A 205 0.88 -43.05 -29.73
CA ASN A 205 1.21 -44.30 -29.01
C ASN A 205 0.60 -44.45 -27.60
N ASN A 206 0.15 -45.66 -27.28
CA ASN A 206 -0.46 -46.07 -26.00
C ASN A 206 0.56 -46.58 -24.94
N ARG A 207 1.88 -46.36 -25.09
CA ARG A 207 2.90 -47.16 -24.38
C ARG A 207 4.09 -46.43 -23.72
N VAL A 208 4.05 -45.14 -23.44
CA VAL A 208 5.17 -44.48 -22.74
C VAL A 208 4.66 -43.69 -21.53
N ILE A 209 4.94 -44.18 -20.31
CA ILE A 209 4.47 -43.60 -19.04
C ILE A 209 5.63 -42.99 -18.21
N GLU A 210 6.89 -43.21 -18.55
CA GLU A 210 8.01 -42.95 -17.61
C GLU A 210 8.74 -41.60 -17.76
N THR A 211 8.61 -40.86 -18.87
CA THR A 211 9.29 -39.56 -19.11
C THR A 211 8.46 -38.32 -18.79
N ILE A 212 7.21 -38.51 -18.37
CA ILE A 212 6.17 -37.48 -18.19
C ILE A 212 6.29 -36.61 -16.89
N PRO A 213 6.82 -37.09 -15.74
CA PRO A 213 6.73 -36.35 -14.46
C PRO A 213 7.53 -35.03 -14.37
N THR A 214 8.67 -34.91 -15.05
CA THR A 214 9.58 -33.76 -14.88
C THR A 214 9.09 -32.49 -15.58
N GLY A 215 8.39 -32.63 -16.72
CA GLY A 215 7.78 -31.50 -17.44
C GLY A 215 6.62 -30.85 -16.67
N PHE A 216 5.84 -31.66 -15.92
CA PHE A 216 4.74 -31.14 -15.11
C PHE A 216 5.22 -30.39 -13.87
N GLN A 217 6.34 -30.76 -13.27
CA GLN A 217 6.86 -30.08 -12.08
C GLN A 217 7.27 -28.62 -12.36
N GLU A 218 7.83 -28.34 -13.55
CA GLU A 218 8.11 -26.96 -13.97
C GLU A 218 6.84 -26.15 -14.19
N ILE A 219 5.79 -26.75 -14.74
CA ILE A 219 4.49 -26.10 -14.95
C ILE A 219 3.81 -25.80 -13.61
N ILE A 220 3.84 -26.74 -12.65
CA ILE A 220 3.33 -26.54 -11.29
C ILE A 220 4.07 -25.36 -10.63
N THR A 221 5.40 -25.28 -10.79
CA THR A 221 6.20 -24.16 -10.26
C THR A 221 5.82 -22.82 -10.91
N LYS A 222 5.56 -22.81 -12.23
CA LYS A 222 5.06 -21.61 -12.93
C LYS A 222 3.67 -21.21 -12.42
N LEU A 223 2.78 -22.17 -12.18
CA LEU A 223 1.44 -21.92 -11.63
C LEU A 223 1.50 -21.30 -10.22
N ASP A 224 2.36 -21.80 -9.34
CA ASP A 224 2.53 -21.26 -8.00
C ASP A 224 3.11 -19.83 -8.02
N GLN A 225 4.00 -19.51 -8.97
CA GLN A 225 4.52 -18.15 -9.15
C GLN A 225 3.44 -17.19 -9.67
N LEU A 226 2.60 -17.63 -10.61
CA LEU A 226 1.51 -16.82 -11.15
C LEU A 226 0.47 -16.45 -10.08
N GLN A 227 0.18 -17.39 -9.18
CA GLN A 227 -0.72 -17.14 -8.05
C GLN A 227 -0.16 -16.04 -7.13
N LYS A 228 1.15 -16.06 -6.84
CA LYS A 228 1.82 -15.00 -6.06
C LYS A 228 1.74 -13.63 -6.76
N ASP A 229 1.99 -13.56 -8.06
CA ASP A 229 1.93 -12.31 -8.82
C ASP A 229 0.50 -11.69 -8.81
N ILE A 230 -0.55 -12.53 -8.78
CA ILE A 230 -1.95 -12.08 -8.66
C ILE A 230 -2.20 -11.48 -7.27
N ASP A 231 -1.70 -12.13 -6.22
CA ASP A 231 -1.84 -11.65 -4.84
C ASP A 231 -1.08 -10.33 -4.64
N ASP A 232 0.12 -10.18 -5.23
CA ASP A 232 0.89 -8.94 -5.22
C ASP A 232 0.18 -7.79 -5.95
N LYS A 233 -0.46 -8.05 -7.11
CA LYS A 233 -1.25 -7.03 -7.82
C LYS A 233 -2.48 -6.59 -7.00
N LYS A 234 -3.14 -7.51 -6.27
CA LYS A 234 -4.25 -7.18 -5.36
C LYS A 234 -3.77 -6.29 -4.21
N LEU A 235 -2.60 -6.60 -3.65
CA LEU A 235 -1.98 -5.78 -2.61
C LEU A 235 -1.68 -4.36 -3.11
N GLN A 236 -1.08 -4.21 -4.29
CA GLN A 236 -0.81 -2.90 -4.90
C GLN A 236 -2.07 -2.07 -5.15
N ALA A 237 -3.16 -2.70 -5.60
CA ALA A 237 -4.45 -2.02 -5.79
C ALA A 237 -5.02 -1.50 -4.46
N HIS A 238 -4.86 -2.28 -3.38
CA HIS A 238 -5.24 -1.87 -2.04
C HIS A 238 -4.40 -0.69 -1.52
N GLU A 239 -3.08 -0.74 -1.73
CA GLU A 239 -2.16 0.35 -1.37
C GLU A 239 -2.49 1.66 -2.11
N HIS A 240 -2.80 1.58 -3.41
CA HIS A 240 -3.23 2.74 -4.19
C HIS A 240 -4.51 3.37 -3.66
N LYS A 241 -5.47 2.56 -3.20
CA LYS A 241 -6.72 3.03 -2.59
C LYS A 241 -6.46 3.77 -1.29
N ILE A 242 -5.63 3.21 -0.40
CA ILE A 242 -5.21 3.86 0.85
C ILE A 242 -4.55 5.21 0.52
N LYS A 243 -3.58 5.22 -0.40
CA LYS A 243 -2.85 6.43 -0.78
C LYS A 243 -3.75 7.55 -1.31
N ARG A 244 -4.77 7.22 -2.11
CA ARG A 244 -5.75 8.21 -2.61
C ARG A 244 -6.59 8.80 -1.49
N LYS A 245 -7.04 7.96 -0.54
CA LYS A 245 -7.78 8.43 0.64
C LYS A 245 -6.94 9.39 1.47
N GLU A 246 -5.67 9.07 1.70
CA GLU A 246 -4.75 9.95 2.43
C GLU A 246 -4.56 11.30 1.73
N ILE A 247 -4.34 11.30 0.40
CA ILE A 247 -4.22 12.55 -0.38
C ILE A 247 -5.48 13.40 -0.31
N LEU A 248 -6.66 12.78 -0.34
CA LEU A 248 -7.92 13.52 -0.20
C LEU A 248 -8.08 14.09 1.19
N LYS A 249 -7.75 13.34 2.25
CA LYS A 249 -7.78 13.84 3.63
C LYS A 249 -6.88 15.05 3.81
N THR A 250 -5.68 15.05 3.23
CA THR A 250 -4.74 16.18 3.31
C THR A 250 -5.07 17.37 2.41
N LYS A 251 -5.98 17.22 1.45
CA LYS A 251 -6.47 18.34 0.62
C LYS A 251 -7.77 18.93 1.13
N LEU A 252 -8.67 18.08 1.62
CA LEU A 252 -10.00 18.48 2.07
C LEU A 252 -10.03 18.91 3.52
N HIS A 253 -9.05 18.48 4.33
CA HIS A 253 -9.01 18.74 5.78
C HIS A 253 -10.38 18.53 6.47
N PRO A 254 -11.05 17.37 6.24
CA PRO A 254 -12.41 17.19 6.73
C PRO A 254 -12.44 17.14 8.27
N PRO A 255 -13.48 17.69 8.92
CA PRO A 255 -13.67 17.59 10.37
C PRO A 255 -13.70 16.14 10.87
N ASN A 256 -13.38 15.91 12.14
CA ASN A 256 -13.31 14.55 12.70
C ASN A 256 -14.71 13.98 13.08
N TYR A 257 -15.54 13.74 12.07
CA TYR A 257 -16.90 13.20 12.24
C TYR A 257 -16.91 11.82 12.93
N HIS A 258 -15.89 10.99 12.73
CA HIS A 258 -15.76 9.70 13.40
C HIS A 258 -15.63 9.83 14.92
N GLN A 259 -14.81 10.78 15.37
CA GLN A 259 -14.64 11.05 16.80
C GLN A 259 -15.96 11.54 17.41
N HIS A 260 -16.71 12.39 16.71
CA HIS A 260 -18.02 12.87 17.18
C HIS A 260 -19.01 11.72 17.37
N GLN A 261 -19.11 10.82 16.39
CA GLN A 261 -19.95 9.63 16.51
C GLN A 261 -19.49 8.71 17.65
N LEU A 262 -18.18 8.50 17.83
CA LEU A 262 -17.65 7.70 18.93
C LEU A 262 -18.01 8.30 20.29
N LEU A 263 -17.80 9.61 20.49
CA LEU A 263 -18.12 10.30 21.73
C LEU A 263 -19.62 10.27 22.04
N ALA A 264 -20.47 10.56 21.04
CA ALA A 264 -21.92 10.48 21.20
C ALA A 264 -22.36 9.05 21.58
N SER A 265 -21.71 8.03 21.01
CA SER A 265 -22.02 6.63 21.29
C SER A 265 -21.68 6.20 22.71
N LYS A 266 -20.65 6.80 23.33
CA LYS A 266 -20.22 6.56 24.72
C LYS A 266 -21.15 7.20 25.75
N LYS A 267 -21.87 8.28 25.40
CA LYS A 267 -22.85 8.94 26.28
C LYS A 267 -24.13 8.09 26.49
N ARG A 268 -24.27 6.97 25.78
CA ARG A 268 -25.42 6.05 25.94
C ARG A 268 -25.34 5.31 27.28
N SER A 269 -26.38 5.44 28.07
CA SER A 269 -26.45 4.84 29.41
C SER A 269 -26.79 3.35 29.40
N ALA A 270 -27.54 2.87 28.40
CA ALA A 270 -27.86 1.46 28.21
C ALA A 270 -27.91 1.09 26.71
N PRO A 271 -27.50 -0.14 26.32
CA PRO A 271 -27.56 -0.57 24.91
C PRO A 271 -28.98 -0.58 24.31
N SER A 272 -30.00 -0.78 25.16
CA SER A 272 -31.42 -0.80 24.79
C SER A 272 -32.04 0.59 24.60
N SER A 273 -31.42 1.64 25.16
CA SER A 273 -31.96 3.00 25.10
C SER A 273 -32.04 3.50 23.65
N GLY A 274 -33.12 4.21 23.33
CA GLY A 274 -33.44 4.70 21.99
C GLY A 274 -33.97 3.65 21.01
N ASN A 275 -34.04 2.35 21.35
CA ASN A 275 -34.51 1.31 20.42
C ASN A 275 -35.96 1.51 19.92
N TRP A 276 -36.77 2.24 20.67
CA TRP A 276 -38.17 2.51 20.33
C TRP A 276 -38.32 3.26 19.00
N VAL A 277 -37.31 4.06 18.59
CA VAL A 277 -37.36 4.86 17.36
C VAL A 277 -37.44 3.99 16.11
N PHE A 278 -36.80 2.82 16.11
CA PHE A 278 -36.84 1.88 14.97
C PHE A 278 -38.22 1.25 14.77
N GLN A 279 -39.09 1.33 15.79
CA GLN A 279 -40.47 0.87 15.72
C GLN A 279 -41.45 2.02 15.43
N ASP A 280 -40.99 3.27 15.36
CA ASP A 280 -41.83 4.43 15.07
C ASP A 280 -42.27 4.42 13.59
N PRO A 281 -43.57 4.61 13.29
CA PRO A 281 -44.07 4.63 11.91
C PRO A 281 -43.39 5.68 11.02
N LYS A 282 -43.10 6.88 11.56
CA LYS A 282 -42.47 7.98 10.80
C LYS A 282 -41.02 7.63 10.45
N PHE A 283 -40.30 7.01 11.37
CA PHE A 283 -38.94 6.52 11.09
C PHE A 283 -38.95 5.40 10.04
N LYS A 284 -39.89 4.46 10.10
CA LYS A 284 -40.03 3.39 9.10
C LYS A 284 -40.37 3.94 7.71
N ALA A 285 -41.27 4.91 7.64
CA ALA A 285 -41.60 5.64 6.41
C ALA A 285 -40.34 6.33 5.86
N TRP A 286 -39.59 7.05 6.70
CA TRP A 286 -38.33 7.63 6.27
C TRP A 286 -37.30 6.58 5.82
N LEU A 287 -37.23 5.40 6.42
CA LEU A 287 -36.22 4.39 6.09
C LEU A 287 -36.41 3.78 4.67
N GLY A 288 -37.66 3.69 4.21
CA GLY A 288 -38.00 2.94 2.99
C GLY A 288 -39.30 3.31 2.26
N GLY A 289 -40.03 4.34 2.68
CA GLY A 289 -41.24 4.84 2.02
C GLY A 289 -40.94 5.57 0.71
N ASP A 290 -41.88 5.52 -0.23
CA ASP A 290 -41.68 5.99 -1.61
C ASP A 290 -42.20 7.41 -1.86
N LEU A 291 -42.81 8.06 -0.86
CA LEU A 291 -43.35 9.42 -1.02
C LEU A 291 -42.23 10.46 -0.91
N ILE A 292 -42.38 11.60 -1.60
CA ILE A 292 -41.42 12.73 -1.51
C ILE A 292 -41.31 13.22 -0.06
N MET A 293 -42.43 13.28 0.66
CA MET A 293 -42.48 13.63 2.09
C MET A 293 -41.73 12.64 3.00
N ASP A 294 -41.47 11.40 2.54
CA ASP A 294 -40.68 10.41 3.29
C ASP A 294 -39.17 10.61 3.10
N SER A 295 -38.74 11.56 2.26
CA SER A 295 -37.32 11.83 2.01
C SER A 295 -36.64 12.56 3.16
N ILE A 296 -37.39 13.30 3.98
CA ILE A 296 -36.86 14.08 5.11
C ILE A 296 -37.59 13.69 6.39
N LEU A 297 -36.84 13.47 7.47
CA LEU A 297 -37.37 13.25 8.82
C LEU A 297 -36.73 14.23 9.78
N TYR A 298 -37.55 14.96 10.52
CA TYR A 298 -37.09 15.90 11.54
C TYR A 298 -37.28 15.29 12.94
N ILE A 299 -36.20 15.18 13.71
CA ILE A 299 -36.25 14.78 15.13
C ILE A 299 -36.00 16.02 15.97
N ASN A 300 -37.02 16.52 16.64
CA ASN A 300 -36.90 17.72 17.46
C ASN A 300 -37.16 17.42 18.94
N GLY A 301 -36.71 18.34 19.77
CA GLY A 301 -36.91 18.24 21.21
C GLY A 301 -36.22 19.37 21.95
N ILE A 302 -36.63 19.54 23.20
CA ILE A 302 -36.02 20.52 24.12
C ILE A 302 -34.50 20.27 24.31
N PRO A 303 -33.71 21.28 24.70
CA PRO A 303 -32.34 21.09 25.15
C PRO A 303 -32.21 19.96 26.18
N GLY A 304 -31.18 19.12 26.09
CA GLY A 304 -30.97 18.01 27.03
C GLY A 304 -31.95 16.82 26.90
N SER A 305 -32.80 16.74 25.87
CA SER A 305 -33.71 15.60 25.61
C SER A 305 -33.03 14.33 25.04
N GLY A 306 -31.72 14.35 24.78
CA GLY A 306 -31.00 13.16 24.28
C GLY A 306 -31.03 12.96 22.76
N LYS A 307 -31.30 14.02 21.97
CA LYS A 307 -31.27 14.01 20.50
C LYS A 307 -29.98 13.39 19.93
N THR A 308 -28.82 13.93 20.29
CA THR A 308 -27.49 13.46 19.88
C THR A 308 -27.26 11.97 20.19
N THR A 309 -27.70 11.52 21.36
CA THR A 309 -27.59 10.12 21.80
C THR A 309 -28.47 9.20 20.95
N LEU A 310 -29.70 9.64 20.65
CA LEU A 310 -30.63 8.91 19.78
C LEU A 310 -30.12 8.82 18.34
N LEU A 311 -29.63 9.94 17.78
CA LEU A 311 -29.07 9.96 16.43
C LEU A 311 -27.81 9.09 16.33
N SER A 312 -26.94 9.10 17.33
CA SER A 312 -25.79 8.20 17.37
C SER A 312 -26.18 6.72 17.31
N LYS A 313 -27.28 6.34 18.01
CA LYS A 313 -27.86 4.99 17.95
C LYS A 313 -28.41 4.67 16.56
N ILE A 314 -29.10 5.61 15.92
CA ILE A 314 -29.59 5.47 14.54
C ILE A 314 -28.41 5.28 13.57
N ILE A 315 -27.38 6.13 13.65
CA ILE A 315 -26.19 6.05 12.80
C ILE A 315 -25.50 4.69 12.96
N THR A 316 -25.32 4.21 14.20
CA THR A 316 -24.72 2.89 14.45
C THR A 316 -25.51 1.78 13.77
N SER A 317 -26.85 1.81 13.87
CA SER A 317 -27.71 0.82 13.22
C SER A 317 -27.69 0.92 11.69
N LEU A 318 -27.66 2.14 11.15
CA LEU A 318 -27.61 2.35 9.70
C LEU A 318 -26.27 1.89 9.10
N LEU A 319 -25.16 2.11 9.82
CA LEU A 319 -23.83 1.65 9.40
C LEU A 319 -23.68 0.12 9.47
N SER A 320 -24.36 -0.56 10.41
CA SER A 320 -24.39 -2.03 10.40
C SER A 320 -25.23 -2.58 9.25
N ASP A 321 -26.36 -1.93 8.95
CA ASP A 321 -27.25 -2.36 7.87
C ASP A 321 -26.67 -2.04 6.47
N SER A 322 -25.95 -0.93 6.32
CA SER A 322 -25.35 -0.52 5.03
C SER A 322 -24.38 -1.55 4.48
N ALA A 323 -23.58 -2.18 5.35
CA ALA A 323 -22.67 -3.25 4.98
C ALA A 323 -23.37 -4.46 4.31
N THR A 324 -24.67 -4.63 4.57
CA THR A 324 -25.49 -5.73 4.01
C THR A 324 -26.38 -5.30 2.84
N ASN A 325 -26.83 -4.04 2.83
CA ASN A 325 -27.83 -3.54 1.88
C ASN A 325 -27.29 -2.56 0.82
N GLY A 326 -26.00 -2.22 0.85
CA GLY A 326 -25.34 -1.40 -0.18
C GLY A 326 -25.73 0.08 -0.20
N SER A 327 -26.35 0.59 0.86
CA SER A 327 -26.73 2.01 1.00
C SER A 327 -25.60 2.83 1.63
N ILE A 328 -25.37 4.04 1.14
CA ILE A 328 -24.37 4.95 1.73
C ILE A 328 -24.99 5.69 2.92
N VAL A 329 -24.25 5.77 4.03
CA VAL A 329 -24.69 6.45 5.25
C VAL A 329 -23.68 7.53 5.60
N LEU A 330 -24.12 8.79 5.54
CA LEU A 330 -23.32 9.97 5.78
C LEU A 330 -23.84 10.65 7.03
N TYR A 331 -22.95 11.19 7.86
CA TYR A 331 -23.38 11.88 9.07
C TYR A 331 -22.47 13.05 9.45
N PHE A 332 -23.04 14.03 10.14
CA PHE A 332 -22.32 15.18 10.65
C PHE A 332 -22.95 15.68 11.95
N TYR A 333 -22.13 16.24 12.83
CA TYR A 333 -22.53 16.81 14.11
C TYR A 333 -22.18 18.29 14.09
N PHE A 334 -23.19 19.14 14.07
CA PHE A 334 -23.00 20.56 14.33
C PHE A 334 -22.71 20.75 15.82
N LYS A 335 -21.71 21.57 16.13
CA LYS A 335 -21.31 21.87 17.50
C LYS A 335 -20.91 23.34 17.62
N HIS A 336 -21.58 24.07 18.50
CA HIS A 336 -21.32 25.50 18.71
C HIS A 336 -19.87 25.79 19.16
N ASP A 337 -19.30 24.93 20.01
CA ASP A 337 -17.97 25.11 20.61
C ASP A 337 -16.80 24.61 19.73
N ASP A 338 -17.08 24.06 18.55
CA ASP A 338 -16.08 23.57 17.62
C ASP A 338 -15.95 24.52 16.42
N LYS A 339 -14.84 25.28 16.36
CA LYS A 339 -14.53 26.19 15.23
C LYS A 339 -14.61 25.49 13.86
N PHE A 340 -14.34 24.19 13.79
CA PHE A 340 -14.36 23.40 12.55
C PHE A 340 -15.63 22.54 12.41
N GLY A 341 -16.53 22.58 13.40
CA GLY A 341 -17.72 21.73 13.48
C GLY A 341 -19.05 22.47 13.31
N LYS A 342 -19.03 23.80 13.11
CA LYS A 342 -20.24 24.63 13.03
C LYS A 342 -20.62 25.12 11.63
N THR A 343 -19.75 25.05 10.64
CA THR A 343 -20.03 25.65 9.32
C THR A 343 -20.63 24.66 8.31
N LYS A 344 -21.34 25.20 7.31
CA LYS A 344 -21.82 24.42 6.15
C LYS A 344 -20.66 23.77 5.38
N ASP A 345 -19.56 24.49 5.16
CA ASP A 345 -18.40 23.95 4.43
C ASP A 345 -17.77 22.76 5.14
N ALA A 346 -17.65 22.82 6.46
CA ALA A 346 -17.21 21.70 7.28
C ALA A 346 -18.09 20.45 7.08
N MET A 347 -19.41 20.63 7.07
CA MET A 347 -20.37 19.57 6.76
C MET A 347 -20.15 19.01 5.34
N LEU A 348 -20.02 19.88 4.31
CA LEU A 348 -19.83 19.44 2.92
C LEU A 348 -18.53 18.63 2.76
N LEU A 349 -17.43 19.09 3.35
CA LEU A 349 -16.13 18.39 3.34
C LEU A 349 -16.21 17.02 4.02
N ALA A 350 -16.90 16.94 5.16
CA ALA A 350 -17.10 15.68 5.89
C ALA A 350 -17.94 14.68 5.08
N ILE A 351 -19.04 15.13 4.46
CA ILE A 351 -19.92 14.31 3.62
C ILE A 351 -19.16 13.80 2.39
N LEU A 352 -18.40 14.67 1.73
CA LEU A 352 -17.60 14.32 0.56
C LEU A 352 -16.54 13.27 0.88
N MET A 353 -15.84 13.43 2.01
CA MET A 353 -14.87 12.44 2.46
C MET A 353 -15.53 11.09 2.76
N GLN A 354 -16.67 11.08 3.45
CA GLN A 354 -17.41 9.85 3.77
C GLN A 354 -17.89 9.10 2.50
N LEU A 355 -18.28 9.83 1.45
CA LEU A 355 -18.59 9.25 0.14
C LEU A 355 -17.36 8.55 -0.47
N ALA A 356 -16.21 9.22 -0.46
CA ALA A 356 -14.95 8.66 -0.95
C ALA A 356 -14.49 7.46 -0.11
N GLU A 357 -14.86 7.38 1.16
CA GLU A 357 -14.50 6.25 2.01
C GLU A 357 -15.36 5.01 1.77
N GLN A 358 -16.64 5.19 1.45
CA GLN A 358 -17.64 4.13 1.30
C GLN A 358 -17.79 3.59 -0.12
N ASP A 359 -17.45 4.36 -1.17
CA ASP A 359 -17.52 3.89 -2.56
C ASP A 359 -16.24 4.19 -3.37
N ASP A 360 -15.64 3.13 -3.94
CA ASP A 360 -14.37 3.19 -4.66
C ASP A 360 -14.44 3.94 -6.00
N VAL A 361 -15.61 3.98 -6.64
CA VAL A 361 -15.81 4.74 -7.87
C VAL A 361 -15.86 6.22 -7.55
N LEU A 362 -16.54 6.59 -6.46
CA LEU A 362 -16.57 7.97 -5.97
C LEU A 362 -15.19 8.42 -5.47
N LEU A 363 -14.45 7.55 -4.79
CA LEU A 363 -13.06 7.82 -4.41
C LEU A 363 -12.22 8.24 -5.63
N GLU A 364 -12.31 7.48 -6.71
CA GLU A 364 -11.55 7.78 -7.92
C GLU A 364 -12.01 9.09 -8.56
N TYR A 365 -13.32 9.30 -8.65
CA TYR A 365 -13.89 10.52 -9.22
C TYR A 365 -13.45 11.77 -8.45
N ILE A 366 -13.62 11.76 -7.12
CA ILE A 366 -13.26 12.88 -6.24
C ILE A 366 -11.75 13.12 -6.30
N TYR A 367 -10.95 12.05 -6.23
CA TYR A 367 -9.49 12.16 -6.37
C TYR A 367 -9.08 12.81 -7.69
N GLN A 368 -9.65 12.38 -8.82
CA GLN A 368 -9.30 12.95 -10.14
C GLN A 368 -9.68 14.42 -10.25
N LYS A 369 -10.81 14.84 -9.67
CA LYS A 369 -11.25 16.23 -9.66
C LYS A 369 -10.41 17.11 -8.74
N CYS A 370 -10.03 16.62 -7.56
CA CYS A 370 -9.28 17.39 -6.58
C CYS A 370 -7.76 17.37 -6.81
N ALA A 371 -7.19 16.34 -7.45
CA ALA A 371 -5.74 16.15 -7.54
C ALA A 371 -5.00 17.33 -8.20
N GLY A 372 -5.58 17.95 -9.22
CA GLY A 372 -4.95 19.06 -9.97
C GLY A 372 -5.33 20.48 -9.51
N LEU A 373 -6.29 20.63 -8.59
CA LEU A 373 -6.78 21.93 -8.14
C LEU A 373 -6.01 22.42 -6.91
N ALA A 374 -5.88 23.75 -6.79
CA ALA A 374 -5.38 24.39 -5.59
C ALA A 374 -6.40 24.24 -4.44
N GLU A 375 -5.92 24.27 -3.20
CA GLU A 375 -6.78 24.11 -2.02
C GLU A 375 -7.84 25.21 -1.95
N SER A 376 -7.48 26.45 -2.25
CA SER A 376 -8.41 27.59 -2.31
C SER A 376 -9.52 27.45 -3.36
N GLU A 377 -9.32 26.64 -4.41
CA GLU A 377 -10.36 26.35 -5.41
C GLU A 377 -11.29 25.23 -4.93
N ILE A 378 -10.75 24.23 -4.25
CA ILE A 378 -11.51 23.09 -3.74
C ILE A 378 -12.42 23.52 -2.59
N LEU A 379 -11.93 24.41 -1.72
CA LEU A 379 -12.66 24.91 -0.55
C LEU A 379 -13.75 25.93 -0.90
N GLN A 380 -13.97 26.25 -2.18
CA GLN A 380 -15.09 27.08 -2.60
C GLN A 380 -16.41 26.32 -2.44
N GLU A 381 -17.37 26.93 -1.75
CA GLU A 381 -18.67 26.33 -1.48
C GLU A 381 -19.37 25.81 -2.75
N LEU A 382 -19.39 26.61 -3.83
CA LEU A 382 -19.99 26.23 -5.12
C LEU A 382 -19.36 24.97 -5.72
N PHE A 383 -18.04 24.80 -5.57
CA PHE A 383 -17.35 23.61 -6.05
C PHE A 383 -17.74 22.38 -5.23
N LEU A 384 -17.76 22.50 -3.90
CA LEU A 384 -18.15 21.42 -2.99
C LEU A 384 -19.59 20.98 -3.21
N GLN A 385 -20.52 21.94 -3.29
CA GLN A 385 -21.92 21.68 -3.58
C GLN A 385 -22.10 20.99 -4.94
N GLY A 386 -21.49 21.51 -6.01
CA GLY A 386 -21.58 20.93 -7.35
C GLY A 386 -21.03 19.50 -7.41
N MET A 387 -19.92 19.24 -6.72
CA MET A 387 -19.32 17.91 -6.63
C MET A 387 -20.19 16.93 -5.84
N LEU A 388 -20.78 17.35 -4.72
CA LEU A 388 -21.70 16.53 -3.92
C LEU A 388 -22.98 16.22 -4.67
N THR A 389 -23.60 17.21 -5.31
CA THR A 389 -24.75 17.02 -6.20
C THR A 389 -24.45 15.96 -7.25
N HIS A 390 -23.30 16.06 -7.91
CA HIS A 390 -22.88 15.04 -8.88
C HIS A 390 -22.68 13.67 -8.23
N CYS A 391 -22.09 13.58 -7.04
CA CYS A 391 -21.94 12.32 -6.33
C CYS A 391 -23.30 11.70 -5.98
N PHE A 392 -24.24 12.49 -5.44
CA PHE A 392 -25.57 12.02 -5.06
C PHE A 392 -26.36 11.47 -6.24
N GLU A 393 -26.35 12.15 -7.39
CA GLU A 393 -27.02 11.69 -8.63
C GLU A 393 -26.51 10.34 -9.13
N LYS A 394 -25.28 9.99 -8.75
CA LYS A 394 -24.58 8.77 -9.14
C LYS A 394 -24.68 7.68 -8.06
N CYS A 395 -24.96 8.05 -6.82
CA CYS A 395 -25.24 7.13 -5.74
C CYS A 395 -26.64 6.53 -5.86
N GLY A 396 -26.80 5.28 -5.42
CA GLY A 396 -28.11 4.62 -5.45
C GLY A 396 -29.06 5.11 -4.37
N LYS A 397 -28.70 4.79 -3.12
CA LYS A 397 -29.44 5.17 -1.93
C LYS A 397 -28.47 5.79 -0.92
N VAL A 398 -28.64 7.07 -0.64
CA VAL A 398 -27.85 7.85 0.31
C VAL A 398 -28.75 8.25 1.47
N ARG A 399 -28.27 8.01 2.69
CA ARG A 399 -28.91 8.50 3.91
C ARG A 399 -27.96 9.47 4.60
N ILE A 400 -28.40 10.70 4.82
CA ILE A 400 -27.65 11.74 5.51
C ILE A 400 -28.30 11.94 6.88
N VAL A 401 -27.50 11.91 7.95
CA VAL A 401 -27.94 12.16 9.32
C VAL A 401 -27.19 13.37 9.88
N LEU A 402 -27.90 14.46 10.13
CA LEU A 402 -27.34 15.70 10.67
C LEU A 402 -27.85 15.90 12.10
N ASP A 403 -26.93 16.01 13.05
CA ASP A 403 -27.26 16.31 14.44
C ASP A 403 -27.05 17.79 14.77
N ALA A 404 -27.97 18.35 15.57
CA ALA A 404 -27.92 19.70 16.13
C ALA A 404 -27.83 20.81 15.09
N LEU A 405 -28.63 20.75 14.02
CA LEU A 405 -28.59 21.76 12.95
C LEU A 405 -28.83 23.20 13.47
N ASP A 406 -29.49 23.35 14.61
CA ASP A 406 -29.66 24.63 15.33
C ASP A 406 -28.33 25.25 15.82
N GLU A 407 -27.24 24.49 15.87
CA GLU A 407 -25.91 24.96 16.27
C GLU A 407 -25.00 25.36 15.08
N ALA A 408 -25.53 25.37 13.85
CA ALA A 408 -24.77 25.81 12.68
C ALA A 408 -24.46 27.32 12.72
N GLU A 409 -23.24 27.71 12.35
CA GLU A 409 -22.83 29.11 12.24
C GLU A 409 -23.25 29.70 10.89
N GLU A 410 -23.94 30.84 10.97
CA GLU A 410 -24.34 31.65 9.83
C GLU A 410 -23.32 32.78 9.66
N ALA A 411 -22.68 32.84 8.50
CA ALA A 411 -21.89 34.00 8.13
C ALA A 411 -22.86 35.15 7.84
N GLU A 412 -22.85 36.15 8.73
CA GLU A 412 -23.52 37.46 8.67
C GLU A 412 -24.88 37.61 9.38
N LYS A 413 -24.98 38.76 10.06
CA LYS A 413 -25.93 39.16 11.11
C LYS A 413 -27.36 39.50 10.65
N ASP A 414 -27.79 39.03 9.48
CA ASP A 414 -29.16 39.28 9.03
C ASP A 414 -30.02 38.02 9.28
N ILE A 415 -30.87 38.16 10.29
CA ILE A 415 -31.67 37.15 11.02
C ILE A 415 -32.76 36.45 10.16
N GLU A 416 -32.58 36.27 8.86
CA GLU A 416 -33.56 35.58 7.99
C GLU A 416 -33.09 34.22 7.40
N ASP A 417 -31.83 33.83 7.57
CA ASP A 417 -31.20 32.82 6.71
C ASP A 417 -30.61 31.58 7.42
N MET A 418 -31.42 30.91 8.26
CA MET A 418 -31.28 29.46 8.58
C MET A 418 -31.51 28.56 7.34
N ARG A 419 -31.79 29.16 6.18
CA ARG A 419 -32.19 28.49 4.94
C ARG A 419 -31.04 27.83 4.16
N PRO A 420 -29.76 28.25 4.13
CA PRO A 420 -28.80 27.76 3.14
C PRO A 420 -28.46 26.27 3.20
N VAL A 421 -28.40 25.65 4.40
CA VAL A 421 -28.17 24.21 4.55
C VAL A 421 -29.44 23.42 4.23
N ILE A 422 -30.56 23.80 4.85
CA ILE A 422 -31.86 23.13 4.67
C ILE A 422 -32.34 23.26 3.23
N ALA A 423 -32.30 24.46 2.65
CA ALA A 423 -32.72 24.74 1.28
C ALA A 423 -31.88 23.94 0.28
N TRP A 424 -30.56 23.92 0.43
CA TRP A 424 -29.69 23.13 -0.44
C TRP A 424 -30.04 21.63 -0.35
N LEU A 425 -30.19 21.08 0.86
CA LEU A 425 -30.54 19.67 1.03
C LEU A 425 -31.95 19.34 0.51
N LYS A 426 -32.92 20.24 0.66
CA LYS A 426 -34.28 20.11 0.09
C LYS A 426 -34.23 20.13 -1.44
N GLU A 427 -33.40 20.98 -2.04
CA GLU A 427 -33.14 21.03 -3.48
C GLU A 427 -32.48 19.73 -3.97
N GLN A 428 -31.66 19.07 -3.14
CA GLN A 428 -31.09 17.77 -3.50
C GLN A 428 -32.06 16.60 -3.30
N ALA A 429 -32.91 16.63 -2.26
CA ALA A 429 -33.78 15.52 -1.88
C ALA A 429 -35.09 15.48 -2.68
N SER A 430 -35.72 16.62 -2.95
CA SER A 430 -37.01 16.69 -3.65
C SER A 430 -36.97 16.20 -5.11
N PRO A 431 -35.94 16.48 -5.93
CA PRO A 431 -35.84 15.98 -7.30
C PRO A 431 -35.19 14.59 -7.36
N ALA A 432 -34.66 14.07 -6.25
CA ALA A 432 -33.94 12.79 -6.26
C ALA A 432 -34.83 11.66 -6.79
N VAL A 433 -36.06 11.59 -6.28
CA VAL A 433 -37.06 10.58 -6.66
C VAL A 433 -37.38 10.67 -8.16
N SER A 434 -37.61 11.88 -8.68
CA SER A 434 -37.90 12.08 -10.12
C SER A 434 -36.67 11.85 -11.01
N ARG A 435 -35.47 12.08 -10.49
CA ARG A 435 -34.19 11.80 -11.16
C ARG A 435 -33.73 10.35 -10.98
N GLY A 436 -34.46 9.48 -10.28
CA GLY A 436 -34.16 8.05 -10.17
C GLY A 436 -33.04 7.68 -9.19
N TYR A 437 -32.78 8.50 -8.15
CA TYR A 437 -31.94 8.14 -7.01
C TYR A 437 -32.67 8.42 -5.68
N GLN A 438 -32.26 7.79 -4.59
CA GLN A 438 -32.87 8.01 -3.27
C GLN A 438 -31.90 8.77 -2.37
N LEU A 439 -32.18 10.05 -2.10
CA LEU A 439 -31.52 10.82 -1.06
C LEU A 439 -32.48 11.01 0.10
N ARG A 440 -32.08 10.56 1.29
CA ARG A 440 -32.88 10.65 2.51
C ARG A 440 -32.13 11.41 3.58
N LEU A 441 -32.77 12.39 4.18
CA LEU A 441 -32.18 13.26 5.19
C LEU A 441 -32.89 13.06 6.53
N LEU A 442 -32.13 12.84 7.58
CA LEU A 442 -32.60 12.92 8.96
C LEU A 442 -31.89 14.09 9.61
N VAL A 443 -32.65 15.04 10.14
CA VAL A 443 -32.12 16.21 10.85
C VAL A 443 -32.56 16.16 12.29
N SER A 444 -31.69 16.51 13.23
CA SER A 444 -32.09 16.87 14.58
C SER A 444 -31.91 18.36 14.85
N GLY A 445 -32.75 18.91 15.73
CA GLY A 445 -32.57 20.26 16.22
C GLY A 445 -33.51 20.65 17.37
N GLN A 446 -33.36 21.88 17.86
CA GLN A 446 -34.30 22.49 18.81
C GLN A 446 -35.56 23.00 18.11
N ARG A 447 -36.62 23.19 18.92
CA ARG A 447 -37.86 23.85 18.48
C ARG A 447 -37.75 25.35 18.69
N ASP A 448 -36.89 25.98 17.90
CA ASP A 448 -36.62 27.41 17.93
C ASP A 448 -37.54 28.22 17.01
N GLY A 449 -38.45 27.55 16.29
CA GLY A 449 -39.36 28.15 15.31
C GLY A 449 -38.78 28.21 13.89
N HIS A 450 -37.47 28.38 13.73
CA HIS A 450 -36.83 28.54 12.42
C HIS A 450 -36.76 27.22 11.65
N ILE A 451 -36.28 26.15 12.30
CA ILE A 451 -36.21 24.83 11.67
C ILE A 451 -37.62 24.22 11.53
N ASP A 452 -38.48 24.48 12.51
CA ASP A 452 -39.88 24.03 12.52
C ASP A 452 -40.65 24.59 11.30
N GLU A 453 -40.48 25.88 10.99
CA GLU A 453 -41.11 26.51 9.82
C GLU A 453 -40.57 25.90 8.51
N ALA A 454 -39.25 25.80 8.37
CA ALA A 454 -38.60 25.31 7.14
C ALA A 454 -38.91 23.84 6.81
N LEU A 455 -39.17 23.02 7.83
CA LEU A 455 -39.45 21.58 7.70
C LEU A 455 -40.90 21.19 8.03
N SER A 456 -41.80 22.16 8.15
CA SER A 456 -43.22 21.96 8.50
C SER A 456 -43.99 20.98 7.59
N GLU A 457 -43.56 20.85 6.33
CA GLU A 457 -44.15 19.94 5.34
C GLU A 457 -43.72 18.46 5.49
N TYR A 458 -42.73 18.17 6.33
CA TYR A 458 -42.17 16.81 6.51
C TYR A 458 -42.56 16.19 7.86
N PRO A 459 -42.53 14.84 7.97
CA PRO A 459 -42.76 14.16 9.23
C PRO A 459 -41.77 14.58 10.32
N ALA A 460 -42.29 14.90 11.51
CA ALA A 460 -41.47 15.21 12.69
C ALA A 460 -41.73 14.24 13.86
N ILE A 461 -40.66 13.80 14.55
CA ILE A 461 -40.72 13.09 15.82
C ILE A 461 -40.32 14.06 16.93
N ASN A 462 -41.27 14.39 17.80
CA ASN A 462 -41.06 15.30 18.92
C ASN A 462 -40.73 14.50 20.17
N LEU A 463 -39.46 14.50 20.59
CA LEU A 463 -38.98 13.65 21.67
C LEU A 463 -39.70 13.92 22.99
N ASP A 464 -39.87 15.19 23.38
CA ASP A 464 -40.50 15.57 24.65
C ASP A 464 -42.00 15.21 24.73
N LYS A 465 -42.66 14.96 23.59
CA LYS A 465 -44.07 14.56 23.52
C LYS A 465 -44.25 13.06 23.24
N ALA A 466 -43.18 12.34 22.92
CA ALA A 466 -43.27 10.93 22.55
C ALA A 466 -43.43 10.05 23.80
N ALA A 467 -44.56 9.35 23.92
CA ALA A 467 -44.83 8.47 25.07
C ALA A 467 -43.74 7.40 25.27
N ARG A 468 -43.18 6.85 24.18
CA ARG A 468 -42.09 5.87 24.23
C ARG A 468 -40.75 6.47 24.70
N HIS A 469 -40.52 7.76 24.46
CA HIS A 469 -39.37 8.46 24.99
C HIS A 469 -39.46 8.63 26.50
N LYS A 470 -40.66 8.86 27.05
CA LYS A 470 -40.90 8.85 28.50
C LYS A 470 -40.55 7.51 29.14
N THR A 471 -40.83 6.39 28.46
CA THR A 471 -40.45 5.05 28.93
C THR A 471 -38.94 4.90 29.00
N ASP A 472 -38.22 5.38 27.99
CA ASP A 472 -36.74 5.37 27.94
C ASP A 472 -36.12 6.18 29.11
N ILE A 473 -36.74 7.32 29.46
CA ILE A 473 -36.37 8.12 30.64
C ILE A 473 -36.61 7.34 31.94
N MET A 474 -37.73 6.62 32.06
CA MET A 474 -38.02 5.79 33.24
C MET A 474 -37.01 4.65 33.39
N ASP A 475 -36.66 3.97 32.30
CA ASP A 475 -35.67 2.89 32.32
C ASP A 475 -34.28 3.40 32.75
N TYR A 476 -33.91 4.60 32.28
CA TYR A 476 -32.69 5.27 32.72
C TYR A 476 -32.73 5.67 34.20
N ALA A 477 -33.84 6.27 34.64
CA ALA A 477 -34.04 6.65 36.04
C ALA A 477 -34.00 5.42 36.97
N TYR A 478 -34.64 4.32 36.56
CA TYR A 478 -34.61 3.04 37.27
C TYR A 478 -33.17 2.52 37.44
N SER A 479 -32.40 2.49 36.34
CA SER A 479 -31.00 2.05 36.37
C SER A 479 -30.13 2.91 37.30
N ARG A 480 -30.33 4.24 37.30
CA ARG A 480 -29.59 5.15 38.18
C ARG A 480 -30.05 5.07 39.64
N ALA A 481 -31.35 4.89 39.89
CA ALA A 481 -31.91 4.72 41.21
C ALA A 481 -31.34 3.47 41.93
N LEU A 482 -30.95 2.42 41.20
CA LEU A 482 -30.26 1.27 41.80
C LEU A 482 -28.95 1.66 42.49
N ASN A 483 -28.20 2.61 41.95
CA ASN A 483 -26.96 3.09 42.59
C ASN A 483 -27.25 3.88 43.87
N ILE A 484 -28.33 4.67 43.86
CA ILE A 484 -28.79 5.43 45.04
C ILE A 484 -29.26 4.46 46.13
N GLN A 485 -30.03 3.44 45.73
CA GLN A 485 -30.50 2.38 46.61
C GLN A 485 -29.34 1.64 47.27
N ALA A 486 -28.30 1.29 46.50
CA ALA A 486 -27.11 0.62 47.03
C ALA A 486 -26.35 1.47 48.06
N ARG A 487 -26.26 2.79 47.84
CA ARG A 487 -25.55 3.72 48.74
C ARG A 487 -26.31 4.01 50.02
N PHE A 488 -27.61 4.31 49.92
CA PHE A 488 -28.42 4.78 51.06
C PHE A 488 -29.32 3.71 51.68
N LYS A 489 -29.30 2.47 51.15
CA LYS A 489 -30.09 1.32 51.61
C LYS A 489 -31.60 1.63 51.64
N LEU A 490 -32.11 2.13 50.52
CA LEU A 490 -33.50 2.56 50.38
C LEU A 490 -34.49 1.40 50.40
N GLY A 491 -35.68 1.64 50.97
CA GLY A 491 -36.82 0.73 50.88
C GLY A 491 -37.52 0.79 49.50
N PRO A 492 -38.44 -0.16 49.20
CA PRO A 492 -39.17 -0.20 47.93
C PRO A 492 -39.97 1.08 47.63
N ASP A 493 -40.55 1.69 48.68
CA ASP A 493 -41.36 2.90 48.54
C ASP A 493 -40.51 4.12 48.16
N GLU A 494 -39.37 4.33 48.84
CA GLU A 494 -38.42 5.40 48.53
C GLU A 494 -37.82 5.22 47.13
N TYR A 495 -37.54 3.97 46.74
CA TYR A 495 -37.06 3.62 45.41
C TYR A 495 -38.08 3.99 44.32
N SER A 496 -39.35 3.63 44.52
CA SER A 496 -40.44 3.97 43.60
C SER A 496 -40.70 5.48 43.56
N ASP A 497 -40.62 6.16 44.71
CA ASP A 497 -40.84 7.62 44.82
C ASP A 497 -39.83 8.42 43.97
N ILE A 498 -38.54 8.02 43.98
CA ILE A 498 -37.52 8.63 43.11
C ILE A 498 -37.93 8.52 41.63
N ILE A 499 -38.26 7.31 41.17
CA ILE A 499 -38.56 7.07 39.76
C ILE A 499 -39.80 7.85 39.33
N CYS A 500 -40.86 7.83 40.16
CA CYS A 500 -42.10 8.55 39.90
C CYS A 500 -41.87 10.06 39.81
N LYS A 501 -41.25 10.68 40.83
CA LYS A 501 -40.99 12.13 40.86
C LYS A 501 -40.09 12.57 39.70
N VAL A 502 -38.99 11.86 39.47
CA VAL A 502 -38.06 12.21 38.40
C VAL A 502 -38.74 12.10 37.03
N ALA A 503 -39.49 11.04 36.77
CA ALA A 503 -40.20 10.87 35.50
C ALA A 503 -41.36 11.87 35.31
N GLU A 504 -41.96 12.34 36.40
CA GLU A 504 -43.00 13.38 36.39
C GLU A 504 -42.43 14.75 35.99
N PHE A 505 -41.35 15.18 36.64
CA PHE A 505 -40.78 16.52 36.43
C PHE A 505 -39.78 16.60 35.26
N ALA A 506 -39.32 15.47 34.74
CA ALA A 506 -38.39 15.43 33.61
C ALA A 506 -38.90 16.14 32.36
N ASN A 507 -40.22 16.09 32.10
CA ASN A 507 -40.84 16.71 30.93
C ASN A 507 -40.09 16.43 29.61
N GLY A 508 -39.56 15.21 29.44
CA GLY A 508 -38.80 14.80 28.25
C GLY A 508 -37.31 15.16 28.26
N MET A 509 -36.74 15.62 29.38
CA MET A 509 -35.34 16.04 29.49
C MET A 509 -34.48 15.02 30.25
N PHE A 510 -33.64 14.28 29.53
CA PHE A 510 -32.65 13.37 30.12
C PHE A 510 -31.63 14.10 31.01
N LEU A 511 -31.25 15.32 30.63
CA LEU A 511 -30.31 16.14 31.39
C LEU A 511 -30.82 16.46 32.80
N TYR A 512 -32.11 16.82 32.94
CA TYR A 512 -32.74 17.03 34.23
C TYR A 512 -32.66 15.76 35.08
N VAL A 513 -33.02 14.61 34.51
CA VAL A 513 -32.97 13.31 35.21
C VAL A 513 -31.55 13.02 35.71
N LYS A 514 -30.55 13.24 34.86
CA LYS A 514 -29.14 13.07 35.24
C LYS A 514 -28.75 13.98 36.40
N VAL A 515 -28.97 15.30 36.29
CA VAL A 515 -28.58 16.28 37.30
C VAL A 515 -29.26 16.00 38.65
N VAL A 516 -30.56 15.69 38.64
CA VAL A 516 -31.31 15.41 39.88
C VAL A 516 -30.84 14.12 40.54
N LEU A 517 -30.69 13.03 39.77
CA LEU A 517 -30.25 11.76 40.32
C LEU A 517 -28.79 11.81 40.80
N ASP A 518 -27.92 12.54 40.11
CA ASP A 518 -26.54 12.78 40.55
C ASP A 518 -26.51 13.59 41.85
N ASN A 519 -27.30 14.68 41.95
CA ASN A 519 -27.41 15.47 43.17
C ASN A 519 -27.94 14.63 44.36
N LEU A 520 -28.93 13.77 44.13
CA LEU A 520 -29.45 12.84 45.16
C LEU A 520 -28.39 11.81 45.57
N LEU A 521 -27.69 11.22 44.61
CA LEU A 521 -26.64 10.23 44.87
C LEU A 521 -25.49 10.80 45.70
N GLU A 522 -25.17 12.08 45.51
CA GLU A 522 -24.04 12.77 46.15
C GLU A 522 -24.35 13.33 47.55
N GLN A 523 -25.57 13.12 48.07
CA GLN A 523 -25.90 13.58 49.42
C GLN A 523 -25.02 12.91 50.49
N ARG A 524 -24.55 13.71 51.47
CA ARG A 524 -23.59 13.26 52.48
C ARG A 524 -24.19 12.32 53.54
N SER A 525 -25.50 12.36 53.74
CA SER A 525 -26.20 11.54 54.73
C SER A 525 -27.60 11.17 54.26
N VAL A 526 -28.15 10.09 54.81
CA VAL A 526 -29.54 9.66 54.56
C VAL A 526 -30.54 10.78 54.93
N ALA A 527 -30.27 11.55 55.99
CA ALA A 527 -31.11 12.67 56.39
C ALA A 527 -31.13 13.80 55.34
N LYS A 528 -29.96 14.19 54.80
CA LYS A 528 -29.89 15.17 53.70
C LYS A 528 -30.54 14.62 52.42
N PHE A 529 -30.30 13.35 52.09
CA PHE A 529 -30.97 12.68 50.98
C PHE A 529 -32.50 12.75 51.07
N ARG A 530 -33.09 12.36 52.21
CA ARG A 530 -34.54 12.45 52.42
C ARG A 530 -35.04 13.88 52.38
N LYS A 531 -34.27 14.84 52.92
CA LYS A 531 -34.59 16.27 52.82
C LYS A 531 -34.67 16.74 51.37
N GLU A 532 -33.76 16.32 50.50
CA GLU A 532 -33.82 16.62 49.05
C GLU A 532 -34.96 15.90 48.33
N LEU A 533 -35.30 14.66 48.75
CA LEU A 533 -36.39 13.89 48.16
C LEU A 533 -37.79 14.42 48.55
N ASN A 534 -37.88 15.16 49.66
CA ASN A 534 -39.13 15.77 50.11
C ASN A 534 -39.71 16.74 49.07
N GLN A 535 -41.04 16.80 49.00
CA GLN A 535 -41.79 17.53 47.96
C GLN A 535 -41.47 19.04 47.88
N GLU A 536 -41.06 19.66 48.98
CA GLU A 536 -40.71 21.09 49.03
C GLU A 536 -39.35 21.39 48.38
N ASN A 537 -38.35 20.52 48.56
CA ASN A 537 -36.99 20.74 48.05
C ASN A 537 -36.75 20.07 46.70
N PHE A 538 -37.58 19.10 46.32
CA PHE A 538 -37.43 18.38 45.06
C PHE A 538 -37.56 19.35 43.87
N PRO A 539 -36.55 19.45 42.99
CA PRO A 539 -36.53 20.46 41.94
C PRO A 539 -37.61 20.16 40.88
N LYS A 540 -38.47 21.13 40.58
CA LYS A 540 -39.58 20.98 39.61
C LYS A 540 -39.19 21.33 38.17
N GLY A 541 -37.91 21.60 37.92
CA GLY A 541 -37.36 21.91 36.61
C GLY A 541 -35.83 22.07 36.64
N LEU A 542 -35.22 22.24 35.47
CA LEU A 542 -33.76 22.22 35.31
C LEU A 542 -33.05 23.35 36.09
N ASN A 543 -33.55 24.59 36.04
CA ASN A 543 -32.94 25.70 36.77
C ASN A 543 -32.97 25.47 38.29
N GLN A 544 -34.07 24.91 38.82
CA GLN A 544 -34.14 24.54 40.23
C GLN A 544 -33.16 23.39 40.55
N ALA A 545 -32.99 22.43 39.63
CA ALA A 545 -32.01 21.36 39.81
C ALA A 545 -30.57 21.93 39.85
N TYR A 546 -30.23 22.86 38.95
CA TYR A 546 -28.96 23.58 39.02
C TYR A 546 -28.82 24.42 40.29
N GLU A 547 -29.88 25.06 40.77
CA GLU A 547 -29.88 25.80 42.05
C GLU A 547 -29.55 24.89 43.23
N ARG A 548 -30.15 23.68 43.31
CA ARG A 548 -29.80 22.71 44.37
C ARG A 548 -28.30 22.37 44.36
N VAL A 549 -27.74 22.19 43.17
CA VAL A 549 -26.31 21.87 43.00
C VAL A 549 -25.44 23.08 43.33
N ALA A 550 -25.83 24.27 42.89
CA ALA A 550 -25.13 25.53 43.10
C ALA A 550 -25.09 25.91 44.59
N LEU A 551 -26.20 25.83 45.31
CA LEU A 551 -26.24 26.08 46.76
C LEU A 551 -25.22 25.21 47.50
N ARG A 552 -25.10 23.95 47.10
CA ARG A 552 -24.18 23.01 47.74
C ARG A 552 -22.70 23.31 47.41
N ILE A 553 -22.41 23.74 46.20
CA ILE A 553 -21.03 24.02 45.74
C ILE A 553 -20.55 25.39 46.20
N PHE A 554 -21.38 26.42 46.05
CA PHE A 554 -20.96 27.79 46.31
C PHE A 554 -21.23 28.23 47.75
N ASP A 555 -22.35 27.79 48.35
CA ASP A 555 -22.84 28.35 49.61
C ASP A 555 -22.65 27.42 50.83
N GLU A 556 -22.83 26.10 50.67
CA GLU A 556 -22.65 25.11 51.76
C GLU A 556 -21.23 24.50 51.81
N ALA A 557 -20.44 24.63 50.75
CA ALA A 557 -19.10 24.05 50.70
C ALA A 557 -18.11 24.86 51.56
N HIS A 558 -16.99 24.23 51.91
CA HIS A 558 -15.88 24.94 52.52
C HIS A 558 -15.31 25.98 51.54
N GLU A 559 -14.87 27.13 52.04
CA GLU A 559 -14.41 28.27 51.23
C GLU A 559 -13.36 27.87 50.18
N SER A 560 -12.39 27.04 50.55
CA SER A 560 -11.38 26.52 49.62
C SER A 560 -11.97 25.75 48.43
N LYS A 561 -12.95 24.86 48.68
CA LYS A 561 -13.61 24.09 47.62
C LYS A 561 -14.51 24.97 46.75
N SER A 562 -15.20 25.92 47.36
CA SER A 562 -16.04 26.89 46.65
C SER A 562 -15.18 27.75 45.71
N SER A 563 -14.06 28.27 46.21
CA SER A 563 -13.09 29.05 45.41
C SER A 563 -12.51 28.24 44.25
N ALA A 564 -12.09 26.99 44.49
CA ALA A 564 -11.61 26.11 43.42
C ALA A 564 -12.69 25.85 42.36
N ALA A 565 -13.94 25.60 42.77
CA ALA A 565 -15.05 25.39 41.85
C ALA A 565 -15.36 26.62 40.99
N VAL A 566 -15.32 27.83 41.56
CA VAL A 566 -15.50 29.09 40.81
C VAL A 566 -14.42 29.24 39.74
N ASN A 567 -13.14 29.03 40.10
CA ASN A 567 -12.02 29.14 39.16
C ASN A 567 -12.13 28.10 38.03
N ILE A 568 -12.44 26.84 38.35
CA ILE A 568 -12.62 25.77 37.36
C ILE A 568 -13.77 26.10 36.41
N LEU A 569 -14.94 26.46 36.94
CA LEU A 569 -16.12 26.76 36.12
C LEU A 569 -15.90 28.01 35.26
N GLY A 570 -15.22 29.03 35.79
CA GLY A 570 -14.84 30.22 35.04
C GLY A 570 -13.91 29.90 33.87
N TRP A 571 -12.90 29.07 34.08
CA TRP A 571 -11.98 28.65 33.04
C TRP A 571 -12.67 27.80 31.96
N ILE A 572 -13.47 26.81 32.34
CA ILE A 572 -14.15 25.97 31.35
C ILE A 572 -15.10 26.82 30.50
N VAL A 573 -15.89 27.71 31.11
CA VAL A 573 -16.88 28.54 30.40
C VAL A 573 -16.22 29.59 29.50
N THR A 574 -15.09 30.16 29.89
CA THR A 574 -14.43 31.24 29.13
C THR A 574 -13.29 30.77 28.24
N SER A 575 -12.99 29.47 28.23
CA SER A 575 -11.94 28.90 27.41
C SER A 575 -12.26 28.95 25.91
N GLY A 576 -11.28 29.25 25.08
CA GLY A 576 -11.42 29.28 23.61
C GLY A 576 -11.40 27.89 22.95
N ARG A 577 -11.14 26.84 23.73
CA ARG A 577 -11.28 25.43 23.37
C ARG A 577 -11.49 24.59 24.64
N PRO A 578 -12.05 23.37 24.53
CA PRO A 578 -12.10 22.44 25.66
C PRO A 578 -10.72 22.19 26.27
N LEU A 579 -10.65 22.21 27.60
CA LEU A 579 -9.42 22.05 28.39
C LEU A 579 -9.30 20.62 28.93
N ARG A 580 -8.07 20.11 28.99
CA ARG A 580 -7.76 18.86 29.68
C ARG A 580 -7.63 19.08 31.19
N TRP A 581 -7.87 18.03 31.98
CA TRP A 581 -7.78 18.13 33.43
C TRP A 581 -6.40 18.61 33.91
N ARG A 582 -5.32 18.14 33.29
CA ARG A 582 -3.96 18.65 33.56
C ARG A 582 -3.77 20.14 33.30
N GLU A 583 -4.46 20.70 32.30
CA GLU A 583 -4.36 22.13 31.98
C GLU A 583 -5.09 22.95 33.05
N ILE A 584 -6.22 22.45 33.55
CA ILE A 584 -6.93 23.08 34.68
C ILE A 584 -6.10 22.97 35.96
N GLN A 585 -5.48 21.83 36.25
CA GLN A 585 -4.58 21.64 37.39
C GLN A 585 -3.38 22.59 37.35
N ALA A 586 -2.76 22.75 36.18
CA ALA A 586 -1.62 23.65 36.00
C ALA A 586 -1.94 25.12 36.36
N ARG A 587 -3.20 25.54 36.26
CA ARG A 587 -3.61 26.89 36.69
C ARG A 587 -3.46 27.10 38.20
N PHE A 588 -3.62 26.06 39.00
CA PHE A 588 -3.46 26.13 40.46
C PHE A 588 -1.99 26.03 40.87
N CYS A 589 -1.17 25.31 40.09
CA CYS A 589 0.26 25.15 40.37
C CYS A 589 1.12 26.35 39.95
N ILE A 590 0.74 27.09 38.91
CA ILE A 590 1.59 28.12 38.32
C ILE A 590 1.26 29.49 38.91
N ASP A 591 2.26 30.11 39.52
CA ASP A 591 2.25 31.54 39.85
C ASP A 591 3.09 32.31 38.81
N PRO A 592 2.44 33.06 37.89
CA PRO A 592 3.15 33.79 36.86
C PRO A 592 3.82 35.08 37.37
N GLU A 593 3.46 35.58 38.56
CA GLU A 593 4.06 36.78 39.14
C GLU A 593 5.44 36.46 39.71
N ASP A 594 5.52 35.38 40.49
CA ASP A 594 6.78 34.88 41.07
C ASP A 594 7.56 33.98 40.09
N ALA A 595 6.96 33.65 38.95
CA ALA A 595 7.51 32.79 37.92
C ALA A 595 7.92 31.39 38.43
N ILE A 596 7.08 30.83 39.31
CA ILE A 596 7.26 29.51 39.92
C ILE A 596 6.09 28.58 39.58
N CYS A 597 6.36 27.28 39.56
CA CYS A 597 5.34 26.24 39.53
C CYS A 597 5.50 25.40 40.78
N ASP A 598 4.47 25.37 41.62
CA ASP A 598 4.39 24.51 42.79
C ASP A 598 3.47 23.31 42.51
N PRO A 599 4.03 22.11 42.27
CA PRO A 599 3.25 20.90 42.07
C PRO A 599 2.41 20.47 43.27
N GLU A 600 2.74 20.92 44.49
CA GLU A 600 1.99 20.56 45.71
C GLU A 600 0.64 21.28 45.80
N GLU A 601 0.47 22.39 45.07
CA GLU A 601 -0.80 23.12 44.94
C GLU A 601 -1.80 22.44 43.98
N ARG A 602 -1.51 21.22 43.51
CA ARG A 602 -2.49 20.43 42.75
C ARG A 602 -3.72 20.13 43.59
N LEU A 603 -4.87 20.15 42.93
CA LEU A 603 -6.14 19.77 43.54
C LEU A 603 -6.21 18.25 43.68
N GLU A 604 -6.21 17.77 44.92
CA GLU A 604 -6.43 16.36 45.27
C GLU A 604 -7.86 15.88 44.94
N ASP A 605 -8.84 16.77 45.07
CA ASP A 605 -10.22 16.47 44.70
C ASP A 605 -10.39 16.53 43.17
N SER A 606 -10.95 15.48 42.58
CA SER A 606 -11.32 15.48 41.15
C SER A 606 -12.31 16.62 40.82
N CYS A 607 -12.33 17.03 39.56
CA CYS A 607 -13.28 18.04 39.08
C CYS A 607 -14.75 17.69 39.39
N LYS A 608 -15.11 16.40 39.37
CA LYS A 608 -16.46 15.95 39.75
C LYS A 608 -16.76 16.15 41.22
N ILE A 609 -15.77 16.06 42.11
CA ILE A 609 -15.99 16.34 43.54
C ILE A 609 -16.18 17.84 43.77
N LEU A 610 -15.41 18.68 43.08
CA LEU A 610 -15.42 20.13 43.24
C LEU A 610 -16.63 20.79 42.56
N CYS A 611 -16.94 20.40 41.32
CA CYS A 611 -17.95 21.03 40.48
C CYS A 611 -19.21 20.15 40.25
N SER A 612 -19.21 18.90 40.72
CA SER A 612 -20.36 17.97 40.66
C SER A 612 -20.99 17.83 39.27
N SER A 613 -22.32 17.78 39.18
CA SER A 613 -23.12 17.56 37.99
C SER A 613 -23.17 18.79 37.07
N LEU A 614 -22.43 19.87 37.37
CA LEU A 614 -22.26 21.02 36.48
C LEU A 614 -21.20 20.76 35.41
N VAL A 615 -20.29 19.81 35.64
CA VAL A 615 -19.23 19.42 34.69
C VAL A 615 -19.38 17.96 34.27
N ASP A 616 -18.79 17.59 33.15
CA ASP A 616 -18.61 16.21 32.70
C ASP A 616 -17.18 15.99 32.17
N PHE A 617 -16.79 14.73 32.08
CA PHE A 617 -15.51 14.32 31.50
C PHE A 617 -15.73 13.64 30.15
N GLU A 618 -14.93 14.03 29.16
CA GLU A 618 -14.83 13.33 27.89
C GLU A 618 -13.47 12.59 27.83
N PRO A 619 -13.48 11.24 27.76
CA PRO A 619 -12.25 10.47 27.74
C PRO A 619 -11.50 10.68 26.42
N CYS A 620 -10.19 10.89 26.51
CA CYS A 620 -9.30 10.95 25.35
C CYS A 620 -9.29 9.59 24.64
N CYS A 621 -9.38 9.59 23.30
CA CYS A 621 -9.44 8.35 22.52
C CYS A 621 -8.15 7.53 22.59
N ASP A 622 -7.00 8.20 22.71
CA ASP A 622 -5.68 7.60 22.71
C ASP A 622 -5.21 7.21 24.12
N HIS A 623 -5.77 7.82 25.17
CA HIS A 623 -5.40 7.63 26.57
C HIS A 623 -6.64 7.54 27.46
N LYS A 624 -7.42 6.46 27.29
CA LYS A 624 -8.75 6.30 27.93
C LYS A 624 -8.69 6.20 29.46
N ASP A 625 -7.56 5.70 29.98
CA ASP A 625 -7.39 5.40 31.40
C ASP A 625 -6.55 6.46 32.15
N THR A 626 -6.15 7.53 31.46
CA THR A 626 -5.32 8.60 32.04
C THR A 626 -6.20 9.79 32.41
N GLU A 627 -6.46 9.98 33.70
CA GLU A 627 -7.34 11.05 34.21
C GLU A 627 -6.87 12.45 33.79
N SER A 628 -5.56 12.70 33.81
CA SER A 628 -4.95 13.98 33.44
C SER A 628 -5.24 14.38 31.98
N GLU A 629 -5.51 13.42 31.10
CA GLU A 629 -5.80 13.63 29.67
C GLU A 629 -7.30 13.77 29.35
N GLN A 630 -8.18 13.58 30.34
CA GLN A 630 -9.62 13.77 30.19
C GLN A 630 -9.94 15.23 29.92
N VAL A 631 -10.80 15.47 28.94
CA VAL A 631 -11.31 16.81 28.65
C VAL A 631 -12.44 17.11 29.63
N VAL A 632 -12.38 18.26 30.29
CA VAL A 632 -13.41 18.72 31.21
C VAL A 632 -14.28 19.74 30.48
N SER A 633 -15.59 19.50 30.49
CA SER A 633 -16.56 20.41 29.88
C SER A 633 -17.72 20.67 30.84
N ILE A 634 -18.44 21.76 30.62
CA ILE A 634 -19.72 21.98 31.28
C ILE A 634 -20.69 20.87 30.82
N VAL A 635 -21.50 20.35 31.75
CA VAL A 635 -22.45 19.25 31.50
C VAL A 635 -23.35 19.51 30.30
N HIS A 636 -23.74 20.77 30.10
CA HIS A 636 -24.57 21.25 28.99
C HIS A 636 -24.57 22.80 28.95
N PRO A 637 -24.66 23.46 27.79
CA PRO A 637 -24.69 24.93 27.68
C PRO A 637 -25.70 25.64 28.60
N THR A 638 -26.85 25.01 28.87
CA THR A 638 -27.87 25.52 29.82
C THR A 638 -27.34 25.72 31.24
N ALA A 639 -26.36 24.92 31.69
CA ALA A 639 -25.73 25.11 32.99
C ALA A 639 -24.84 26.36 33.00
N SER A 640 -24.09 26.60 31.92
CA SER A 640 -23.33 27.85 31.75
C SER A 640 -24.26 29.07 31.75
N SER A 641 -25.32 29.05 30.93
CA SER A 641 -26.32 30.13 30.89
C SER A 641 -26.92 30.41 32.27
N TYR A 642 -27.24 29.36 33.02
CA TYR A 642 -27.77 29.47 34.38
C TYR A 642 -26.77 30.14 35.35
N LEU A 643 -25.51 29.72 35.34
CA LEU A 643 -24.46 30.30 36.20
C LEU A 643 -24.24 31.78 35.90
N ILE A 644 -24.30 32.15 34.61
CA ILE A 644 -24.15 33.53 34.14
C ILE A 644 -25.37 34.38 34.54
N GLN A 645 -26.58 33.90 34.25
CA GLN A 645 -27.83 34.63 34.54
C GLN A 645 -28.06 34.86 36.04
N THR A 646 -27.65 33.90 36.88
CA THR A 646 -27.75 34.02 38.34
C THR A 646 -26.63 34.88 38.94
N GLY A 647 -25.69 35.38 38.14
CA GLY A 647 -24.57 36.20 38.59
C GLY A 647 -23.50 35.44 39.38
N ARG A 648 -23.62 34.11 39.47
CA ARG A 648 -22.63 33.22 40.11
C ARG A 648 -21.33 33.17 39.32
N LEU A 649 -21.41 33.34 38.01
CA LEU A 649 -20.26 33.50 37.14
C LEU A 649 -20.33 34.82 36.37
N LYS A 650 -19.31 35.65 36.53
CA LYS A 650 -19.21 36.96 35.85
C LYS A 650 -18.25 36.86 34.67
N VAL A 651 -18.76 36.50 33.50
CA VAL A 651 -17.98 36.23 32.26
C VAL A 651 -16.91 37.28 31.96
N PHE A 652 -17.26 38.55 32.07
CA PHE A 652 -16.31 39.66 31.88
C PHE A 652 -15.11 39.56 32.83
N LYS A 653 -15.37 39.33 34.14
CA LYS A 653 -14.33 39.21 35.16
C LYS A 653 -13.39 38.05 34.86
N GLU A 654 -13.94 36.90 34.49
CA GLU A 654 -13.17 35.69 34.17
C GLU A 654 -12.28 35.88 32.94
N HIS A 655 -12.80 36.47 31.85
CA HIS A 655 -11.97 36.78 30.67
C HIS A 655 -10.88 37.79 30.99
N ALA A 656 -11.18 38.83 31.77
CA ALA A 656 -10.20 39.84 32.14
C ALA A 656 -9.09 39.25 33.02
N GLN A 657 -9.45 38.42 34.01
CA GLN A 657 -8.47 37.72 34.85
C GLN A 657 -7.62 36.73 34.04
N ALA A 658 -8.22 35.98 33.11
CA ALA A 658 -7.49 35.10 32.22
C ALA A 658 -6.53 35.88 31.29
N ALA A 659 -6.98 37.02 30.74
CA ALA A 659 -6.13 37.88 29.90
C ALA A 659 -4.90 38.38 30.67
N ILE A 660 -5.09 38.88 31.89
CA ILE A 660 -4.00 39.33 32.77
C ILE A 660 -3.07 38.17 33.09
N TYR A 661 -3.63 37.03 33.53
CA TYR A 661 -2.86 35.84 33.89
C TYR A 661 -1.99 35.33 32.74
N PHE A 662 -2.54 35.19 31.53
CA PHE A 662 -1.77 34.74 30.38
C PHE A 662 -0.73 35.76 29.91
N SER A 663 -1.00 37.07 30.09
CA SER A 663 0.03 38.09 29.87
C SER A 663 1.18 37.96 30.85
N GLN A 664 0.90 37.88 32.15
CA GLN A 664 1.92 37.69 33.17
C GLN A 664 2.73 36.41 32.89
N TYR A 665 2.04 35.32 32.56
CA TYR A 665 2.66 34.04 32.24
C TYR A 665 3.60 34.13 31.03
N LEU A 666 3.13 34.64 29.88
CA LEU A 666 3.94 34.73 28.65
C LEU A 666 5.05 35.79 28.72
N LEU A 667 4.97 36.73 29.66
CA LEU A 667 5.98 37.76 29.91
C LEU A 667 6.92 37.43 31.08
N SER A 668 6.69 36.32 31.78
CA SER A 668 7.48 35.90 32.95
C SER A 668 8.89 35.40 32.55
N HIS A 669 9.79 35.35 33.53
CA HIS A 669 11.20 34.97 33.35
C HIS A 669 11.40 33.68 32.53
N PRO A 670 10.64 32.57 32.74
CA PRO A 670 10.75 31.34 31.95
C PRO A 670 10.53 31.49 30.44
N PHE A 671 10.01 32.62 29.96
CA PHE A 671 9.81 32.90 28.54
C PHE A 671 10.85 33.84 27.92
N GLU A 672 11.84 34.30 28.70
CA GLU A 672 12.86 35.20 28.20
C GLU A 672 13.80 34.54 27.19
N SER A 673 14.14 35.25 26.12
CA SER A 673 14.93 34.69 25.01
C SER A 673 16.38 34.36 25.37
N HIS A 674 16.90 34.93 26.46
CA HIS A 674 18.29 34.80 26.88
C HIS A 674 18.57 33.67 27.88
N LEU A 675 17.53 33.00 28.40
CA LEU A 675 17.67 31.79 29.23
C LEU A 675 18.50 30.73 28.52
N VAL A 676 19.29 29.94 29.25
CA VAL A 676 20.00 28.77 28.68
C VAL A 676 19.10 27.53 28.61
N ASP A 677 19.42 26.57 27.74
CA ASP A 677 18.58 25.39 27.52
C ASP A 677 18.39 24.53 28.79
N THR A 678 19.37 24.54 29.70
CA THR A 678 19.28 23.82 31.00
C THR A 678 18.25 24.46 31.92
N GLU A 679 18.16 25.79 31.98
CA GLU A 679 17.17 26.48 32.82
C GLU A 679 15.75 26.23 32.27
N ILE A 680 15.58 26.26 30.95
CA ILE A 680 14.30 25.91 30.31
C ILE A 680 13.95 24.44 30.60
N ARG A 681 14.94 23.55 30.59
CA ARG A 681 14.71 22.14 30.96
C ARG A 681 14.24 22.03 32.41
N ASP A 682 14.88 22.70 33.35
CA ASP A 682 14.51 22.65 34.77
C ASP A 682 13.09 23.20 35.00
N GLN A 683 12.73 24.31 34.34
CA GLN A 683 11.38 24.86 34.36
C GLN A 683 10.33 23.93 33.73
N ALA A 684 10.70 23.21 32.66
CA ALA A 684 9.85 22.19 32.05
C ALA A 684 9.64 20.98 32.97
N VAL A 685 10.70 20.49 33.61
CA VAL A 685 10.60 19.38 34.58
C VAL A 685 9.74 19.77 35.78
N GLY A 686 9.85 21.03 36.24
CA GLY A 686 9.02 21.58 37.31
C GLY A 686 7.54 21.81 36.94
N GLY A 687 7.16 21.68 35.67
CA GLY A 687 5.77 21.82 35.20
C GLY A 687 5.37 23.22 34.75
N TYR A 688 6.27 24.20 34.73
CA TYR A 688 5.93 25.61 34.46
C TYR A 688 5.36 25.81 33.04
N TYR A 689 5.78 25.03 32.04
CA TYR A 689 5.25 25.15 30.67
C TYR A 689 3.94 24.38 30.42
N ALA A 690 3.24 23.91 31.45
CA ALA A 690 2.05 23.07 31.27
C ALA A 690 0.86 23.80 30.60
N LEU A 691 0.76 25.12 30.76
CA LEU A 691 -0.25 25.98 30.13
C LEU A 691 0.19 26.61 28.80
N HIS A 692 1.43 26.37 28.39
CA HIS A 692 2.07 26.98 27.22
C HIS A 692 1.22 26.89 25.95
N ASP A 693 0.68 25.71 25.64
CA ASP A 693 -0.08 25.50 24.41
C ASP A 693 -1.40 26.28 24.39
N TYR A 694 -2.07 26.37 25.54
CA TYR A 694 -3.31 27.13 25.60
C TYR A 694 -3.01 28.64 25.55
N ALA A 695 -2.07 29.11 26.37
CA ALA A 695 -1.70 30.52 26.47
C ALA A 695 -1.29 31.09 25.10
N CYS A 696 -0.37 30.42 24.39
CA CYS A 696 0.11 30.90 23.09
C CYS A 696 -0.97 30.93 22.01
N ALA A 697 -1.92 29.99 22.04
CA ALA A 697 -2.96 29.86 21.02
C ALA A 697 -4.24 30.66 21.33
N PHE A 698 -4.49 31.06 22.58
CA PHE A 698 -5.79 31.63 23.00
C PHE A 698 -5.70 32.90 23.87
N TRP A 699 -4.52 33.47 24.15
CA TRP A 699 -4.44 34.75 24.89
C TRP A 699 -5.35 35.84 24.28
N TYR A 700 -5.30 36.02 22.95
CA TYR A 700 -6.05 37.06 22.23
C TYR A 700 -7.57 36.91 22.39
N HIS A 701 -8.05 35.66 22.56
CA HIS A 701 -9.47 35.37 22.76
C HIS A 701 -9.98 36.00 24.05
N HIS A 702 -9.19 35.93 25.13
CA HIS A 702 -9.54 36.52 26.42
C HIS A 702 -9.48 38.06 26.35
N PHE A 703 -8.47 38.63 25.69
CA PHE A 703 -8.38 40.07 25.46
C PHE A 703 -9.57 40.61 24.65
N ARG A 704 -9.87 39.98 23.52
CA ARG A 704 -10.99 40.38 22.67
C ARG A 704 -12.31 40.33 23.43
N SER A 705 -12.56 39.27 24.20
CA SER A 705 -13.81 39.11 24.95
C SER A 705 -13.93 40.11 26.09
N ALA A 706 -12.85 40.37 26.82
CA ALA A 706 -12.82 41.38 27.88
C ALA A 706 -13.01 42.80 27.33
N LEU A 707 -12.28 43.15 26.26
CA LEU A 707 -12.31 44.49 25.64
C LEU A 707 -13.54 44.75 24.76
N SER A 708 -14.35 43.74 24.43
CA SER A 708 -15.61 43.92 23.68
C SER A 708 -16.80 44.31 24.58
N THR A 709 -16.63 44.28 25.91
CA THR A 709 -17.71 44.59 26.86
C THR A 709 -17.84 46.11 27.05
N PRO A 710 -19.07 46.69 27.08
CA PRO A 710 -19.27 48.13 27.30
C PRO A 710 -18.64 48.62 28.60
N SER A 711 -18.06 49.83 28.56
CA SER A 711 -17.23 50.47 29.59
C SER A 711 -17.92 50.79 30.93
N ASP A 712 -19.20 50.45 31.11
CA ASP A 712 -19.96 50.79 32.33
C ASP A 712 -19.69 49.81 33.50
N ILE A 713 -18.89 48.77 33.28
CA ILE A 713 -18.59 47.71 34.26
C ILE A 713 -17.10 47.76 34.63
N SER A 714 -16.78 48.38 35.77
CA SER A 714 -15.48 48.31 36.47
C SER A 714 -14.25 48.79 35.66
N ASN A 715 -14.07 50.12 35.54
CA ASN A 715 -12.92 50.76 34.90
C ASN A 715 -11.55 50.17 35.30
N ASN A 716 -11.33 49.87 36.59
CA ASN A 716 -10.03 49.41 37.09
C ASN A 716 -9.53 48.09 36.46
N LEU A 717 -10.42 47.13 36.18
CA LEU A 717 -10.01 45.84 35.63
C LEU A 717 -9.75 45.92 34.12
N ILE A 718 -10.51 46.75 33.40
CA ILE A 718 -10.27 47.06 31.98
C ILE A 718 -8.93 47.78 31.83
N ASP A 719 -8.61 48.72 32.71
CA ASP A 719 -7.33 49.43 32.71
C ASP A 719 -6.15 48.47 32.95
N SER A 720 -6.31 47.49 33.84
CA SER A 720 -5.34 46.41 34.01
C SER A 720 -5.18 45.58 32.73
N VAL A 721 -6.27 45.15 32.10
CA VAL A 721 -6.22 44.39 30.84
C VAL A 721 -5.47 45.20 29.78
N ILE A 722 -5.82 46.48 29.57
CA ILE A 722 -5.14 47.35 28.60
C ILE A 722 -3.64 47.43 28.87
N ARG A 723 -3.23 47.64 30.14
CA ARG A 723 -1.82 47.70 30.54
C ARG A 723 -1.03 46.43 30.18
N TYR A 724 -1.64 45.26 30.34
CA TYR A 724 -1.00 43.97 30.05
C TYR A 724 -1.08 43.56 28.57
N ALA A 725 -1.86 44.28 27.74
CA ALA A 725 -1.95 44.01 26.31
C ALA A 725 -0.72 44.50 25.54
N GLU A 726 -0.21 45.70 25.85
CA GLU A 726 0.84 46.37 25.06
C GLU A 726 2.16 45.58 25.00
N PRO A 727 2.73 45.11 26.13
CA PRO A 727 3.98 44.34 26.07
C PRO A 727 3.78 43.01 25.32
N LEU A 728 2.61 42.40 25.45
CA LEU A 728 2.29 41.15 24.77
C LEU A 728 2.15 41.36 23.27
N ILE A 729 1.46 42.40 22.80
CA ILE A 729 1.37 42.77 21.38
C ILE A 729 2.77 42.92 20.76
N SER A 730 3.72 43.52 21.50
CA SER A 730 5.10 43.70 21.04
C SER A 730 5.87 42.37 20.82
N LEU A 731 5.51 41.30 21.53
CA LEU A 731 6.08 39.96 21.33
C LEU A 731 5.56 39.27 20.05
N PHE A 732 4.38 39.67 19.58
CA PHE A 732 3.71 39.08 18.42
C PHE A 732 3.94 39.83 17.10
N GLN A 733 4.48 41.06 17.13
CA GLN A 733 4.84 41.80 15.92
C GLN A 733 6.21 41.39 15.34
N PRO A 734 6.39 41.39 13.99
CA PRO A 734 7.69 41.22 13.36
C PRO A 734 8.64 42.36 13.74
N ALA A 735 9.95 42.07 13.89
CA ALA A 735 10.96 43.08 14.27
C ALA A 735 11.03 44.30 13.32
N SER A 736 10.50 44.19 12.10
CA SER A 736 10.46 45.22 11.06
C SER A 736 9.26 46.19 11.15
N GLN A 737 8.29 45.94 12.03
CA GLN A 737 7.03 46.71 12.10
C GLN A 737 6.78 47.38 13.47
N LEU A 738 7.79 47.48 14.35
CA LEU A 738 7.64 48.16 15.65
C LEU A 738 7.22 49.62 15.44
N PRO A 739 5.99 50.02 15.82
CA PRO A 739 5.65 51.43 15.89
C PRO A 739 6.31 52.00 17.14
N SER A 740 7.01 53.12 17.01
CA SER A 740 7.38 53.97 18.13
C SER A 740 6.11 54.55 18.75
N ILE A 741 5.56 53.90 19.77
CA ILE A 741 4.48 54.46 20.58
C ILE A 741 5.16 55.29 21.68
N GLU A 742 5.35 56.58 21.40
CA GLU A 742 5.69 57.54 22.45
C GLU A 742 4.53 57.60 23.45
N GLY A 743 4.86 57.47 24.74
CA GLY A 743 3.91 57.52 25.84
C GLY A 743 3.12 58.83 25.82
N GLN A 744 1.80 58.70 25.64
CA GLN A 744 0.85 59.73 26.04
C GLN A 744 -0.29 59.04 26.77
N ASP A 745 -0.57 59.51 27.98
CA ASP A 745 -1.73 59.14 28.81
C ASP A 745 -3.02 59.26 27.99
N ARG A 746 -3.49 58.16 27.41
CA ARG A 746 -4.79 58.07 26.72
C ARG A 746 -5.76 57.33 27.63
N ILE A 747 -6.67 58.08 28.25
CA ILE A 747 -7.68 57.55 29.18
C ILE A 747 -8.99 57.26 28.43
N GLY A 748 -9.61 56.11 28.69
CA GLY A 748 -11.01 55.81 28.33
C GLY A 748 -11.23 54.94 27.08
N THR A 749 -12.47 54.95 26.58
CA THR A 749 -13.01 54.05 25.53
C THR A 749 -12.23 54.07 24.21
N PHE A 750 -11.47 55.14 23.93
CA PHE A 750 -10.61 55.24 22.74
C PHE A 750 -9.39 54.30 22.82
N ALA A 751 -8.76 54.18 24.00
CA ALA A 751 -7.63 53.26 24.22
C ALA A 751 -8.09 51.79 24.13
N GLN A 752 -9.29 51.49 24.63
CA GLN A 752 -9.91 50.17 24.54
C GLN A 752 -10.09 49.71 23.08
N ASN A 753 -10.63 50.57 22.21
CA ASN A 753 -10.86 50.24 20.80
C ASN A 753 -9.54 50.13 20.00
N ASP A 754 -8.55 50.99 20.27
CA ASP A 754 -7.23 50.93 19.63
C ASP A 754 -6.49 49.62 19.95
N VAL A 755 -6.47 49.23 21.23
CA VAL A 755 -5.86 47.97 21.68
C VAL A 755 -6.60 46.78 21.09
N LEU A 756 -7.94 46.80 21.09
CA LEU A 756 -8.75 45.74 20.49
C LEU A 756 -8.43 45.54 19.00
N SER A 757 -8.24 46.63 18.24
CA SER A 757 -7.84 46.57 16.84
C SER A 757 -6.47 45.88 16.67
N LYS A 758 -5.48 46.29 17.46
CA LYS A 758 -4.12 45.71 17.41
C LYS A 758 -4.09 44.23 17.79
N VAL A 759 -4.87 43.83 18.80
CA VAL A 759 -5.01 42.41 19.19
C VAL A 759 -5.57 41.57 18.05
N ASN A 760 -6.55 42.09 17.30
CA ASN A 760 -7.11 41.37 16.14
C ASN A 760 -6.07 41.24 15.00
N GLU A 761 -5.32 42.31 14.69
CA GLU A 761 -4.29 42.31 13.65
C GLU A 761 -3.17 41.29 13.92
N CYS A 762 -2.68 41.21 15.17
CA CYS A 762 -1.64 40.25 15.57
C CYS A 762 -2.02 38.77 15.32
N TRP A 763 -3.31 38.43 15.37
CA TRP A 763 -3.76 37.06 15.09
C TRP A 763 -3.81 36.76 13.58
N GLU A 764 -4.19 37.74 12.77
CA GLU A 764 -4.34 37.57 11.32
C GLU A 764 -2.99 37.37 10.62
N LEU A 765 -1.95 38.11 11.03
CA LEU A 765 -0.61 38.12 10.39
C LEU A 765 0.16 36.78 10.47
N GLY A 766 -0.28 35.85 11.32
CA GLY A 766 0.31 34.51 11.41
C GLY A 766 1.60 34.48 12.25
N VAL A 767 1.66 33.55 13.19
CA VAL A 767 2.67 33.54 14.27
C VAL A 767 4.08 33.23 13.77
N GLN A 768 4.26 32.75 12.52
CA GLN A 768 5.49 32.07 12.08
C GLN A 768 6.77 32.93 12.06
N GLU A 769 6.67 34.26 12.09
CA GLU A 769 7.83 35.17 12.15
C GLU A 769 7.93 35.99 13.45
N SER A 770 7.06 35.73 14.44
CA SER A 770 7.07 36.43 15.72
C SER A 770 8.19 35.96 16.66
N LYS A 771 8.59 36.82 17.61
CA LYS A 771 9.53 36.43 18.69
C LYS A 771 8.98 35.27 19.51
N LEU A 772 7.67 35.26 19.76
CA LEU A 772 7.04 34.18 20.49
C LEU A 772 7.11 32.83 19.74
N ALA A 773 6.92 32.79 18.41
CA ALA A 773 7.04 31.51 17.68
C ALA A 773 8.42 30.87 17.79
N GLN A 774 9.48 31.69 17.78
CA GLN A 774 10.85 31.21 17.97
C GLN A 774 11.01 30.60 19.37
N GLN A 775 10.50 31.30 20.39
CA GLN A 775 10.54 30.84 21.78
C GLN A 775 9.71 29.55 21.99
N VAL A 776 8.50 29.49 21.44
CA VAL A 776 7.62 28.31 21.45
C VAL A 776 8.33 27.10 20.84
N THR A 777 9.00 27.29 19.71
CA THR A 777 9.73 26.22 19.01
C THR A 777 10.90 25.73 19.86
N ARG A 778 11.65 26.64 20.48
CA ARG A 778 12.76 26.32 21.37
C ARG A 778 12.31 25.55 22.62
N ILE A 779 11.32 26.05 23.35
CA ILE A 779 10.77 25.41 24.56
C ILE A 779 10.27 24.00 24.23
N ARG A 780 9.55 23.83 23.11
CA ARG A 780 9.05 22.53 22.68
C ARG A 780 10.17 21.54 22.33
N ALA A 781 11.22 21.99 21.65
CA ALA A 781 12.36 21.13 21.34
C ALA A 781 13.02 20.59 22.64
N ILE A 782 13.09 21.42 23.68
CA ILE A 782 13.62 21.03 24.99
C ILE A 782 12.69 20.05 25.69
N ILE A 783 11.38 20.32 25.75
CA ILE A 783 10.38 19.39 26.31
C ILE A 783 10.42 18.03 25.61
N GLU A 784 10.58 18.01 24.29
CA GLU A 784 10.70 16.77 23.51
C GLU A 784 11.97 15.98 23.80
N SER A 785 13.04 16.66 24.23
CA SER A 785 14.34 16.05 24.57
C SER A 785 14.38 15.40 25.96
N ILE A 786 13.37 15.65 26.80
CA ILE A 786 13.29 15.06 28.14
C ILE A 786 12.88 13.58 28.02
N VAL A 787 13.79 12.68 28.40
CA VAL A 787 13.57 11.23 28.40
C VAL A 787 13.12 10.79 29.79
N GLN A 788 12.20 9.82 29.88
CA GLN A 788 11.70 9.29 31.15
C GLN A 788 12.82 8.81 32.10
N ASN A 789 13.90 8.24 31.55
CA ASN A 789 15.05 7.78 32.35
C ASN A 789 15.91 8.93 32.91
N ASP A 790 15.73 10.17 32.43
CA ASP A 790 16.45 11.33 32.93
C ASP A 790 15.76 11.97 34.14
N LEU A 791 14.54 11.54 34.46
CA LEU A 791 13.72 12.06 35.55
C LEU A 791 13.76 11.09 36.73
N ASP A 792 13.85 11.61 37.95
CA ASP A 792 13.51 10.81 39.12
C ASP A 792 11.99 10.56 39.23
N ASN A 793 11.57 9.67 40.12
CA ASN A 793 10.14 9.30 40.23
C ASN A 793 9.23 10.50 40.54
N ALA A 794 9.69 11.48 41.32
CA ALA A 794 8.89 12.64 41.68
C ALA A 794 8.79 13.61 40.48
N GLN A 795 9.90 13.83 39.79
CA GLN A 795 9.96 14.61 38.56
C GLN A 795 9.12 13.99 37.44
N ASP A 796 9.12 12.66 37.31
CA ASP A 796 8.34 11.92 36.31
C ASP A 796 6.84 12.13 36.52
N GLU A 797 6.38 11.99 37.76
CA GLU A 797 4.99 12.23 38.15
C GLU A 797 4.57 13.67 37.88
N VAL A 798 5.45 14.64 38.19
CA VAL A 798 5.15 16.05 37.96
C VAL A 798 5.07 16.39 36.47
N PHE A 799 6.06 15.96 35.72
CA PHE A 799 6.18 16.26 34.30
C PHE A 799 4.99 15.68 33.53
N TYR A 800 4.71 14.38 33.66
CA TYR A 800 3.60 13.76 32.94
C TYR A 800 2.23 14.16 33.48
N GLY A 801 2.13 14.46 34.78
CA GLY A 801 0.90 14.93 35.42
C GLY A 801 0.41 16.26 34.85
N LEU A 802 1.32 17.20 34.55
CA LEU A 802 0.99 18.55 34.08
C LEU A 802 1.15 18.75 32.56
N HIS A 803 2.23 18.25 31.96
CA HIS A 803 2.47 18.38 30.51
C HIS A 803 1.67 17.39 29.66
N GLY A 804 1.29 16.27 30.27
CA GLY A 804 0.61 15.17 29.58
C GLY A 804 1.56 14.24 28.84
N VAL A 805 1.01 13.15 28.34
CA VAL A 805 1.77 12.04 27.73
C VAL A 805 2.24 12.32 26.30
N LEU A 806 1.55 13.20 25.57
CA LEU A 806 1.86 13.54 24.19
C LEU A 806 2.75 14.78 24.12
N ARG A 807 4.07 14.59 24.11
CA ARG A 807 5.06 15.68 24.06
C ARG A 807 5.38 16.20 22.64
N TYR A 808 5.23 15.37 21.62
CA TYR A 808 5.51 15.76 20.23
C TYR A 808 4.34 16.56 19.68
N LYS A 809 4.51 17.87 19.40
CA LYS A 809 3.41 18.76 18.99
C LYS A 809 3.73 19.55 17.73
N CYS A 810 2.71 19.89 16.94
CA CYS A 810 2.88 20.71 15.74
C CYS A 810 3.19 22.17 16.16
N PRO A 811 4.26 22.83 15.72
CA PRO A 811 4.64 24.18 16.15
C PRO A 811 3.69 25.29 15.69
N ASN A 812 2.79 25.02 14.74
CA ASN A 812 1.85 26.01 14.21
C ASN A 812 0.62 26.19 15.15
N PRO A 813 0.43 27.35 15.80
CA PRO A 813 -0.68 27.57 16.75
C PRO A 813 -2.09 27.49 16.13
N LYS A 814 -2.20 27.60 14.80
CA LYS A 814 -3.46 27.43 14.07
C LYS A 814 -3.79 25.95 13.77
N CYS A 815 -2.86 25.02 13.99
CA CYS A 815 -3.09 23.59 13.77
C CYS A 815 -3.75 22.95 14.99
N ILE A 816 -4.74 22.07 14.78
CA ILE A 816 -5.38 21.32 15.87
C ILE A 816 -4.39 20.40 16.63
N LEU A 817 -3.34 19.94 15.95
CA LEU A 817 -2.27 19.11 16.53
C LEU A 817 -1.21 19.97 17.25
N PHE A 818 -1.42 21.29 17.36
CA PHE A 818 -0.66 22.17 18.24
C PHE A 818 -0.88 21.82 19.71
N ALA A 819 -2.12 21.57 20.12
CA ALA A 819 -2.46 21.19 21.49
C ALA A 819 -2.50 19.67 21.70
N ASN A 820 -2.98 18.92 20.69
CA ASN A 820 -3.22 17.49 20.81
C ASN A 820 -1.97 16.63 20.62
N GLY A 821 -1.01 17.07 19.81
CA GLY A 821 0.26 16.36 19.62
C GLY A 821 0.17 15.00 18.93
N PHE A 822 1.25 14.23 19.07
CA PHE A 822 1.51 12.96 18.40
C PHE A 822 2.16 11.96 19.34
N SER A 823 1.92 10.67 19.09
CA SER A 823 2.54 9.58 19.86
C SER A 823 4.04 9.40 19.60
N SER A 824 4.59 10.01 18.54
CA SER A 824 6.02 9.92 18.20
C SER A 824 6.49 11.14 17.41
N SER A 825 7.79 11.42 17.49
CA SER A 825 8.43 12.51 16.73
C SER A 825 8.32 12.26 15.22
N GLU A 826 8.39 11.03 14.74
CA GLU A 826 8.31 10.73 13.30
C GLU A 826 6.94 11.10 12.72
N LYS A 827 5.86 10.84 13.47
CA LYS A 827 4.50 11.22 13.07
C LYS A 827 4.34 12.74 13.02
N ARG A 828 4.89 13.43 14.03
CA ARG A 828 4.92 14.89 14.11
C ARG A 828 5.71 15.49 12.94
N ASP A 829 6.93 15.01 12.69
CA ASP A 829 7.79 15.48 11.60
C ASP A 829 7.13 15.22 10.24
N HIS A 830 6.46 14.08 10.08
CA HIS A 830 5.70 13.79 8.89
C HIS A 830 4.56 14.78 8.68
N HIS A 831 3.79 15.07 9.73
CA HIS A 831 2.74 16.08 9.69
C HIS A 831 3.27 17.50 9.41
N ILE A 832 4.39 17.90 10.02
CA ILE A 832 5.02 19.21 9.72
C ILE A 832 5.39 19.29 8.24
N ARG A 833 5.95 18.22 7.66
CA ARG A 833 6.23 18.19 6.22
C ARG A 833 4.98 18.31 5.36
N GLU A 834 3.81 17.87 5.83
CA GLU A 834 2.52 18.09 5.16
C GLU A 834 2.06 19.56 5.21
N HIS A 835 2.44 20.31 6.26
CA HIS A 835 2.22 21.75 6.37
C HIS A 835 3.21 22.56 5.52
N GLU A 836 4.50 22.32 5.67
CA GLU A 836 5.57 23.10 5.02
C GLU A 836 5.71 22.76 3.54
N ARG A 837 5.33 21.53 3.16
CA ARG A 837 5.44 20.98 1.80
C ARG A 837 6.73 21.39 1.10
N PRO A 838 7.90 21.14 1.71
CA PRO A 838 9.16 21.78 1.32
C PRO A 838 9.63 21.35 -0.09
N PHE A 839 9.13 20.23 -0.61
CA PHE A 839 9.54 19.70 -1.90
C PHE A 839 8.67 20.25 -3.03
N LYS A 840 9.01 21.43 -3.55
CA LYS A 840 8.28 22.11 -4.62
C LYS A 840 8.65 21.58 -6.00
N CYS A 841 7.66 21.50 -6.89
CA CYS A 841 7.89 21.08 -8.26
C CYS A 841 8.65 22.17 -9.04
N PRO A 842 9.80 21.86 -9.66
CA PRO A 842 10.58 22.87 -10.37
C PRO A 842 9.94 23.30 -11.70
N THR A 843 8.85 22.67 -12.13
CA THR A 843 8.18 22.96 -13.41
C THR A 843 7.34 24.24 -13.32
N PRO A 844 7.69 25.32 -14.08
CA PRO A 844 6.95 26.58 -14.07
C PRO A 844 5.49 26.39 -14.47
N GLY A 845 4.56 26.93 -13.68
CA GLY A 845 3.11 26.83 -13.93
C GLY A 845 2.48 25.48 -13.57
N CYS A 846 3.26 24.54 -13.02
CA CYS A 846 2.69 23.38 -12.34
C CYS A 846 2.11 23.81 -10.99
N TYR A 847 0.89 23.36 -10.65
CA TYR A 847 0.29 23.65 -9.34
C TYR A 847 1.22 23.28 -8.18
N ALA A 848 2.00 22.20 -8.34
CA ALA A 848 2.91 21.71 -7.32
C ALA A 848 4.20 22.55 -7.16
N GLN A 849 4.45 23.53 -8.05
CA GLN A 849 5.49 24.54 -7.86
C GLN A 849 5.13 25.49 -6.72
N THR A 850 3.86 25.86 -6.61
CA THR A 850 3.35 26.72 -5.55
C THR A 850 3.04 25.91 -4.28
N VAL A 851 2.37 24.76 -4.45
CA VAL A 851 1.84 23.95 -3.35
C VAL A 851 2.89 23.05 -2.69
N GLY A 852 3.83 22.49 -3.45
CA GLY A 852 4.85 21.56 -2.94
C GLY A 852 4.33 20.19 -2.45
N PHE A 853 5.26 19.37 -1.97
CA PHE A 853 5.02 18.03 -1.42
C PHE A 853 5.72 17.84 -0.09
N SER A 854 5.21 16.91 0.72
CA SER A 854 5.77 16.54 2.01
C SER A 854 7.00 15.64 1.94
N SER A 855 7.32 15.05 0.78
CA SER A 855 8.56 14.30 0.61
C SER A 855 9.10 14.37 -0.82
N SER A 856 10.42 14.32 -0.96
CA SER A 856 11.11 14.22 -2.25
C SER A 856 10.64 13.00 -3.04
N LYS A 857 10.32 11.86 -2.40
CA LYS A 857 9.80 10.68 -3.09
C LYS A 857 8.46 10.94 -3.79
N ILE A 858 7.56 11.71 -3.15
CA ILE A 858 6.26 12.08 -3.72
C ILE A 858 6.47 13.09 -4.85
N LEU A 859 7.37 14.06 -4.68
CA LEU A 859 7.79 14.97 -5.76
C LEU A 859 8.35 14.21 -6.96
N ASP A 860 9.29 13.28 -6.75
CA ASP A 860 9.88 12.48 -7.81
C ASP A 860 8.84 11.61 -8.52
N HIS A 861 7.87 11.09 -7.77
CA HIS A 861 6.74 10.35 -8.33
C HIS A 861 5.80 11.27 -9.12
N HIS A 862 5.51 12.47 -8.63
CA HIS A 862 4.73 13.49 -9.35
C HIS A 862 5.44 13.92 -10.64
N ILE A 863 6.73 14.25 -10.60
CA ILE A 863 7.53 14.59 -11.78
C ILE A 863 7.52 13.42 -12.77
N ARG A 864 7.71 12.18 -12.31
CA ARG A 864 7.67 10.96 -13.14
C ARG A 864 6.29 10.57 -13.64
N ARG A 865 5.19 11.21 -13.20
CA ARG A 865 3.83 10.89 -13.67
C ARG A 865 3.16 12.03 -14.43
N LEU A 866 3.39 13.28 -14.02
CA LEU A 866 2.69 14.46 -14.54
C LEU A 866 3.59 15.36 -15.38
N HIS A 867 4.91 15.27 -15.18
CA HIS A 867 5.92 15.96 -16.01
C HIS A 867 6.73 14.99 -16.87
N SER A 868 6.40 13.70 -16.80
CA SER A 868 6.82 12.68 -17.75
C SER A 868 5.85 12.65 -18.94
N ARG A 869 5.84 13.69 -19.75
CA ARG A 869 5.21 13.58 -21.07
C ARG A 869 6.13 12.76 -21.97
N SER A 870 5.66 11.59 -22.40
CA SER A 870 5.96 11.18 -23.77
C SER A 870 5.16 12.11 -24.69
N ASP A 871 5.81 13.08 -25.32
CA ASP A 871 5.19 13.78 -26.45
C ASP A 871 5.09 12.79 -27.64
N ARG A 872 3.87 12.33 -27.96
CA ARG A 872 3.53 11.98 -29.34
C ARG A 872 2.91 13.21 -30.00
N VAL A 873 3.81 13.98 -30.62
CA VAL A 873 3.72 14.80 -31.85
C VAL A 873 2.56 15.81 -32.00
N SER A 874 2.93 17.09 -32.10
CA SER A 874 2.45 17.97 -33.18
C SER A 874 3.61 18.80 -33.73
N LEU A 875 4.01 18.47 -34.96
CA LEU A 875 4.48 19.35 -36.04
C LEU A 875 5.36 20.57 -35.65
N PHE A 876 6.66 20.43 -35.92
CA PHE A 876 7.75 21.44 -35.96
C PHE A 876 8.27 22.03 -34.63
N PRO A 877 9.52 21.69 -34.21
CA PRO A 877 10.22 22.37 -33.13
C PRO A 877 11.08 23.54 -33.63
N LYS A 878 10.89 24.75 -33.07
CA LYS A 878 11.92 25.80 -33.11
C LYS A 878 12.86 25.67 -31.91
N GLY A 879 13.95 24.95 -32.17
CA GLY A 879 15.33 25.10 -31.68
C GLY A 879 15.59 25.54 -30.23
N ARG A 880 15.98 24.57 -29.39
CA ARG A 880 17.04 24.80 -28.39
C ARG A 880 18.37 24.92 -29.15
N GLU A 881 19.20 25.89 -28.81
CA GLU A 881 20.56 26.00 -29.38
C GLU A 881 21.36 24.73 -28.99
N PRO A 882 21.83 23.96 -29.98
CA PRO A 882 22.37 22.63 -29.74
C PRO A 882 23.89 22.65 -29.50
N GLY A 883 24.35 21.84 -28.56
CA GLY A 883 25.76 21.68 -28.22
C GLY A 883 26.49 20.72 -29.16
N PRO A 884 27.84 20.69 -29.16
CA PRO A 884 28.65 19.88 -30.07
C PRO A 884 28.43 18.37 -29.96
N TYR A 885 27.78 17.87 -28.90
CA TYR A 885 27.47 16.45 -28.69
C TYR A 885 26.07 16.03 -29.17
N ASP A 886 25.29 16.95 -29.76
CA ASP A 886 23.95 16.63 -30.27
C ASP A 886 23.98 15.93 -31.65
N ILE A 887 25.11 16.00 -32.38
CA ILE A 887 25.28 15.25 -33.64
C ILE A 887 25.19 13.72 -33.42
N TYR A 888 25.64 13.21 -32.28
CA TYR A 888 25.57 11.78 -31.95
C TYR A 888 24.12 11.34 -31.73
N LYS A 889 23.31 12.19 -31.10
CA LYS A 889 21.87 11.93 -30.92
C LYS A 889 21.13 12.01 -32.25
N ALA A 890 21.49 12.95 -33.11
CA ALA A 890 20.93 13.04 -34.45
C ALA A 890 21.28 11.81 -35.30
N ALA A 891 22.54 11.37 -35.27
CA ALA A 891 22.98 10.17 -35.98
C ALA A 891 22.30 8.89 -35.47
N MET A 892 22.14 8.76 -34.14
CA MET A 892 21.42 7.64 -33.50
C MET A 892 19.92 7.61 -33.83
N ARG A 893 19.32 8.77 -34.15
CA ARG A 893 17.89 8.88 -34.51
C ARG A 893 17.64 8.82 -36.02
N GLY A 894 18.70 8.80 -36.84
CA GLY A 894 18.58 8.84 -38.29
C GLY A 894 18.21 10.22 -38.85
N ASP A 895 18.37 11.29 -38.08
CA ASP A 895 17.99 12.66 -38.48
C ASP A 895 19.07 13.29 -39.37
N ILE A 896 19.02 12.99 -40.67
CA ILE A 896 20.02 13.42 -41.66
C ILE A 896 20.17 14.94 -41.76
N GLU A 897 19.07 15.70 -41.65
CA GLU A 897 19.09 17.15 -41.78
C GLU A 897 19.67 17.81 -40.53
N ALA A 898 19.40 17.27 -39.34
CA ALA A 898 20.10 17.69 -38.14
C ALA A 898 21.60 17.36 -38.21
N VAL A 899 21.98 16.17 -38.69
CA VAL A 899 23.40 15.79 -38.89
C VAL A 899 24.11 16.74 -39.87
N LYS A 900 23.51 17.05 -41.03
CA LYS A 900 23.99 18.06 -41.99
C LYS A 900 24.14 19.44 -41.34
N ARG A 901 23.14 19.88 -40.56
CA ARG A 901 23.16 21.17 -39.86
C ARG A 901 24.28 21.24 -38.84
N PHE A 902 24.55 20.16 -38.10
CA PHE A 902 25.67 20.08 -37.16
C PHE A 902 27.02 20.06 -37.85
N ARG A 903 27.12 19.38 -39.00
CA ARG A 903 28.32 19.37 -39.82
C ARG A 903 28.68 20.78 -40.32
N ARG A 904 27.70 21.54 -40.82
CA ARG A 904 27.88 22.95 -41.23
C ARG A 904 28.31 23.88 -40.09
N LYS A 905 27.96 23.55 -38.83
CA LYS A 905 28.42 24.26 -37.62
C LYS A 905 29.83 23.85 -37.16
N GLY A 906 30.56 23.04 -37.94
CA GLY A 906 31.97 22.70 -37.69
C GLY A 906 32.20 21.57 -36.68
N VAL A 907 31.18 20.76 -36.36
CA VAL A 907 31.37 19.64 -35.44
C VAL A 907 32.23 18.53 -36.10
N PRO A 908 33.32 18.07 -35.46
CA PRO A 908 34.19 17.04 -36.00
C PRO A 908 33.51 15.66 -36.01
N LEU A 909 33.63 14.94 -37.13
CA LEU A 909 32.95 13.65 -37.36
C LEU A 909 33.59 12.48 -36.62
N GLU A 910 34.89 12.54 -36.32
CA GLU A 910 35.64 11.45 -35.68
C GLU A 910 35.86 11.65 -34.17
N ARG A 911 35.24 12.67 -33.57
CA ARG A 911 35.37 12.89 -32.12
C ARG A 911 34.65 11.75 -31.39
N VAL A 912 35.26 11.27 -30.32
CA VAL A 912 34.73 10.18 -29.49
C VAL A 912 34.03 10.78 -28.27
N LYS A 913 32.80 10.33 -27.99
CA LYS A 913 31.98 10.86 -26.88
C LYS A 913 32.35 10.30 -25.49
N ASN A 914 32.73 9.01 -25.41
CA ASN A 914 32.82 8.25 -24.16
C ASN A 914 33.99 7.25 -24.20
N ASN A 915 34.34 6.64 -23.05
CA ASN A 915 35.31 5.52 -22.93
C ASN A 915 35.07 4.34 -23.90
N ASN A 916 33.90 4.26 -24.53
CA ASN A 916 33.50 3.22 -25.49
C ASN A 916 33.80 3.56 -26.98
N LYS A 917 34.58 4.61 -27.28
CA LYS A 917 35.04 4.93 -28.66
C LYS A 917 33.92 5.13 -29.72
N ASN A 918 32.71 5.57 -29.34
CA ASN A 918 31.58 5.76 -30.28
C ASN A 918 31.74 7.01 -31.17
N THR A 919 31.64 6.84 -32.48
CA THR A 919 31.53 7.91 -33.50
C THR A 919 30.08 8.08 -33.99
N PRO A 920 29.69 9.23 -34.57
CA PRO A 920 28.38 9.42 -35.20
C PRO A 920 28.09 8.36 -36.28
N LEU A 921 29.09 7.99 -37.09
CA LEU A 921 28.92 6.95 -38.12
C LEU A 921 28.64 5.57 -37.51
N LEU A 922 29.34 5.19 -36.43
CA LEU A 922 29.09 3.93 -35.73
C LEU A 922 27.68 3.87 -35.14
N LEU A 923 27.18 4.99 -34.59
CA LEU A 923 25.82 5.07 -34.06
C LEU A 923 24.77 4.97 -35.16
N ALA A 924 24.99 5.64 -36.30
CA ALA A 924 24.09 5.53 -37.45
C ALA A 924 24.06 4.08 -37.99
N ALA A 925 25.21 3.41 -38.07
CA ALA A 925 25.31 2.02 -38.53
C ALA A 925 24.63 1.04 -37.57
N ARG A 926 24.82 1.19 -36.25
CA ARG A 926 24.19 0.36 -35.21
C ARG A 926 22.66 0.43 -35.22
N HIS A 927 22.10 1.56 -35.59
CA HIS A 927 20.66 1.76 -35.69
C HIS A 927 20.12 1.64 -37.13
N ASN A 928 20.95 1.13 -38.07
CA ASN A 928 20.63 0.90 -39.47
C ASN A 928 20.08 2.12 -40.23
N HIS A 929 20.73 3.28 -40.07
CA HIS A 929 20.34 4.53 -40.74
C HIS A 929 21.19 4.79 -42.00
N LEU A 930 20.96 3.99 -43.04
CA LEU A 930 21.71 3.98 -44.31
C LEU A 930 21.97 5.38 -44.91
N LEU A 931 20.95 6.24 -45.02
CA LEU A 931 21.12 7.59 -45.61
C LEU A 931 22.03 8.50 -44.78
N VAL A 932 22.01 8.35 -43.45
CA VAL A 932 22.91 9.09 -42.56
C VAL A 932 24.32 8.53 -42.65
N CYS A 933 24.47 7.21 -42.75
CA CYS A 933 25.75 6.55 -43.01
C CYS A 933 26.37 7.01 -44.34
N GLU A 934 25.59 7.00 -45.43
CA GLU A 934 25.98 7.47 -46.76
C GLU A 934 26.46 8.93 -46.73
N TYR A 935 25.68 9.82 -46.11
CA TYR A 935 26.06 11.23 -45.98
C TYR A 935 27.34 11.40 -45.16
N LEU A 936 27.45 10.75 -44.00
CA LEU A 936 28.62 10.85 -43.13
C LEU A 936 29.90 10.33 -43.80
N VAL A 937 29.84 9.22 -44.55
CA VAL A 937 30.98 8.67 -45.29
C VAL A 937 31.40 9.60 -46.44
N ARG A 938 30.44 10.16 -47.19
CA ARG A 938 30.73 11.16 -48.24
C ARG A 938 31.37 12.44 -47.69
N GLU A 939 31.04 12.83 -46.47
CA GLU A 939 31.63 13.97 -45.76
C GLU A 939 33.00 13.66 -45.10
N GLY A 940 33.56 12.47 -45.38
CA GLY A 940 34.89 12.06 -44.96
C GLY A 940 34.95 11.27 -43.65
N SER A 941 33.86 10.66 -43.18
CA SER A 941 33.90 9.74 -42.03
C SER A 941 34.51 8.40 -42.44
N ASN A 942 35.41 7.87 -41.63
CA ASN A 942 36.11 6.63 -41.93
C ASN A 942 35.32 5.40 -41.41
N PRO A 943 34.79 4.53 -42.29
CA PRO A 943 34.03 3.34 -41.87
C PRO A 943 34.88 2.25 -41.22
N TYR A 944 36.20 2.36 -41.30
CA TYR A 944 37.18 1.46 -40.68
C TYR A 944 37.80 2.03 -39.40
N TYR A 945 37.30 3.16 -38.89
CA TYR A 945 37.85 3.81 -37.70
C TYR A 945 37.64 2.96 -36.43
N SER A 946 38.73 2.74 -35.67
CA SER A 946 38.85 1.97 -34.40
C SER A 946 39.02 0.45 -34.51
N MET A 947 40.07 -0.09 -33.87
CA MET A 947 40.41 -1.54 -33.87
C MET A 947 39.36 -2.44 -33.17
N ASP A 948 38.63 -1.91 -32.18
CA ASP A 948 37.79 -2.73 -31.29
C ASP A 948 36.31 -2.77 -31.71
N CYS A 949 35.81 -1.73 -32.40
CA CYS A 949 34.41 -1.53 -32.79
C CYS A 949 34.33 -0.52 -33.96
N PHE A 950 34.35 -0.99 -35.20
CA PHE A 950 34.29 -0.15 -36.41
C PHE A 950 32.89 -0.19 -37.07
N PRO A 951 32.43 0.90 -37.73
CA PRO A 951 31.11 0.99 -38.36
C PRO A 951 30.78 -0.14 -39.34
N ILE A 952 31.71 -0.52 -40.22
CA ILE A 952 31.47 -1.61 -41.19
C ILE A 952 31.33 -2.98 -40.51
N GLY A 953 31.89 -3.15 -39.30
CA GLY A 953 31.77 -4.37 -38.51
C GLY A 953 30.39 -4.56 -37.92
N GLU A 954 29.59 -3.48 -37.79
CA GLU A 954 28.21 -3.58 -37.35
C GLU A 954 27.31 -4.13 -38.47
N ALA A 955 27.59 -3.79 -39.74
CA ALA A 955 26.93 -4.41 -40.89
C ALA A 955 27.24 -5.91 -40.94
N ILE A 956 28.49 -6.30 -40.67
CA ILE A 956 28.91 -7.72 -40.65
C ILE A 956 28.18 -8.50 -39.55
N LYS A 957 28.14 -7.98 -38.32
CA LYS A 957 27.44 -8.65 -37.20
C LYS A 957 25.95 -8.89 -37.49
N ASN A 958 25.32 -7.97 -38.23
CA ASN A 958 23.91 -8.03 -38.55
C ASN A 958 23.62 -8.77 -39.87
N ASN A 959 24.65 -9.29 -40.55
CA ASN A 959 24.54 -9.87 -41.90
C ASN A 959 23.88 -8.91 -42.91
N ASP A 960 24.09 -7.60 -42.77
CA ASP A 960 23.45 -6.54 -43.57
C ASP A 960 24.32 -6.18 -44.78
N ILE A 961 24.11 -6.94 -45.88
CA ILE A 961 24.85 -6.79 -47.14
C ILE A 961 24.68 -5.38 -47.75
N PRO A 962 23.47 -4.79 -47.82
CA PRO A 962 23.30 -3.43 -48.33
C PRO A 962 24.09 -2.37 -47.56
N LEU A 963 24.10 -2.41 -46.23
CA LEU A 963 24.87 -1.47 -45.42
C LEU A 963 26.38 -1.70 -45.57
N PHE A 964 26.80 -2.96 -45.66
CA PHE A 964 28.19 -3.34 -45.90
C PHE A 964 28.71 -2.77 -47.23
N ASP A 965 27.97 -3.00 -48.33
CA ASP A 965 28.32 -2.48 -49.64
C ASP A 965 28.26 -0.95 -49.72
N LEU A 966 27.29 -0.32 -49.05
CA LEU A 966 27.18 1.14 -48.96
C LEU A 966 28.43 1.76 -48.30
N LEU A 967 28.81 1.25 -47.12
CA LEU A 967 29.96 1.76 -46.36
C LEU A 967 31.28 1.52 -47.10
N ARG A 968 31.40 0.38 -47.80
CA ARG A 968 32.58 0.03 -48.59
C ARG A 968 32.70 0.86 -49.86
N SER A 969 31.64 0.93 -50.67
CA SER A 969 31.65 1.54 -52.01
C SER A 969 31.79 3.05 -51.98
N LEU A 970 31.28 3.72 -50.94
CA LEU A 970 31.35 5.17 -50.81
C LEU A 970 32.60 5.67 -50.07
N SER A 971 33.36 4.76 -49.46
CA SER A 971 34.57 5.11 -48.72
C SER A 971 35.75 5.42 -49.65
N THR A 972 36.40 6.56 -49.42
CA THR A 972 37.70 6.88 -50.04
C THR A 972 38.89 6.31 -49.27
N HIS A 973 38.65 5.80 -48.05
CA HIS A 973 39.67 5.16 -47.21
C HIS A 973 39.90 3.71 -47.65
N LYS A 974 41.17 3.31 -47.82
CA LYS A 974 41.55 1.92 -48.09
C LYS A 974 41.33 1.04 -46.86
N CYS A 975 40.81 -0.18 -47.08
CA CYS A 975 40.68 -1.20 -46.06
C CYS A 975 42.06 -1.53 -45.46
N PRO A 976 42.26 -1.43 -44.14
CA PRO A 976 43.54 -1.80 -43.51
C PRO A 976 43.87 -3.29 -43.74
N PRO A 977 45.13 -3.67 -44.01
CA PRO A 977 45.49 -5.05 -44.35
C PRO A 977 45.15 -6.10 -43.26
N TYR A 978 45.02 -5.68 -42.01
CA TYR A 978 44.65 -6.54 -40.87
C TYR A 978 43.13 -6.71 -40.69
N SER A 979 42.32 -5.90 -41.38
CA SER A 979 40.88 -5.84 -41.13
C SER A 979 40.07 -6.87 -41.92
N GLU A 980 40.59 -7.41 -43.02
CA GLU A 980 39.95 -8.48 -43.80
C GLU A 980 39.80 -9.77 -42.98
N SER A 981 40.89 -10.22 -42.36
CA SER A 981 40.89 -11.38 -41.46
C SER A 981 39.93 -11.18 -40.28
N ARG A 982 39.92 -9.96 -39.71
CA ARG A 982 39.05 -9.63 -38.57
C ARG A 982 37.57 -9.53 -38.95
N MET A 983 37.26 -9.03 -40.14
CA MET A 983 35.90 -8.99 -40.70
C MET A 983 35.36 -10.42 -40.88
N MET A 984 36.20 -11.33 -41.37
CA MET A 984 35.87 -12.75 -41.51
C MET A 984 35.68 -13.44 -40.14
N GLU A 985 36.56 -13.17 -39.18
CA GLU A 985 36.43 -13.64 -37.79
C GLU A 985 35.11 -13.20 -37.15
N ILE A 986 34.70 -11.94 -37.36
CA ILE A 986 33.44 -11.41 -36.83
C ILE A 986 32.25 -12.07 -37.52
N ALA A 987 32.28 -12.26 -38.85
CA ALA A 987 31.21 -12.91 -39.58
C ALA A 987 30.98 -14.35 -39.08
N ILE A 988 32.07 -15.10 -38.85
CA ILE A 988 32.01 -16.46 -38.29
C ILE A 988 31.51 -16.45 -36.85
N ALA A 989 31.97 -15.51 -36.02
CA ALA A 989 31.57 -15.43 -34.61
C ALA A 989 30.08 -15.10 -34.41
N TYR A 990 29.43 -14.47 -35.39
CA TYR A 990 28.01 -14.08 -35.35
C TYR A 990 27.12 -14.93 -36.27
N ASP A 991 27.64 -16.02 -36.87
CA ASP A 991 26.90 -16.92 -37.78
C ASP A 991 26.32 -16.20 -39.01
N ALA A 992 27.02 -15.20 -39.54
CA ALA A 992 26.62 -14.40 -40.70
C ALA A 992 27.09 -15.05 -42.01
N GLU A 993 26.46 -16.16 -42.42
CA GLU A 993 26.88 -16.99 -43.55
C GLU A 993 26.94 -16.23 -44.90
N ASP A 994 25.95 -15.39 -45.20
CA ASP A 994 25.94 -14.62 -46.46
C ASP A 994 27.07 -13.59 -46.50
N MET A 995 27.36 -12.97 -45.36
CA MET A 995 28.46 -12.01 -45.21
C MET A 995 29.82 -12.69 -45.36
N VAL A 996 29.98 -13.94 -44.92
CA VAL A 996 31.20 -14.73 -45.17
C VAL A 996 31.41 -14.90 -46.68
N GLN A 997 30.37 -15.22 -47.43
CA GLN A 997 30.46 -15.34 -48.88
C GLN A 997 30.75 -14.00 -49.56
N GLU A 998 30.06 -12.93 -49.15
CA GLU A 998 30.24 -11.61 -49.75
C GLU A 998 31.61 -11.00 -49.41
N ILE A 999 32.15 -11.19 -48.21
CA ILE A 999 33.54 -10.83 -47.87
C ILE A 999 34.52 -11.63 -48.76
N SER A 1000 34.34 -12.94 -48.88
CA SER A 1000 35.22 -13.77 -49.72
C SER A 1000 35.17 -13.42 -51.21
N LYS A 1001 34.05 -12.88 -51.70
CA LYS A 1001 33.90 -12.43 -53.08
C LYS A 1001 34.76 -11.20 -53.40
N HIS A 1002 34.92 -10.28 -52.45
CA HIS A 1002 35.69 -9.05 -52.63
C HIS A 1002 37.17 -9.19 -52.23
N TRP A 1003 37.51 -10.13 -51.34
CA TRP A 1003 38.87 -10.27 -50.78
C TRP A 1003 39.50 -11.68 -50.87
N GLY A 1004 38.81 -12.67 -51.47
CA GLY A 1004 39.34 -14.02 -51.73
C GLY A 1004 38.93 -15.11 -50.72
N PRO A 1005 39.22 -16.40 -51.01
CA PRO A 1005 38.89 -17.52 -50.14
C PRO A 1005 39.78 -17.57 -48.87
N PHE A 1006 39.17 -17.85 -47.71
CA PHE A 1006 39.83 -17.80 -46.39
C PHE A 1006 40.37 -19.18 -45.94
N GLU A 1007 41.67 -19.26 -45.63
CA GLU A 1007 42.34 -20.51 -45.21
C GLU A 1007 42.23 -20.77 -43.69
N VAL A 1008 41.76 -21.97 -43.30
CA VAL A 1008 41.49 -22.38 -41.91
C VAL A 1008 42.74 -22.43 -41.01
N ARG A 1009 43.94 -22.54 -41.59
CA ARG A 1009 45.22 -22.59 -40.84
C ARG A 1009 45.55 -21.29 -40.10
N ASN A 1010 44.88 -20.19 -40.42
CA ASN A 1010 45.11 -18.87 -39.82
C ASN A 1010 44.18 -18.55 -38.64
N ILE A 1011 43.42 -19.52 -38.12
CA ILE A 1011 42.66 -19.35 -36.88
C ILE A 1011 43.64 -19.33 -35.70
N GLU A 1012 44.22 -18.17 -35.40
CA GLU A 1012 45.00 -17.99 -34.17
C GLU A 1012 44.09 -18.14 -32.93
N GLY A 1013 44.65 -18.64 -31.83
CA GLY A 1013 43.93 -18.88 -30.56
C GLY A 1013 43.16 -17.66 -30.01
N ALA A 1014 43.42 -16.45 -30.51
CA ALA A 1014 42.68 -15.23 -30.22
C ALA A 1014 41.21 -15.25 -30.72
N ALA A 1015 40.89 -15.92 -31.82
CA ALA A 1015 39.53 -16.01 -32.35
C ALA A 1015 38.62 -16.86 -31.44
N LEU A 1016 39.12 -18.01 -30.98
CA LEU A 1016 38.48 -18.87 -29.98
C LEU A 1016 38.40 -18.20 -28.60
N HIS A 1017 39.43 -17.45 -28.19
CA HIS A 1017 39.41 -16.65 -26.96
C HIS A 1017 38.35 -15.53 -27.00
N THR A 1018 38.15 -14.89 -28.16
CA THR A 1018 37.12 -13.85 -28.35
C THR A 1018 35.71 -14.47 -28.35
N PHE A 1019 35.54 -15.64 -28.97
CA PHE A 1019 34.30 -16.43 -28.97
C PHE A 1019 33.90 -16.83 -27.54
N SER A 1020 34.84 -17.36 -26.75
CA SER A 1020 34.64 -17.77 -25.35
C SER A 1020 34.33 -16.57 -24.43
N ARG A 1021 35.10 -15.48 -24.54
CA ARG A 1021 34.93 -14.28 -23.70
C ARG A 1021 33.61 -13.55 -23.92
N LYS A 1022 33.07 -13.53 -25.15
CA LYS A 1022 31.76 -12.90 -25.43
C LYS A 1022 30.58 -13.79 -25.06
N ALA A 1023 30.72 -15.11 -25.15
CA ALA A 1023 29.71 -16.04 -24.65
C ALA A 1023 29.53 -15.96 -23.12
N GLN A 1024 30.59 -15.62 -22.36
CA GLN A 1024 30.54 -15.39 -20.91
C GLN A 1024 29.83 -14.10 -20.48
N LEU A 1025 29.77 -13.08 -21.34
CA LEU A 1025 29.23 -11.76 -20.99
C LEU A 1025 27.71 -11.64 -21.17
N GLN A 1026 27.07 -12.61 -21.82
CA GLN A 1026 25.62 -12.66 -22.01
C GLN A 1026 25.03 -13.60 -20.94
N ARG A 1027 24.12 -13.06 -20.11
CA ARG A 1027 23.53 -13.78 -18.97
C ARG A 1027 22.92 -15.12 -19.39
N LEU A 1028 23.17 -16.13 -18.55
CA LEU A 1028 22.81 -17.55 -18.68
C LEU A 1028 21.39 -17.78 -19.25
N ASP A 1029 21.33 -18.03 -20.55
CA ASP A 1029 20.18 -18.62 -21.24
C ASP A 1029 20.58 -19.99 -21.81
N THR A 1030 19.65 -20.94 -21.88
CA THR A 1030 19.89 -22.35 -22.27
C THR A 1030 20.52 -22.51 -23.65
N ASP A 1031 20.39 -21.47 -24.48
CA ASP A 1031 20.80 -21.46 -25.88
C ASP A 1031 22.32 -21.30 -26.08
N ILE A 1032 23.05 -20.81 -25.06
CA ILE A 1032 24.50 -20.61 -25.16
C ILE A 1032 25.25 -21.95 -25.22
N PHE A 1033 24.86 -22.95 -24.41
CA PHE A 1033 25.50 -24.26 -24.40
C PHE A 1033 25.27 -25.02 -25.70
N ALA A 1034 24.05 -24.97 -26.24
CA ALA A 1034 23.72 -25.57 -27.52
C ALA A 1034 24.49 -24.91 -28.67
N ARG A 1035 24.65 -23.57 -28.64
CA ARG A 1035 25.46 -22.83 -29.63
C ARG A 1035 26.95 -23.13 -29.50
N GLN A 1036 27.50 -23.19 -28.29
CA GLN A 1036 28.90 -23.56 -28.04
C GLN A 1036 29.17 -25.00 -28.49
N LYS A 1037 28.26 -25.93 -28.18
CA LYS A 1037 28.30 -27.33 -28.62
C LYS A 1037 28.26 -27.44 -30.14
N ARG A 1038 27.30 -26.78 -30.81
CA ARG A 1038 27.22 -26.76 -32.29
C ARG A 1038 28.45 -26.14 -32.94
N ALA A 1039 28.97 -25.04 -32.38
CA ALA A 1039 30.17 -24.40 -32.90
C ALA A 1039 31.41 -25.29 -32.75
N LEU A 1040 31.55 -25.98 -31.61
CA LEU A 1040 32.62 -26.97 -31.39
C LEU A 1040 32.50 -28.14 -32.37
N HIS A 1041 31.30 -28.71 -32.57
CA HIS A 1041 31.08 -29.75 -33.59
C HIS A 1041 31.40 -29.26 -35.00
N LYS A 1042 30.95 -28.06 -35.40
CA LYS A 1042 31.27 -27.46 -36.71
C LYS A 1042 32.78 -27.23 -36.88
N LEU A 1043 33.48 -26.83 -35.82
CA LEU A 1043 34.93 -26.61 -35.86
C LEU A 1043 35.69 -27.93 -36.01
N ILE A 1044 35.32 -28.97 -35.24
CA ILE A 1044 35.90 -30.31 -35.36
C ILE A 1044 35.59 -30.91 -36.73
N ALA A 1045 34.36 -30.73 -37.25
CA ALA A 1045 33.98 -31.16 -38.60
C ALA A 1045 34.80 -30.48 -39.69
N LYS A 1046 35.17 -29.20 -39.51
CA LYS A 1046 36.00 -28.49 -40.48
C LYS A 1046 37.47 -28.93 -40.43
N SER A 1047 37.97 -29.31 -39.26
CA SER A 1047 39.33 -29.84 -39.09
C SER A 1047 39.46 -31.31 -39.49
N ASN A 1048 38.41 -32.11 -39.33
CA ASN A 1048 38.35 -33.53 -39.68
C ASN A 1048 37.00 -33.88 -40.34
N PRO A 1049 36.80 -33.52 -41.62
CA PRO A 1049 35.52 -33.71 -42.33
C PRO A 1049 35.08 -35.16 -42.41
N TYR A 1050 36.05 -36.08 -42.57
CA TYR A 1050 35.81 -37.52 -42.68
C TYR A 1050 35.04 -38.13 -41.51
N PHE A 1051 35.15 -37.59 -40.28
CA PHE A 1051 34.40 -38.11 -39.13
C PHE A 1051 32.90 -37.79 -39.20
N TYR A 1052 32.51 -36.65 -39.79
CA TYR A 1052 31.12 -36.20 -39.85
C TYR A 1052 30.43 -36.49 -41.19
N GLU A 1053 31.19 -36.73 -42.26
CA GLU A 1053 30.67 -36.99 -43.60
C GLU A 1053 30.54 -38.49 -43.94
N SER A 1054 31.23 -39.37 -43.20
CA SER A 1054 31.23 -40.82 -43.47
C SER A 1054 30.11 -41.54 -42.72
N ASP A 1055 29.44 -42.51 -43.35
CA ASP A 1055 28.44 -43.34 -42.69
C ASP A 1055 29.06 -44.32 -41.65
N GLN A 1056 28.23 -44.84 -40.75
CA GLN A 1056 28.68 -45.70 -39.64
C GLN A 1056 29.36 -47.01 -40.12
N GLU A 1057 29.01 -47.55 -41.28
CA GLU A 1057 29.65 -48.75 -41.83
C GLU A 1057 31.03 -48.45 -42.43
N THR A 1058 31.18 -47.28 -43.05
CA THR A 1058 32.44 -46.79 -43.64
C THR A 1058 33.44 -46.43 -42.55
N LEU A 1059 32.98 -45.82 -41.46
CA LEU A 1059 33.79 -45.58 -40.25
C LEU A 1059 34.26 -46.89 -39.61
N LYS A 1060 33.42 -47.94 -39.58
CA LYS A 1060 33.78 -49.28 -39.08
C LYS A 1060 34.88 -49.97 -39.89
N LYS A 1061 34.88 -49.83 -41.22
CA LYS A 1061 35.86 -50.49 -42.12
C LYS A 1061 37.20 -49.76 -42.23
N SER A 1062 37.22 -48.45 -42.05
CA SER A 1062 38.38 -47.61 -42.41
C SER A 1062 39.36 -47.37 -41.25
N PHE A 1063 38.96 -47.64 -40.01
CA PHE A 1063 39.69 -47.16 -38.82
C PHE A 1063 40.10 -48.19 -37.73
N PRO A 1064 40.57 -49.43 -38.01
CA PRO A 1064 41.09 -50.29 -36.93
C PRO A 1064 42.48 -49.90 -36.39
N SER A 1065 43.37 -49.33 -37.22
CA SER A 1065 44.79 -49.10 -36.84
C SER A 1065 45.16 -47.62 -36.57
N ASP A 1066 44.47 -46.65 -37.16
CA ASP A 1066 44.74 -45.20 -36.98
C ASP A 1066 43.88 -44.53 -35.89
N MET A 1067 42.94 -45.26 -35.29
CA MET A 1067 41.99 -44.70 -34.33
C MET A 1067 42.63 -44.31 -33.00
N SER A 1068 43.67 -45.01 -32.55
CA SER A 1068 44.45 -44.60 -31.38
C SER A 1068 45.14 -43.26 -31.63
N LEU A 1069 45.68 -43.05 -32.84
CA LEU A 1069 46.31 -41.80 -33.25
C LEU A 1069 45.28 -40.67 -33.41
N PHE A 1070 44.10 -40.95 -33.94
CA PHE A 1070 42.98 -40.00 -34.03
C PHE A 1070 42.48 -39.56 -32.65
N ILE A 1071 42.26 -40.52 -31.74
CA ILE A 1071 41.89 -40.25 -30.34
C ILE A 1071 43.02 -39.46 -29.66
N GLU A 1072 44.29 -39.80 -29.89
CA GLU A 1072 45.45 -39.11 -29.32
C GLU A 1072 45.65 -37.70 -29.92
N THR A 1073 45.34 -37.49 -31.19
CA THR A 1073 45.40 -36.19 -31.89
C THR A 1073 44.30 -35.27 -31.40
N ILE A 1074 43.05 -35.75 -31.33
CA ILE A 1074 41.96 -35.02 -30.68
C ILE A 1074 42.35 -34.72 -29.24
N THR A 1075 42.94 -35.67 -28.51
CA THR A 1075 43.40 -35.45 -27.14
C THR A 1075 44.48 -34.37 -27.05
N LYS A 1076 45.50 -34.37 -27.91
CA LYS A 1076 46.61 -33.40 -27.90
C LYS A 1076 46.18 -32.00 -28.28
N ASP A 1077 45.37 -31.86 -29.33
CA ASP A 1077 44.80 -30.58 -29.74
C ASP A 1077 43.87 -30.04 -28.64
N TRP A 1078 43.21 -30.93 -27.91
CA TRP A 1078 42.33 -30.59 -26.79
C TRP A 1078 43.06 -30.22 -25.51
N ASP A 1079 44.16 -30.88 -25.19
CA ASP A 1079 45.00 -30.52 -24.05
C ASP A 1079 45.66 -29.15 -24.28
N ARG A 1080 46.01 -28.81 -25.53
CA ARG A 1080 46.40 -27.45 -25.91
C ARG A 1080 45.28 -26.43 -25.69
N LEU A 1081 44.04 -26.76 -26.08
CA LEU A 1081 42.86 -25.91 -25.85
C LEU A 1081 42.56 -25.71 -24.34
N SER A 1082 42.84 -26.72 -23.51
CA SER A 1082 42.58 -26.71 -22.06
C SER A 1082 43.44 -25.72 -21.27
N GLN A 1083 44.62 -25.35 -21.78
CA GLN A 1083 45.53 -24.41 -21.14
C GLN A 1083 44.99 -22.96 -21.15
N TYR A 1084 44.02 -22.67 -22.01
CA TYR A 1084 43.43 -21.34 -22.19
C TYR A 1084 42.05 -21.17 -21.53
N SER A 1085 41.51 -22.22 -20.90
CA SER A 1085 40.16 -22.21 -20.31
C SER A 1085 40.18 -22.07 -18.78
N ALA A 1086 40.11 -20.84 -18.26
CA ALA A 1086 39.91 -20.59 -16.83
C ALA A 1086 38.43 -20.63 -16.40
N GLY A 1087 37.48 -20.93 -17.32
CA GLY A 1087 36.03 -20.86 -17.09
C GLY A 1087 35.37 -22.23 -16.84
N LYS A 1088 34.60 -22.35 -15.75
CA LYS A 1088 33.91 -23.58 -15.33
C LYS A 1088 32.87 -24.10 -16.34
N GLU A 1089 32.24 -23.20 -17.11
CA GLU A 1089 31.13 -23.51 -18.04
C GLU A 1089 31.60 -24.19 -19.33
N VAL A 1090 32.78 -23.79 -19.82
CA VAL A 1090 33.42 -24.39 -21.00
C VAL A 1090 33.75 -25.86 -20.73
N SER A 1091 34.16 -26.18 -19.49
CA SER A 1091 34.47 -27.56 -19.07
C SER A 1091 33.29 -28.52 -19.23
N TYR A 1092 32.05 -28.06 -18.98
CA TYR A 1092 30.85 -28.89 -19.11
C TYR A 1092 30.41 -29.11 -20.56
N ALA A 1093 30.46 -28.08 -21.41
CA ALA A 1093 30.17 -28.22 -22.85
C ALA A 1093 31.21 -29.12 -23.55
N ILE A 1094 32.48 -28.97 -23.16
CA ILE A 1094 33.57 -29.85 -23.56
C ILE A 1094 33.29 -31.30 -23.17
N THR A 1095 32.86 -31.55 -21.94
CA THR A 1095 32.56 -32.89 -21.45
C THR A 1095 31.40 -33.51 -22.23
N ASP A 1096 30.37 -32.73 -22.56
CA ASP A 1096 29.22 -33.21 -23.33
C ASP A 1096 29.58 -33.56 -24.78
N VAL A 1097 30.41 -32.76 -25.45
CA VAL A 1097 30.94 -33.08 -26.80
C VAL A 1097 31.80 -34.34 -26.76
N LEU A 1098 32.63 -34.51 -25.71
CA LEU A 1098 33.42 -35.72 -25.54
C LEU A 1098 32.53 -36.97 -25.36
N LEU A 1099 31.41 -36.85 -24.64
CA LEU A 1099 30.44 -37.94 -24.49
C LEU A 1099 29.70 -38.23 -25.81
N ASP A 1100 29.34 -37.22 -26.60
CA ASP A 1100 28.75 -37.42 -27.94
C ASP A 1100 29.70 -38.18 -28.88
N ILE A 1101 30.99 -37.82 -28.88
CA ILE A 1101 32.02 -38.51 -29.66
C ILE A 1101 32.20 -39.94 -29.13
N THR A 1102 32.21 -40.12 -27.81
CA THR A 1102 32.33 -41.44 -27.16
C THR A 1102 31.17 -42.36 -27.57
N ASP A 1103 29.93 -41.86 -27.55
CA ASP A 1103 28.74 -42.62 -27.94
C ASP A 1103 28.78 -43.01 -29.42
N THR A 1104 29.22 -42.09 -30.28
CA THR A 1104 29.37 -42.33 -31.72
C THR A 1104 30.42 -43.41 -32.01
N LEU A 1105 31.61 -43.30 -31.40
CA LEU A 1105 32.71 -44.25 -31.57
C LEU A 1105 32.36 -45.64 -31.01
N ARG A 1106 31.60 -45.70 -29.91
CA ARG A 1106 31.11 -46.96 -29.35
C ARG A 1106 30.12 -47.65 -30.28
N ASN A 1107 29.19 -46.93 -30.91
CA ASN A 1107 28.26 -47.51 -31.89
C ASN A 1107 29.01 -48.09 -33.11
N CYS A 1108 30.23 -47.59 -33.36
CA CYS A 1108 31.18 -48.15 -34.33
C CYS A 1108 31.99 -49.36 -33.80
N GLY A 1109 31.78 -49.81 -32.57
CA GLY A 1109 32.44 -50.98 -31.97
C GLY A 1109 33.80 -50.68 -31.33
N CYS A 1110 34.15 -49.42 -31.11
CA CYS A 1110 35.47 -49.01 -30.62
C CYS A 1110 35.55 -48.98 -29.09
N ASN A 1111 36.73 -49.26 -28.52
CA ASN A 1111 36.98 -49.10 -27.09
C ASN A 1111 37.15 -47.61 -26.74
N THR A 1112 36.23 -47.08 -25.94
CA THR A 1112 36.16 -45.66 -25.57
C THR A 1112 36.43 -45.41 -24.08
N VAL A 1113 36.88 -46.42 -23.32
CA VAL A 1113 37.03 -46.36 -21.85
C VAL A 1113 37.96 -45.24 -21.40
N SER A 1114 39.04 -44.97 -22.13
CA SER A 1114 39.98 -43.89 -21.79
C SER A 1114 39.37 -42.48 -21.93
N LEU A 1115 38.44 -42.28 -22.88
CA LEU A 1115 37.72 -41.02 -23.07
C LEU A 1115 36.68 -40.81 -21.96
N VAL A 1116 35.95 -41.87 -21.58
CA VAL A 1116 34.98 -41.85 -20.47
C VAL A 1116 35.69 -41.52 -19.14
N ASN A 1117 36.83 -42.16 -18.86
CA ASN A 1117 37.57 -41.92 -17.62
C ASN A 1117 38.10 -40.49 -17.52
N ARG A 1118 38.57 -39.88 -18.61
CA ARG A 1118 39.01 -38.47 -18.61
C ARG A 1118 37.85 -37.48 -18.50
N ALA A 1119 36.70 -37.79 -19.11
CA ALA A 1119 35.47 -37.00 -18.96
C ALA A 1119 35.02 -36.97 -17.50
N LEU A 1120 34.99 -38.13 -16.84
CA LEU A 1120 34.65 -38.26 -15.42
C LEU A 1120 35.68 -37.58 -14.51
N ALA A 1121 36.99 -37.70 -14.79
CA ALA A 1121 38.04 -37.05 -14.01
C ALA A 1121 37.94 -35.52 -14.07
N ARG A 1122 37.60 -34.96 -15.23
CA ARG A 1122 37.37 -33.50 -15.38
C ARG A 1122 36.13 -33.05 -14.61
N LEU A 1123 35.03 -33.81 -14.66
CA LEU A 1123 33.84 -33.50 -13.85
C LEU A 1123 34.15 -33.51 -12.35
N ALA A 1124 34.97 -34.44 -11.88
CA ALA A 1124 35.38 -34.55 -10.48
C ALA A 1124 36.37 -33.44 -10.03
N ALA A 1125 37.18 -32.89 -10.95
CA ALA A 1125 38.15 -31.84 -10.64
C ALA A 1125 37.55 -30.41 -10.52
N THR A 1126 36.29 -30.21 -10.90
CA THR A 1126 35.63 -28.89 -10.86
C THR A 1126 35.14 -28.54 -9.44
N CYS A 1127 35.91 -27.73 -8.70
CA CYS A 1127 35.60 -27.41 -7.29
C CYS A 1127 34.49 -26.34 -7.08
N GLU A 1128 33.68 -26.65 -6.07
CA GLU A 1128 32.59 -26.02 -5.32
C GLU A 1128 32.16 -24.56 -5.63
N LYS A 1129 30.82 -24.36 -5.58
CA LYS A 1129 29.95 -23.19 -5.89
C LYS A 1129 29.29 -23.21 -7.28
N SER A 1130 28.61 -24.31 -7.61
CA SER A 1130 27.70 -24.43 -8.75
C SER A 1130 26.25 -24.12 -8.35
N ASN A 1131 25.53 -23.35 -9.18
CA ASN A 1131 24.08 -23.12 -9.06
C ASN A 1131 23.33 -24.47 -9.26
N GLU A 1132 22.13 -24.64 -8.71
CA GLU A 1132 21.31 -25.85 -8.78
C GLU A 1132 21.10 -26.37 -10.20
N LYS A 1133 20.91 -25.48 -11.19
CA LYS A 1133 20.84 -25.87 -12.61
C LYS A 1133 22.12 -26.54 -13.11
N MET A 1134 23.29 -26.09 -12.62
CA MET A 1134 24.58 -26.64 -12.99
C MET A 1134 24.84 -27.98 -12.29
N LYS A 1135 24.35 -28.14 -11.04
CA LYS A 1135 24.35 -29.45 -10.36
C LYS A 1135 23.49 -30.47 -11.10
N ALA A 1136 22.33 -30.05 -11.62
CA ALA A 1136 21.46 -30.91 -12.45
C ALA A 1136 22.11 -31.29 -13.79
N TYR A 1137 22.80 -30.36 -14.46
CA TYR A 1137 23.53 -30.66 -15.69
C TYR A 1137 24.71 -31.61 -15.45
N LYS A 1138 25.49 -31.36 -14.39
CA LYS A 1138 26.56 -32.27 -13.93
C LYS A 1138 25.99 -33.66 -13.61
N ARG A 1139 24.84 -33.76 -12.93
CA ARG A 1139 24.11 -35.03 -12.72
C ARG A 1139 23.84 -35.76 -14.03
N ASN A 1140 23.25 -35.09 -15.02
CA ASN A 1140 22.93 -35.71 -16.31
C ASN A 1140 24.17 -36.22 -17.05
N LEU A 1141 25.26 -35.45 -17.09
CA LEU A 1141 26.51 -35.88 -17.72
C LEU A 1141 27.11 -37.11 -17.02
N VAL A 1142 27.03 -37.15 -15.69
CA VAL A 1142 27.49 -38.27 -14.86
C VAL A 1142 26.64 -39.52 -15.11
N PHE A 1143 25.31 -39.39 -15.09
CA PHE A 1143 24.40 -40.50 -15.41
C PHE A 1143 24.53 -40.99 -16.86
N ARG A 1144 24.96 -40.14 -17.80
CA ARG A 1144 25.28 -40.56 -19.17
C ARG A 1144 26.61 -41.31 -19.26
N ALA A 1145 27.58 -40.96 -18.42
CA ALA A 1145 28.90 -41.57 -18.41
C ALA A 1145 28.97 -42.91 -17.65
N ILE A 1146 28.19 -43.09 -16.57
CA ILE A 1146 28.26 -44.26 -15.67
C ILE A 1146 27.80 -45.59 -16.29
N PRO A 1147 26.66 -45.68 -17.02
CA PRO A 1147 26.23 -46.93 -17.68
C PRO A 1147 27.24 -47.44 -18.71
N ASN A 1148 28.17 -46.57 -19.11
CA ASN A 1148 29.17 -46.82 -20.10
C ASN A 1148 30.50 -47.31 -19.50
N ALA A 1149 30.65 -47.41 -18.18
CA ALA A 1149 31.85 -47.91 -17.52
C ALA A 1149 31.71 -49.41 -17.16
N ASN A 1150 32.53 -50.28 -17.75
CA ASN A 1150 32.58 -51.69 -17.37
C ASN A 1150 33.45 -51.83 -16.10
N ALA A 1151 32.93 -52.46 -15.05
CA ALA A 1151 33.58 -52.55 -13.74
C ALA A 1151 34.98 -53.20 -13.79
N ASN A 1152 35.22 -54.09 -14.75
CA ASN A 1152 36.50 -54.79 -14.92
C ASN A 1152 37.56 -54.02 -15.75
N GLU A 1153 37.21 -52.90 -16.39
CA GLU A 1153 38.10 -52.14 -17.29
C GLU A 1153 38.37 -50.69 -16.83
N MET A 1154 37.77 -50.23 -15.73
CA MET A 1154 38.03 -48.91 -15.15
C MET A 1154 39.43 -48.85 -14.49
N VAL A 1155 40.47 -48.72 -15.30
CA VAL A 1155 41.80 -48.32 -14.81
C VAL A 1155 41.69 -46.89 -14.26
N GLY A 1156 41.67 -46.74 -12.93
CA GLY A 1156 41.62 -45.45 -12.23
C GLY A 1156 40.31 -45.12 -11.47
N SER A 1157 39.39 -46.07 -11.27
CA SER A 1157 38.17 -45.87 -10.46
C SER A 1157 38.44 -45.41 -9.02
N SER A 1158 39.55 -45.85 -8.42
CA SER A 1158 40.01 -45.43 -7.09
C SER A 1158 40.39 -43.94 -7.04
N LEU A 1159 41.01 -43.41 -8.10
CA LEU A 1159 41.33 -41.98 -8.23
C LEU A 1159 40.05 -41.14 -8.38
N LEU A 1160 39.06 -41.65 -9.12
CA LEU A 1160 37.80 -40.94 -9.35
C LEU A 1160 36.96 -40.80 -8.08
N ILE A 1161 36.79 -41.89 -7.32
CA ILE A 1161 36.08 -41.85 -6.04
C ILE A 1161 36.83 -41.00 -5.01
N TYR A 1162 38.17 -41.02 -5.02
CA TYR A 1162 38.99 -40.12 -4.20
C TYR A 1162 38.73 -38.64 -4.52
N LEU A 1163 38.73 -38.25 -5.81
CA LEU A 1163 38.47 -36.86 -6.21
C LEU A 1163 37.04 -36.41 -5.86
N ALA A 1164 36.05 -37.29 -6.05
CA ALA A 1164 34.66 -37.06 -5.64
C ALA A 1164 34.53 -36.90 -4.12
N ALA A 1165 35.19 -37.77 -3.34
CA ALA A 1165 35.15 -37.72 -1.88
C ALA A 1165 35.84 -36.46 -1.31
N ARG A 1166 36.99 -36.07 -1.91
CA ARG A 1166 37.73 -34.85 -1.54
C ARG A 1166 36.97 -33.55 -1.86
N SER A 1167 36.06 -33.58 -2.84
CA SER A 1167 35.29 -32.42 -3.28
C SER A 1167 33.88 -32.35 -2.69
N GLY A 1168 33.47 -33.35 -1.89
CA GLY A 1168 32.16 -33.37 -1.22
C GLY A 1168 30.98 -33.70 -2.13
N GLU A 1169 31.23 -34.21 -3.33
CA GLU A 1169 30.20 -34.42 -4.35
C GLU A 1169 29.45 -35.75 -4.15
N LEU A 1170 28.47 -35.76 -3.24
CA LEU A 1170 27.67 -36.94 -2.87
C LEU A 1170 27.12 -37.72 -4.08
N ILE A 1171 26.67 -36.97 -5.08
CA ILE A 1171 26.08 -37.46 -6.34
C ILE A 1171 27.05 -38.31 -7.15
N LEU A 1172 28.35 -38.05 -7.04
CA LEU A 1172 29.41 -38.83 -7.69
C LEU A 1172 29.84 -40.01 -6.82
N VAL A 1173 29.86 -39.82 -5.50
CA VAL A 1173 30.35 -40.84 -4.57
C VAL A 1173 29.43 -42.06 -4.54
N GLU A 1174 28.12 -41.85 -4.36
CA GLU A 1174 27.15 -42.94 -4.21
C GLU A 1174 27.14 -43.94 -5.40
N PRO A 1175 27.14 -43.50 -6.68
CA PRO A 1175 27.19 -44.43 -7.81
C PRO A 1175 28.58 -45.06 -8.05
N LEU A 1176 29.66 -44.43 -7.61
CA LEU A 1176 31.03 -44.94 -7.81
C LEU A 1176 31.40 -46.03 -6.80
N ILE A 1177 30.82 -46.02 -5.60
CA ILE A 1177 31.08 -47.04 -4.56
C ILE A 1177 30.99 -48.47 -5.10
N PRO A 1178 29.91 -48.91 -5.79
CA PRO A 1178 29.82 -50.28 -6.32
C PRO A 1178 30.82 -50.56 -7.45
N LEU A 1179 31.26 -49.53 -8.21
CA LEU A 1179 32.13 -49.66 -9.38
C LEU A 1179 33.62 -49.64 -9.04
N THR A 1180 34.00 -49.15 -7.86
CA THR A 1180 35.39 -49.17 -7.39
C THR A 1180 35.72 -50.52 -6.79
N GLN A 1181 36.77 -51.18 -7.28
CA GLN A 1181 37.19 -52.50 -6.81
C GLN A 1181 37.78 -52.45 -5.39
N ASP A 1182 38.71 -51.52 -5.15
CA ASP A 1182 39.32 -51.25 -3.85
C ASP A 1182 39.09 -49.78 -3.46
N ILE A 1183 38.15 -49.54 -2.54
CA ILE A 1183 37.77 -48.19 -2.10
C ILE A 1183 38.77 -47.58 -1.12
N ASP A 1184 39.64 -48.38 -0.51
CA ASP A 1184 40.68 -47.91 0.41
C ASP A 1184 42.03 -47.73 -0.27
N GLN A 1185 42.12 -47.99 -1.58
CA GLN A 1185 43.33 -47.77 -2.36
C GLN A 1185 43.75 -46.29 -2.31
N LYS A 1186 44.96 -46.03 -1.82
CA LYS A 1186 45.59 -44.71 -1.86
C LYS A 1186 46.05 -44.40 -3.28
N ASP A 1187 45.88 -43.15 -3.72
CA ASP A 1187 46.34 -42.73 -5.05
C ASP A 1187 47.87 -42.68 -5.12
N HIS A 1188 48.44 -42.98 -6.29
CA HIS A 1188 49.90 -43.00 -6.50
C HIS A 1188 50.57 -41.63 -6.25
N ASN A 1189 49.81 -40.54 -6.37
CA ASN A 1189 50.28 -39.16 -6.14
C ASN A 1189 49.75 -38.55 -4.83
N SER A 1190 49.00 -39.29 -4.01
CA SER A 1190 48.40 -38.77 -2.78
C SER A 1190 48.29 -39.84 -1.68
N PRO A 1191 48.82 -39.61 -0.47
CA PRO A 1191 48.84 -40.60 0.61
C PRO A 1191 47.48 -40.81 1.30
N PHE A 1192 46.40 -40.28 0.74
CA PHE A 1192 45.06 -40.25 1.33
C PHE A 1192 44.11 -41.22 0.62
N THR A 1193 43.34 -41.96 1.40
CA THR A 1193 42.17 -42.72 0.94
C THR A 1193 40.96 -41.78 0.71
N PRO A 1194 39.92 -42.21 -0.02
CA PRO A 1194 38.67 -41.46 -0.16
C PRO A 1194 38.05 -41.06 1.19
N LEU A 1195 38.03 -41.97 2.17
CA LEU A 1195 37.48 -41.68 3.51
C LEU A 1195 38.30 -40.61 4.24
N SER A 1196 39.63 -40.73 4.25
CA SER A 1196 40.50 -39.74 4.91
C SER A 1196 40.45 -38.37 4.21
N ALA A 1197 40.24 -38.34 2.89
CA ALA A 1197 40.08 -37.10 2.13
C ALA A 1197 38.76 -36.39 2.45
N ALA A 1198 37.64 -37.13 2.54
CA ALA A 1198 36.34 -36.60 2.91
C ALA A 1198 36.30 -36.12 4.37
N ALA A 1199 36.88 -36.91 5.29
CA ALA A 1199 37.02 -36.54 6.70
C ALA A 1199 37.88 -35.29 6.87
N GLY A 1200 39.01 -35.20 6.16
CA GLY A 1200 39.91 -34.05 6.22
C GLY A 1200 39.26 -32.72 5.80
N GLN A 1201 38.31 -32.76 4.87
CA GLN A 1201 37.56 -31.59 4.37
C GLN A 1201 36.23 -31.34 5.10
N LEU A 1202 35.87 -32.21 6.04
CA LEU A 1202 34.62 -32.20 6.81
C LEU A 1202 33.35 -32.38 5.95
N HIS A 1203 33.40 -33.23 4.92
CA HIS A 1203 32.21 -33.58 4.13
C HIS A 1203 31.39 -34.68 4.81
N ILE A 1204 30.64 -34.31 5.86
CA ILE A 1204 29.94 -35.22 6.77
C ILE A 1204 29.07 -36.25 6.03
N GLU A 1205 28.25 -35.82 5.07
CA GLU A 1205 27.34 -36.73 4.34
C GLU A 1205 28.08 -37.73 3.45
N VAL A 1206 29.21 -37.33 2.87
CA VAL A 1206 30.07 -38.24 2.10
C VAL A 1206 30.73 -39.26 3.03
N VAL A 1207 31.17 -38.84 4.22
CA VAL A 1207 31.73 -39.74 5.23
C VAL A 1207 30.68 -40.75 5.70
N LYS A 1208 29.43 -40.32 5.93
CA LYS A 1208 28.31 -41.22 6.27
C LYS A 1208 28.08 -42.28 5.20
N ILE A 1209 27.90 -41.90 3.93
CA ILE A 1209 27.67 -42.86 2.84
C ILE A 1209 28.84 -43.84 2.66
N LEU A 1210 30.08 -43.35 2.77
CA LEU A 1210 31.26 -44.24 2.68
C LEU A 1210 31.27 -45.25 3.82
N VAL A 1211 30.99 -44.83 5.06
CA VAL A 1211 30.92 -45.72 6.24
C VAL A 1211 29.75 -46.70 6.14
N GLU A 1212 28.55 -46.22 5.78
CA GLU A 1212 27.34 -47.01 5.61
C GLU A 1212 27.45 -48.04 4.48
N SER A 1213 28.35 -47.83 3.51
CA SER A 1213 28.58 -48.80 2.43
C SER A 1213 29.15 -50.14 2.91
N GLY A 1214 29.74 -50.19 4.11
CA GLY A 1214 30.40 -51.39 4.65
C GLY A 1214 31.68 -51.81 3.90
N ARG A 1215 32.08 -51.08 2.85
CA ARG A 1215 33.24 -51.43 2.01
C ARG A 1215 34.54 -50.74 2.40
N VAL A 1216 34.49 -49.74 3.28
CA VAL A 1216 35.67 -49.00 3.75
C VAL A 1216 36.22 -49.57 5.06
N ASN A 1217 37.54 -49.56 5.21
CA ASN A 1217 38.20 -49.92 6.45
C ASN A 1217 37.97 -48.81 7.50
N LEU A 1218 37.19 -49.12 8.53
CA LEU A 1218 36.85 -48.17 9.60
C LEU A 1218 38.01 -47.87 10.56
N GLU A 1219 39.03 -48.73 10.58
CA GLU A 1219 40.22 -48.57 11.43
C GLU A 1219 41.37 -47.88 10.70
N GLN A 1220 41.13 -47.37 9.49
CA GLN A 1220 42.18 -46.77 8.70
C GLN A 1220 42.79 -45.52 9.35
N GLU A 1221 44.11 -45.42 9.26
CA GLU A 1221 44.87 -44.26 9.71
C GLU A 1221 45.11 -43.29 8.54
N SER A 1222 45.05 -42.00 8.86
CA SER A 1222 45.46 -40.94 7.96
C SER A 1222 46.97 -41.02 7.67
N SER A 1223 47.46 -40.21 6.73
CA SER A 1223 48.90 -40.14 6.40
C SER A 1223 49.81 -39.63 7.54
N ARG A 1224 49.29 -39.43 8.75
CA ARG A 1224 49.99 -39.00 9.97
C ARG A 1224 49.79 -39.98 11.13
N ASP A 1225 49.53 -41.26 10.82
CA ASP A 1225 49.30 -42.35 11.77
C ASP A 1225 48.23 -42.02 12.82
N THR A 1226 47.22 -41.25 12.40
CA THR A 1226 46.09 -40.83 13.23
C THR A 1226 44.84 -41.47 12.69
N THR A 1227 44.13 -42.25 13.53
CA THR A 1227 42.89 -42.93 13.15
C THR A 1227 41.87 -41.92 12.59
N VAL A 1228 41.28 -42.21 11.43
CA VAL A 1228 40.39 -41.27 10.72
C VAL A 1228 39.05 -41.11 11.46
N LEU A 1229 38.57 -42.18 12.09
CA LEU A 1229 37.33 -42.22 12.86
C LEU A 1229 37.60 -42.53 14.34
N LEU A 1230 36.74 -42.05 15.24
CA LEU A 1230 36.79 -42.32 16.69
C LEU A 1230 35.56 -43.11 17.10
N PHE A 1231 35.77 -44.18 17.87
CA PHE A 1231 34.69 -44.96 18.48
C PHE A 1231 34.48 -44.51 19.93
N LYS A 1232 33.32 -43.90 20.22
CA LYS A 1232 32.98 -43.41 21.57
C LYS A 1232 31.55 -43.79 21.91
N ASN A 1233 31.33 -44.39 23.09
CA ASN A 1233 30.01 -44.79 23.59
C ASN A 1233 29.20 -45.66 22.61
N GLY A 1234 29.86 -46.54 21.85
CA GLY A 1234 29.21 -47.40 20.86
C GLY A 1234 28.77 -46.67 19.59
N LYS A 1235 29.30 -45.46 19.32
CA LYS A 1235 29.01 -44.66 18.11
C LYS A 1235 30.30 -44.24 17.41
N ILE A 1236 30.21 -43.96 16.11
CA ILE A 1236 31.34 -43.56 15.26
C ILE A 1236 31.33 -42.05 15.04
N TYR A 1237 32.47 -41.39 15.24
CA TYR A 1237 32.67 -39.95 15.02
C TYR A 1237 33.85 -39.70 14.09
N ILE A 1238 33.89 -38.55 13.40
CA ILE A 1238 35.09 -38.12 12.67
C ILE A 1238 36.16 -37.69 13.68
N ASN A 1239 37.40 -38.14 13.52
CA ASN A 1239 38.48 -37.71 14.40
C ASN A 1239 38.84 -36.23 14.13
N PRO A 1240 38.67 -35.30 15.09
CA PRO A 1240 38.98 -33.89 14.88
C PRO A 1240 40.44 -33.63 14.48
N ALA A 1241 41.35 -34.54 14.85
CA ALA A 1241 42.77 -34.43 14.52
C ALA A 1241 43.05 -34.53 13.01
N VAL A 1242 42.23 -35.27 12.25
CA VAL A 1242 42.42 -35.44 10.80
C VAL A 1242 41.79 -34.32 9.95
N VAL A 1243 40.93 -33.50 10.54
CA VAL A 1243 40.27 -32.36 9.86
C VAL A 1243 41.25 -31.20 9.66
N ARG A 1244 41.21 -30.54 8.49
CA ARG A 1244 42.03 -29.36 8.19
C ARG A 1244 41.79 -28.25 9.21
N SER A 1245 42.86 -27.56 9.59
CA SER A 1245 42.86 -26.60 10.71
C SER A 1245 41.85 -25.46 10.57
N ASP A 1246 41.57 -25.02 9.34
CA ASP A 1246 40.60 -23.99 9.01
C ASP A 1246 39.13 -24.44 9.19
N ARG A 1247 38.86 -25.74 9.16
CA ARG A 1247 37.50 -26.33 9.29
C ARG A 1247 37.24 -27.04 10.62
N ARG A 1248 38.24 -27.15 11.52
CA ARG A 1248 38.08 -27.81 12.83
C ARG A 1248 37.00 -27.19 13.72
N LYS A 1249 36.70 -25.90 13.54
CA LYS A 1249 35.63 -25.20 14.29
C LYS A 1249 34.22 -25.63 13.87
N ASP A 1250 34.08 -26.22 12.67
CA ASP A 1250 32.79 -26.60 12.10
C ASP A 1250 32.38 -28.04 12.47
N ILE A 1251 33.23 -28.74 13.23
CA ILE A 1251 32.95 -30.09 13.72
C ILE A 1251 31.82 -30.01 14.76
N LYS A 1252 30.75 -30.78 14.51
CA LYS A 1252 29.65 -30.97 15.45
C LYS A 1252 29.84 -32.28 16.21
N ASP A 1253 29.43 -32.34 17.47
CA ASP A 1253 29.40 -33.55 18.32
C ASP A 1253 28.28 -34.53 17.91
N GLU A 1254 28.05 -34.69 16.61
CA GLU A 1254 27.04 -35.60 16.05
C GLU A 1254 27.72 -36.90 15.58
N PRO A 1255 27.19 -38.08 15.95
CA PRO A 1255 27.72 -39.35 15.47
C PRO A 1255 27.44 -39.53 13.97
N ILE A 1256 28.43 -40.06 13.25
CA ILE A 1256 28.31 -40.48 11.84
C ILE A 1256 27.48 -41.75 11.74
N CYS A 1257 27.62 -42.66 12.70
CA CYS A 1257 26.83 -43.90 12.78
C CYS A 1257 26.48 -44.19 14.26
N ASP A 1258 25.18 -44.38 14.52
CA ASP A 1258 24.62 -44.64 15.86
C ASP A 1258 24.69 -46.11 16.29
N ASP A 1259 24.87 -47.06 15.35
CA ASP A 1259 24.97 -48.50 15.63
C ASP A 1259 25.99 -49.18 14.71
N PRO A 1260 27.28 -49.29 15.13
CA PRO A 1260 28.34 -49.90 14.34
C PRO A 1260 28.08 -51.38 13.99
N ARG A 1261 27.17 -52.07 14.71
CA ARG A 1261 26.87 -53.49 14.48
C ARG A 1261 26.05 -53.74 13.21
N LYS A 1262 25.44 -52.69 12.64
CA LYS A 1262 24.75 -52.76 11.34
C LYS A 1262 25.71 -52.71 10.15
N LEU A 1263 26.99 -52.44 10.38
CA LEU A 1263 28.01 -52.32 9.33
C LEU A 1263 28.73 -53.65 9.02
N SER A 1264 28.44 -54.74 9.75
CA SER A 1264 29.12 -56.05 9.61
C SER A 1264 28.31 -57.12 8.87
N LEU A 1265 27.59 -56.76 7.80
CA LEU A 1265 26.92 -57.71 6.92
C LEU A 1265 27.35 -57.50 5.46
#